data_AF-A0A0D2DLS0-F1
#
_entry.id   AF-A0A0D2DLS0-F1
#
_cell.length_a   1.000
_cell.length_b   1.000
_cell.length_c   1.000
_cell.angle_alpha   90.00
_cell.angle_beta   90.00
_cell.angle_gamma   90.00
#
_symmetry.space_group_name_H-M   'P 1'
#
loop_
_entity.id
_entity.type
_entity.pdbx_description
1 polymer ?
#
loop_
_entity_poly.entity_id
_entity_poly.type
_entity_poly.pdbx_seq_one_letter_code
_entity_poly.pdbx_strand_id
1 'polypeptide(L)'
;MNTRPPYPLNRPGTRDVTRQNGAEKEWRSWPSVKATIPNLPHGTTTYDIHKNLQRFGRLEYIRIEETRQGNFARFAQVVFKPPPIRRAPWDPAYKHGIDFPLRSKDGEIPNRVRVYLSQNQPTIQVFQSRAYSGLTYPSEMTLLGYSIDFGYLQNPSLMVVKASKSEIHGGGVRLLLNLKRLELEVHFPVLIKSKGKTSERVYRFFLALDDQFSLSEVPNGVLSSLVIHAKHPPCYSRQLKEAMQLSHDPKSYRWSADDTWSRQTDLVDEKETYTKIDSSPVSVQKLYNSIDIGRWTTFRVTIKPCTDRPDSSLEFFLKALADFNIRITRDPSFRVVPGQSGVAPLWRMLSGTSSLQSLSDQLSLPYLGFDLRYQLEVCISKGWLNEYSLDDKFLRQLTAMRPERAKQMLVHVDSHQQRVYDPLSIFTDLRYSKPVRARPLPVNCAEIYHATVTATRILFHTPSVEITNRIVRKYRRFSDRFLRVRFEDEPYRGQTRLYPATNGKMKLIFERVRRTLKNGILLGDRHYEFLAWGNSQLREHGAYFFAASQNPVITADSIRREMGTFDHEKVVAKRAARMGQCFSTTKPVPVLSRNSWKRDPIPDIVNGPYTFTDGVGKISPLAAQLVKTNLKLGGEHLPSAFQFRLGGCKGVLAVDPKLIGVDIKIRPSQYKFSCESDELEIIRVSEFWQPFLNRQIILVLSALGVPDRVFLHKQSDCIKALDAALVDDKAALRALRATVDPNSITLSIASLIEAGFSHIHEPFVTSLIRLWRAWTLKYLKEKAKIPITQGAFVLGVVDETRTLRGHINDMQPGPGASQQEKERSLPEVFIQYTDPEQKGVRRIVEGICVIARNPSLHRGDVRVVKAIDVPHLHHHCDVVVMPATGDRDLPSMCSGGDLDGDDYIVSWDPDLIPSEWNAEPFHYNAPKPIQKEQISIDDIINFFYDYMQNDFLGRIANAHLAAADYLHDGINSEQCLKLVELHSLAVDYPKTGIPAEMSRDLERNNWPHFMEKKRTGGYRSKKILGQLFDAVERAKFKPHWSGNFDQRILMHTPADEIRDIVSNMKKSYDESLRRIMAQHQIGSEFEVWSTFVLHHSKVSRDFKFHEEIGQHAKTLKDQYYEALCQEAGGHETEKLKPYAIAAYHVTHDEFREAQTHQQDVQEDDSESADSDTPGLASSTMPFISFPWVLQDTLVKIARNTVLHDGGGALQTADQRSRRSDDAVQVETDPFLEGFGRKWTYHGEHLPDPYIPVTECADKALSEILPNEMLRARTMPPPRPRESPTAKPSPGERHVLDAFGNMDDQAVSDISSMASSNVPSVVLSNMSASTSSDDIDPPPSPECLASQVLPSSRISSSNDTGRFQDLRMPTSNNTHPLAVHEKLPLKDPVLMTQEELRAFGVDSGDEDDFTF
;
A
#
# COMPACT_ATOMS: atom_id res chain seq x y z
N MET A 1 1.77 93.24 -48.59
CA MET A 1 1.11 92.48 -49.67
C MET A 1 1.50 91.03 -49.46
N ASN A 2 0.66 90.05 -49.14
CA ASN A 2 -0.71 89.79 -49.55
C ASN A 2 -1.53 89.11 -48.44
N THR A 3 -2.84 89.24 -48.61
CA THR A 3 -3.96 89.07 -47.69
C THR A 3 -4.36 87.63 -47.36
N ARG A 4 -4.89 87.44 -46.15
CA ARG A 4 -5.71 86.29 -45.71
C ARG A 4 -6.89 86.01 -46.65
N PRO A 5 -7.31 84.74 -46.74
CA PRO A 5 -8.74 84.38 -46.75
C PRO A 5 -9.10 83.37 -45.63
N PRO A 6 -10.41 83.16 -45.35
CA PRO A 6 -10.90 82.76 -44.03
C PRO A 6 -11.24 81.27 -43.86
N TYR A 7 -11.28 80.86 -42.59
CA TYR A 7 -11.67 79.56 -42.06
C TYR A 7 -13.16 79.22 -42.31
N PRO A 8 -13.50 77.98 -42.73
CA PRO A 8 -14.88 77.51 -42.80
C PRO A 8 -15.33 76.83 -41.50
N LEU A 9 -16.56 77.17 -41.11
CA LEU A 9 -17.36 76.60 -40.03
C LEU A 9 -17.63 75.10 -40.26
N ASN A 10 -17.06 74.22 -39.43
CA ASN A 10 -17.48 72.82 -39.33
C ASN A 10 -18.31 72.58 -38.05
N ARG A 11 -19.45 71.92 -38.25
CA ARG A 11 -20.54 71.63 -37.32
C ARG A 11 -20.16 70.61 -36.21
N PRO A 12 -20.93 70.54 -35.10
CA PRO A 12 -20.52 69.88 -33.86
C PRO A 12 -20.91 68.39 -33.83
N GLY A 13 -20.03 67.55 -33.30
CA GLY A 13 -20.35 66.15 -33.07
C GLY A 13 -19.19 65.31 -32.53
N THR A 14 -18.84 65.48 -31.25
CA THR A 14 -18.47 64.41 -30.30
C THR A 14 -18.14 65.06 -28.97
N ARG A 15 -19.09 65.02 -28.03
CA ARG A 15 -18.83 65.36 -26.63
C ARG A 15 -17.81 64.37 -26.09
N ASP A 16 -16.65 64.88 -25.71
CA ASP A 16 -15.69 64.23 -24.82
C ASP A 16 -16.42 63.78 -23.55
N VAL A 17 -16.70 62.47 -23.46
CA VAL A 17 -17.06 61.85 -22.20
C VAL A 17 -15.77 61.72 -21.41
N THR A 18 -15.62 62.67 -20.49
CA THR A 18 -14.67 62.71 -19.38
C THR A 18 -14.30 61.32 -18.86
N ARG A 19 -13.00 61.01 -18.91
CA ARG A 19 -12.30 59.91 -18.24
C ARG A 19 -12.91 59.62 -16.86
N GLN A 20 -13.58 58.49 -16.70
CA GLN A 20 -13.93 57.91 -15.40
C GLN A 20 -13.10 56.63 -15.15
N ASN A 21 -12.44 56.63 -13.97
CA ASN A 21 -11.97 55.54 -13.09
C ASN A 21 -10.97 54.48 -13.61
N GLY A 22 -9.75 54.53 -13.07
CA GLY A 22 -8.61 53.65 -13.36
C GLY A 22 -8.72 52.17 -12.92
N ALA A 23 -9.77 51.78 -12.19
CA ALA A 23 -9.95 50.39 -11.74
C ALA A 23 -10.41 49.42 -12.85
N GLU A 24 -11.00 49.91 -13.95
CA GLU A 24 -11.55 49.02 -14.99
C GLU A 24 -10.50 48.29 -15.84
N LYS A 25 -9.20 48.63 -15.73
CA LYS A 25 -8.15 48.09 -16.63
C LYS A 25 -7.22 47.05 -16.02
N GLU A 26 -7.13 46.94 -14.70
CA GLU A 26 -6.08 46.12 -14.05
C GLU A 26 -6.31 44.61 -14.25
N TRP A 27 -7.53 44.11 -14.09
CA TRP A 27 -7.82 42.68 -14.20
C TRP A 27 -7.56 42.08 -15.59
N ARG A 28 -7.50 42.91 -16.64
CA ARG A 28 -7.22 42.46 -18.01
C ARG A 28 -5.77 42.00 -18.18
N SER A 29 -4.84 42.45 -17.34
CA SER A 29 -3.44 42.01 -17.36
C SER A 29 -3.19 40.75 -16.54
N TRP A 30 -4.15 40.28 -15.74
CA TRP A 30 -3.98 39.13 -14.87
C TRP A 30 -3.92 37.80 -15.65
N PRO A 31 -3.32 36.74 -15.08
CA PRO A 31 -3.28 35.42 -15.73
C PRO A 31 -4.66 34.79 -15.93
N SER A 32 -5.56 35.04 -14.98
CA SER A 32 -6.95 34.57 -15.01
C SER A 32 -7.83 35.51 -14.21
N VAL A 33 -9.14 35.47 -14.48
CA VAL A 33 -10.11 36.29 -13.74
C VAL A 33 -11.30 35.44 -13.32
N LYS A 34 -11.70 35.58 -12.06
CA LYS A 34 -12.85 34.89 -11.49
C LYS A 34 -14.07 35.79 -11.54
N ALA A 35 -15.19 35.22 -11.93
CA ALA A 35 -16.48 35.89 -11.91
C ALA A 35 -17.53 35.03 -11.21
N THR A 36 -18.54 35.68 -10.68
CA THR A 36 -19.67 35.05 -10.01
C THR A 36 -20.95 35.35 -10.77
N ILE A 37 -21.87 34.42 -10.70
CA ILE A 37 -23.14 34.45 -11.41
C ILE A 37 -24.24 34.15 -10.38
N PRO A 38 -24.76 35.17 -9.69
CA PRO A 38 -25.89 35.00 -8.77
C PRO A 38 -27.20 34.86 -9.53
N ASN A 39 -28.23 34.36 -8.84
CA ASN A 39 -29.60 34.22 -9.33
C ASN A 39 -29.72 33.44 -10.64
N LEU A 40 -28.90 32.40 -10.82
CA LEU A 40 -29.04 31.50 -11.97
C LEU A 40 -30.47 30.95 -12.06
N PRO A 41 -31.02 30.82 -13.27
CA PRO A 41 -32.28 30.13 -13.48
C PRO A 41 -32.16 28.66 -13.03
N HIS A 42 -33.27 28.10 -12.55
CA HIS A 42 -33.33 26.68 -12.19
C HIS A 42 -33.07 25.81 -13.43
N GLY A 43 -32.37 24.70 -13.23
CA GLY A 43 -32.00 23.77 -14.31
C GLY A 43 -30.80 24.21 -15.16
N THR A 44 -30.13 25.33 -14.84
CA THR A 44 -28.91 25.76 -15.56
C THR A 44 -27.80 24.72 -15.42
N THR A 45 -27.26 24.25 -16.53
CA THR A 45 -26.11 23.32 -16.55
C THR A 45 -24.78 24.05 -16.72
N THR A 46 -23.66 23.37 -16.45
CA THR A 46 -22.32 23.91 -16.74
C THR A 46 -22.12 24.17 -18.24
N TYR A 47 -22.76 23.38 -19.11
CA TYR A 47 -22.72 23.59 -20.56
C TYR A 47 -23.44 24.87 -20.97
N ASP A 48 -24.59 25.17 -20.36
CA ASP A 48 -25.32 26.40 -20.65
C ASP A 48 -24.50 27.62 -20.26
N ILE A 49 -23.83 27.56 -19.10
CA ILE A 49 -22.88 28.60 -18.68
C ILE A 49 -21.75 28.73 -19.70
N HIS A 50 -21.13 27.61 -20.11
CA HIS A 50 -20.05 27.62 -21.09
C HIS A 50 -20.47 28.22 -22.43
N LYS A 51 -21.55 27.71 -23.02
CA LYS A 51 -22.09 28.14 -24.31
C LYS A 51 -22.42 29.64 -24.33
N ASN A 52 -23.00 30.17 -23.25
CA ASN A 52 -23.40 31.58 -23.17
C ASN A 52 -22.22 32.53 -22.89
N LEU A 53 -21.15 32.04 -22.27
CA LEU A 53 -20.00 32.86 -21.87
C LEU A 53 -18.76 32.73 -22.76
N GLN A 54 -18.63 31.66 -23.55
CA GLN A 54 -17.47 31.42 -24.45
C GLN A 54 -17.24 32.57 -25.46
N ARG A 55 -18.29 33.34 -25.79
CA ARG A 55 -18.19 34.52 -26.69
C ARG A 55 -17.36 35.67 -26.11
N PHE A 56 -17.14 35.69 -24.79
CA PHE A 56 -16.34 36.71 -24.12
C PHE A 56 -14.87 36.28 -23.95
N GLY A 57 -14.60 34.98 -23.92
CA GLY A 57 -13.26 34.44 -23.73
C GLY A 57 -13.28 32.96 -23.42
N ARG A 58 -12.09 32.37 -23.29
CA ARG A 58 -11.94 30.96 -22.94
C ARG A 58 -12.23 30.75 -21.45
N LEU A 59 -13.18 29.88 -21.17
CA LEU A 59 -13.45 29.40 -19.82
C LEU A 59 -12.51 28.26 -19.46
N GLU A 60 -11.96 28.34 -18.26
CA GLU A 60 -11.08 27.30 -17.71
C GLU A 60 -11.80 26.47 -16.65
N TYR A 61 -12.75 27.07 -15.94
CA TYR A 61 -13.43 26.42 -14.83
C TYR A 61 -14.84 26.98 -14.63
N ILE A 62 -15.79 26.10 -14.32
CA ILE A 62 -17.17 26.42 -13.96
C ILE A 62 -17.54 25.58 -12.73
N ARG A 63 -18.09 26.24 -11.71
CA ARG A 63 -18.66 25.59 -10.52
C ARG A 63 -19.98 26.22 -10.15
N ILE A 64 -21.01 25.39 -10.01
CA ILE A 64 -22.30 25.75 -9.43
C ILE A 64 -22.23 25.37 -7.94
N GLU A 65 -22.67 26.27 -7.05
CA GLU A 65 -22.64 26.03 -5.60
C GLU A 65 -23.90 25.29 -5.12
N GLU A 66 -23.76 24.60 -3.99
CA GLU A 66 -24.83 23.91 -3.28
C GLU A 66 -25.10 24.55 -1.91
N THR A 67 -26.34 24.46 -1.47
CA THR A 67 -26.79 24.84 -0.12
C THR A 67 -26.35 23.81 0.93
N ARG A 68 -26.47 24.13 2.23
CA ARG A 68 -26.19 23.20 3.34
C ARG A 68 -27.19 22.03 3.43
N GLN A 69 -28.29 22.12 2.69
CA GLN A 69 -29.27 21.05 2.47
C GLN A 69 -28.95 20.21 1.22
N GLY A 70 -27.91 20.56 0.45
CA GLY A 70 -27.53 19.83 -0.77
C GLY A 70 -28.23 20.27 -2.06
N ASN A 71 -29.04 21.34 -2.02
CA ASN A 71 -29.79 21.84 -3.18
C ASN A 71 -29.02 22.87 -4.02
N PHE A 72 -29.38 23.03 -5.29
CA PHE A 72 -28.87 24.06 -6.22
C PHE A 72 -28.96 25.47 -5.62
N ALA A 73 -27.82 26.12 -5.35
CA ALA A 73 -27.79 27.42 -4.66
C ALA A 73 -28.09 28.62 -5.57
N ARG A 74 -28.45 28.39 -6.85
CA ARG A 74 -28.64 29.45 -7.87
C ARG A 74 -27.47 30.40 -8.01
N PHE A 75 -26.27 29.92 -7.69
CA PHE A 75 -25.05 30.70 -7.68
C PHE A 75 -23.96 29.86 -8.34
N ALA A 76 -23.21 30.48 -9.27
CA ALA A 76 -22.05 29.85 -9.87
C ALA A 76 -20.82 30.75 -9.82
N GLN A 77 -19.66 30.12 -9.86
CA GLN A 77 -18.35 30.71 -10.02
C GLN A 77 -17.77 30.23 -11.35
N VAL A 78 -17.20 31.15 -12.12
CA VAL A 78 -16.52 30.85 -13.39
C VAL A 78 -15.14 31.48 -13.39
N VAL A 79 -14.20 30.88 -14.11
CA VAL A 79 -12.85 31.41 -14.31
C VAL A 79 -12.55 31.49 -15.80
N PHE A 80 -12.15 32.68 -16.25
CA PHE A 80 -11.64 32.89 -17.61
C PHE A 80 -10.11 32.84 -17.61
N LYS A 81 -9.54 32.14 -18.60
CA LYS A 81 -8.07 32.02 -18.77
C LYS A 81 -7.71 31.92 -20.27
N PRO A 82 -7.05 32.94 -20.86
CA PRO A 82 -6.77 34.25 -20.27
C PRO A 82 -8.05 35.07 -20.03
N PRO A 83 -8.00 36.20 -19.28
CA PRO A 83 -9.12 37.10 -19.13
C PRO A 83 -9.68 37.61 -20.47
N PRO A 84 -10.98 37.96 -20.53
CA PRO A 84 -11.60 38.57 -21.71
C PRO A 84 -10.85 39.84 -22.20
N ILE A 85 -10.27 39.79 -23.39
CA ILE A 85 -9.41 40.88 -23.92
C ILE A 85 -10.24 42.09 -24.39
N ARG A 86 -11.36 41.85 -25.10
CA ARG A 86 -12.16 42.91 -25.73
C ARG A 86 -13.40 43.29 -24.92
N ARG A 87 -14.37 42.39 -24.82
CA ARG A 87 -15.64 42.59 -24.08
C ARG A 87 -15.71 41.57 -22.95
N ALA A 88 -15.95 42.03 -21.73
CA ALA A 88 -16.21 41.20 -20.55
C ALA A 88 -17.71 41.19 -20.22
N PRO A 89 -18.25 40.10 -19.64
CA PRO A 89 -19.66 39.99 -19.31
C PRO A 89 -20.11 40.88 -18.14
N TRP A 90 -19.17 41.48 -17.41
CA TRP A 90 -19.40 42.48 -16.35
C TRP A 90 -19.08 43.92 -16.79
N ASP A 91 -18.72 44.15 -18.06
CA ASP A 91 -18.49 45.50 -18.57
C ASP A 91 -19.80 46.34 -18.45
N PRO A 92 -19.71 47.68 -18.35
CA PRO A 92 -20.88 48.56 -18.22
C PRO A 92 -21.97 48.34 -19.28
N ALA A 93 -21.58 47.92 -20.49
CA ALA A 93 -22.51 47.57 -21.58
C ALA A 93 -23.50 46.45 -21.22
N TYR A 94 -23.18 45.61 -20.22
CA TYR A 94 -23.99 44.49 -19.76
C TYR A 94 -24.53 44.69 -18.33
N LYS A 95 -24.58 45.94 -17.82
CA LYS A 95 -25.07 46.27 -16.46
C LYS A 95 -26.47 45.71 -16.17
N HIS A 96 -27.33 45.59 -17.19
CA HIS A 96 -28.68 45.04 -17.07
C HIS A 96 -28.74 43.51 -17.25
N GLY A 97 -27.60 42.83 -17.31
CA GLY A 97 -27.47 41.40 -17.55
C GLY A 97 -27.22 41.06 -19.02
N ILE A 98 -26.60 39.91 -19.24
CA ILE A 98 -26.38 39.32 -20.56
C ILE A 98 -27.54 38.40 -20.93
N ASP A 99 -27.81 38.27 -22.23
CA ASP A 99 -28.74 37.25 -22.72
C ASP A 99 -28.16 35.87 -22.43
N PHE A 100 -28.96 35.05 -21.76
CA PHE A 100 -28.63 33.72 -21.28
C PHE A 100 -29.76 32.73 -21.67
N PRO A 101 -29.92 32.44 -22.98
CA PRO A 101 -30.90 31.47 -23.43
C PRO A 101 -30.65 30.09 -22.79
N LEU A 102 -31.71 29.50 -22.24
CA LEU A 102 -31.74 28.12 -21.77
C LEU A 102 -32.66 27.29 -22.66
N ARG A 103 -32.23 26.07 -22.97
CA ARG A 103 -33.09 25.10 -23.68
C ARG A 103 -34.13 24.57 -22.69
N SER A 104 -35.40 24.82 -22.95
CA SER A 104 -36.53 24.13 -22.31
C SER A 104 -37.21 23.17 -23.30
N LYS A 105 -38.03 22.24 -22.80
CA LYS A 105 -38.91 21.40 -23.63
C LYS A 105 -39.87 22.24 -24.49
N ASP A 106 -40.22 23.44 -24.03
CA ASP A 106 -41.18 24.35 -24.67
C ASP A 106 -40.52 25.46 -25.53
N GLY A 107 -39.22 25.33 -25.85
CA GLY A 107 -38.44 26.34 -26.60
C GLY A 107 -37.36 27.05 -25.80
N GLU A 108 -36.64 27.99 -26.41
CA GLU A 108 -35.62 28.80 -25.70
C GLU A 108 -36.30 29.87 -24.84
N ILE A 109 -36.17 29.76 -23.52
CA ILE A 109 -36.64 30.79 -22.59
C ILE A 109 -35.57 31.89 -22.52
N PRO A 110 -35.88 33.14 -22.94
CA PRO A 110 -34.93 34.24 -22.85
C PRO A 110 -34.76 34.63 -21.38
N ASN A 111 -33.65 34.22 -20.77
CA ASN A 111 -33.25 34.68 -19.44
C ASN A 111 -32.19 35.77 -19.56
N ARG A 112 -32.18 36.71 -18.60
CA ARG A 112 -31.05 37.63 -18.41
C ARG A 112 -30.37 37.32 -17.10
N VAL A 113 -29.06 37.14 -17.17
CA VAL A 113 -28.23 36.81 -16.01
C VAL A 113 -27.19 37.90 -15.84
N ARG A 114 -26.95 38.31 -14.59
CA ARG A 114 -25.88 39.24 -14.27
C ARG A 114 -24.63 38.46 -13.90
N VAL A 115 -23.52 38.83 -14.51
CA VAL A 115 -22.20 38.30 -14.17
C VAL A 115 -21.45 39.41 -13.45
N TYR A 116 -20.92 39.10 -12.27
CA TYR A 116 -20.15 40.04 -11.48
C TYR A 116 -18.70 39.60 -11.47
N LEU A 117 -17.79 40.56 -11.60
CA LEU A 117 -16.40 40.32 -11.27
C LEU A 117 -16.34 39.93 -9.78
N SER A 118 -15.75 38.77 -9.46
CA SER A 118 -15.68 38.29 -8.08
C SER A 118 -14.87 39.29 -7.23
N GLN A 119 -15.34 39.63 -6.03
CA GLN A 119 -14.53 40.43 -5.09
C GLN A 119 -13.30 39.64 -4.64
N ASN A 120 -13.47 38.33 -4.44
CA ASN A 120 -12.38 37.39 -4.20
C ASN A 120 -11.85 36.92 -5.54
N GLN A 121 -10.86 37.63 -6.07
CA GLN A 121 -10.13 37.18 -7.24
C GLN A 121 -9.16 36.06 -6.83
N PRO A 122 -8.75 35.18 -7.77
CA PRO A 122 -7.55 34.40 -7.53
C PRO A 122 -6.46 35.43 -7.25
N THR A 123 -5.86 35.42 -6.07
CA THR A 123 -4.66 36.22 -5.82
C THR A 123 -3.72 35.94 -6.99
N ILE A 124 -3.10 36.98 -7.56
CA ILE A 124 -1.92 36.75 -8.40
C ILE A 124 -0.92 36.10 -7.44
N GLN A 125 -0.90 34.77 -7.44
CA GLN A 125 -0.06 34.00 -6.55
C GLN A 125 1.33 34.12 -7.14
N VAL A 126 2.07 35.07 -6.61
CA VAL A 126 3.49 35.20 -6.87
C VAL A 126 4.18 34.34 -5.82
N PHE A 127 4.92 33.34 -6.27
CA PHE A 127 5.70 32.49 -5.40
C PHE A 127 6.97 33.23 -5.07
N GLN A 128 7.15 33.55 -3.79
CA GLN A 128 8.42 34.10 -3.35
C GLN A 128 9.50 33.05 -3.53
N SER A 129 10.62 33.45 -4.12
CA SER A 129 11.82 32.64 -4.21
C SER A 129 12.23 32.21 -2.80
N ARG A 130 12.48 30.92 -2.60
CA ARG A 130 13.02 30.39 -1.35
C ARG A 130 14.50 30.77 -1.15
N ALA A 131 15.22 31.02 -2.25
CA ALA A 131 16.65 31.33 -2.24
C ALA A 131 16.95 32.84 -2.21
N TYR A 132 16.10 33.67 -2.79
CA TYR A 132 16.34 35.11 -2.95
C TYR A 132 15.19 35.94 -2.36
N SER A 133 15.45 36.62 -1.24
CA SER A 133 14.48 37.56 -0.65
C SER A 133 14.12 38.68 -1.64
N GLY A 134 12.82 38.87 -1.86
CA GLY A 134 12.27 39.90 -2.77
C GLY A 134 12.09 39.47 -4.23
N LEU A 135 12.60 38.30 -4.65
CA LEU A 135 12.32 37.75 -5.99
C LEU A 135 11.02 36.96 -5.95
N THR A 136 10.14 37.19 -6.92
CA THR A 136 8.84 36.53 -6.99
C THR A 136 8.57 35.98 -8.39
N TYR A 137 8.13 34.74 -8.47
CA TYR A 137 7.75 34.08 -9.72
C TYR A 137 6.24 34.07 -9.91
N PRO A 138 5.72 34.31 -11.13
CA PRO A 138 4.31 34.09 -11.39
C PRO A 138 3.97 32.60 -11.19
N SER A 139 2.78 32.29 -10.69
CA SER A 139 2.32 30.90 -10.45
C SER A 139 2.42 29.99 -11.67
N GLU A 140 2.35 30.56 -12.87
CA GLU A 140 2.46 29.85 -14.13
C GLU A 140 3.40 30.59 -15.09
N MET A 141 4.33 29.87 -15.67
CA MET A 141 5.32 30.38 -16.62
C MET A 141 5.29 29.53 -17.89
N THR A 142 5.33 30.17 -19.06
CA THR A 142 5.31 29.45 -20.34
C THR A 142 6.55 29.76 -21.15
N LEU A 143 7.27 28.72 -21.56
CA LEU A 143 8.30 28.77 -22.60
C LEU A 143 7.75 28.19 -23.90
N LEU A 144 8.07 28.83 -25.02
CA LEU A 144 7.72 28.33 -26.35
C LEU A 144 8.89 27.56 -26.95
N GLY A 145 8.62 26.49 -27.69
CA GLY A 145 9.62 25.68 -28.38
C GLY A 145 9.39 25.64 -29.89
N TYR A 146 10.45 25.36 -30.66
CA TYR A 146 10.38 25.07 -32.10
C TYR A 146 10.03 23.61 -32.37
N SER A 147 10.60 22.71 -31.57
CA SER A 147 10.49 21.26 -31.73
C SER A 147 10.69 20.54 -30.41
N ILE A 148 10.19 19.32 -30.36
CA ILE A 148 10.44 18.33 -29.30
C ILE A 148 10.97 17.05 -29.93
N ASP A 149 12.04 16.52 -29.36
CA ASP A 149 12.62 15.23 -29.71
C ASP A 149 12.36 14.22 -28.60
N PHE A 150 12.14 12.96 -28.98
CA PHE A 150 11.90 11.83 -28.10
C PHE A 150 13.02 10.82 -28.28
N GLY A 151 13.56 10.32 -27.17
CA GLY A 151 14.68 9.39 -27.19
C GLY A 151 14.98 8.78 -25.84
N TYR A 152 16.21 8.28 -25.71
CA TYR A 152 16.73 7.71 -24.47
C TYR A 152 18.16 8.19 -24.22
N LEU A 153 18.62 8.09 -22.97
CA LEU A 153 20.02 8.30 -22.62
C LEU A 153 20.82 7.02 -22.88
N GLN A 154 21.88 7.13 -23.70
CA GLN A 154 22.87 6.05 -23.85
C GLN A 154 23.86 6.06 -22.69
N ASN A 155 24.22 7.25 -22.23
CA ASN A 155 24.95 7.53 -21.00
C ASN A 155 24.44 8.87 -20.43
N PRO A 156 24.84 9.28 -19.21
CA PRO A 156 24.34 10.51 -18.58
C PRO A 156 24.53 11.80 -19.40
N SER A 157 25.48 11.85 -20.34
CA SER A 157 25.80 13.01 -21.17
C SER A 157 25.50 12.81 -22.66
N LEU A 158 24.77 11.75 -23.06
CA LEU A 158 24.46 11.47 -24.46
C LEU A 158 23.02 10.98 -24.65
N MET A 159 22.23 11.79 -25.36
CA MET A 159 20.88 11.45 -25.80
C MET A 159 20.87 10.92 -27.24
N VAL A 160 20.19 9.80 -27.45
CA VAL A 160 19.90 9.26 -28.78
C VAL A 160 18.46 9.60 -29.16
N VAL A 161 18.29 10.43 -30.19
CA VAL A 161 16.97 10.86 -30.70
C VAL A 161 16.37 9.78 -31.58
N LYS A 162 15.13 9.37 -31.30
CA LYS A 162 14.39 8.35 -32.05
C LYS A 162 13.22 8.91 -32.85
N ALA A 163 12.65 10.03 -32.41
CA ALA A 163 11.62 10.74 -33.14
C ALA A 163 11.67 12.24 -32.83
N SER A 164 11.24 13.06 -33.79
CA SER A 164 11.17 14.52 -33.65
C SER A 164 9.81 15.00 -34.11
N LYS A 165 9.23 15.97 -33.39
CA LYS A 165 8.00 16.67 -33.78
C LYS A 165 8.25 18.17 -33.71
N SER A 166 7.94 18.87 -34.79
CA SER A 166 8.13 20.31 -34.91
C SER A 166 6.81 21.01 -35.20
N GLU A 167 6.78 22.31 -34.91
CA GLU A 167 5.65 23.19 -35.11
C GLU A 167 5.38 23.49 -36.61
N ILE A 168 4.10 23.60 -37.00
CA ILE A 168 3.68 24.05 -38.35
C ILE A 168 2.93 25.39 -38.28
N HIS A 169 2.04 25.56 -37.30
CA HIS A 169 1.22 26.76 -37.11
C HIS A 169 1.43 27.32 -35.69
N GLY A 170 2.42 28.20 -35.49
CA GLY A 170 2.53 29.13 -34.34
C GLY A 170 2.17 28.61 -32.93
N GLY A 171 3.17 28.30 -32.09
CA GLY A 171 3.02 28.01 -30.65
C GLY A 171 2.58 26.58 -30.30
N GLY A 172 2.89 25.61 -31.14
CA GLY A 172 2.48 24.20 -30.96
C GLY A 172 3.28 23.45 -29.90
N VAL A 173 4.57 23.75 -29.77
CA VAL A 173 5.45 23.19 -28.72
C VAL A 173 5.62 24.22 -27.61
N ARG A 174 5.32 23.86 -26.37
CA ARG A 174 5.48 24.76 -25.21
C ARG A 174 5.67 23.99 -23.92
N LEU A 175 6.44 24.55 -23.00
CA LEU A 175 6.56 24.11 -21.62
C LEU A 175 5.81 25.06 -20.72
N LEU A 176 4.92 24.55 -19.89
CA LEU A 176 4.15 25.29 -18.89
C LEU A 176 4.61 24.83 -17.50
N LEU A 177 5.35 25.68 -16.80
CA LEU A 177 5.67 25.46 -15.40
C LEU A 177 4.52 25.99 -14.54
N ASN A 178 3.90 25.12 -13.75
CA ASN A 178 2.82 25.44 -12.83
C ASN A 178 3.33 25.24 -11.39
N LEU A 179 3.78 26.32 -10.76
CA LEU A 179 4.32 26.30 -9.40
C LEU A 179 3.24 26.03 -8.34
N LYS A 180 1.97 26.31 -8.67
CA LYS A 180 0.84 25.97 -7.79
C LYS A 180 0.57 24.48 -7.73
N ARG A 181 0.66 23.81 -8.88
CA ARG A 181 0.52 22.36 -8.96
C ARG A 181 1.83 21.64 -8.69
N LEU A 182 2.96 22.34 -8.67
CA LEU A 182 4.31 21.79 -8.69
C LEU A 182 4.49 20.83 -9.87
N GLU A 183 4.18 21.30 -11.08
CA GLU A 183 4.23 20.47 -12.29
C GLU A 183 4.85 21.23 -13.48
N LEU A 184 5.55 20.50 -14.34
CA LEU A 184 6.00 20.92 -15.66
C LEU A 184 5.14 20.22 -16.72
N GLU A 185 4.28 20.96 -17.41
CA GLU A 185 3.47 20.45 -18.52
C GLU A 185 4.16 20.70 -19.86
N VAL A 186 4.30 19.67 -20.69
CA VAL A 186 4.88 19.79 -22.03
C VAL A 186 3.81 19.52 -23.07
N HIS A 187 3.55 20.50 -23.92
CA HIS A 187 2.60 20.39 -25.04
C HIS A 187 3.34 20.26 -26.37
N PHE A 188 2.79 19.48 -27.29
CA PHE A 188 3.34 19.29 -28.62
C PHE A 188 2.29 18.83 -29.64
N PRO A 189 2.46 19.12 -30.94
CA PRO A 189 1.57 18.65 -31.99
C PRO A 189 2.03 17.32 -32.59
N VAL A 190 1.08 16.52 -33.07
CA VAL A 190 1.34 15.32 -33.88
C VAL A 190 0.40 15.33 -35.08
N LEU A 191 0.96 15.15 -36.28
CA LEU A 191 0.20 14.94 -37.52
C LEU A 191 -0.24 13.49 -37.63
N ILE A 192 -1.55 13.26 -37.74
CA ILE A 192 -2.13 11.93 -37.95
C ILE A 192 -2.77 11.90 -39.33
N LYS A 193 -2.34 10.95 -40.17
CA LYS A 193 -2.91 10.65 -41.47
C LYS A 193 -4.10 9.70 -41.30
N SER A 194 -5.21 9.97 -41.98
CA SER A 194 -6.36 9.07 -42.06
C SER A 194 -7.07 9.25 -43.39
N LYS A 195 -7.30 8.15 -44.12
CA LYS A 195 -8.01 8.16 -45.43
C LYS A 195 -7.53 9.30 -46.37
N GLY A 196 -6.21 9.50 -46.47
CA GLY A 196 -5.59 10.54 -47.29
C GLY A 196 -5.62 11.97 -46.75
N LYS A 197 -6.28 12.24 -45.61
CA LYS A 197 -6.29 13.54 -44.94
C LYS A 197 -5.33 13.53 -43.75
N THR A 198 -4.56 14.61 -43.59
CA THR A 198 -3.70 14.81 -42.42
C THR A 198 -4.38 15.78 -41.46
N SER A 199 -4.50 15.39 -40.19
CA SER A 199 -5.05 16.24 -39.13
C SER A 199 -4.00 16.45 -38.03
N GLU A 200 -3.82 17.70 -37.61
CA GLU A 200 -2.97 18.05 -36.48
C GLU A 200 -3.73 17.86 -35.17
N ARG A 201 -3.12 17.09 -34.26
CA ARG A 201 -3.67 16.81 -32.93
C ARG A 201 -2.70 17.29 -31.86
N VAL A 202 -3.24 17.90 -30.81
CA VAL A 202 -2.44 18.46 -29.71
C VAL A 202 -2.35 17.44 -28.59
N TYR A 203 -1.12 17.16 -28.16
CA TYR A 203 -0.79 16.27 -27.05
C TYR A 203 -0.17 17.06 -25.91
N ARG A 204 -0.25 16.49 -24.70
CA ARG A 204 0.50 16.96 -23.53
C ARG A 204 0.94 15.80 -22.65
N PHE A 205 1.98 16.01 -21.85
CA PHE A 205 2.32 15.19 -20.69
C PHE A 205 2.78 16.08 -19.53
N PHE A 206 2.84 15.51 -18.34
CA PHE A 206 3.18 16.21 -17.09
C PHE A 206 4.36 15.54 -16.41
N LEU A 207 5.20 16.34 -15.76
CA LEU A 207 6.22 15.91 -14.83
C LEU A 207 5.97 16.63 -13.52
N ALA A 208 5.80 15.89 -12.43
CA ALA A 208 5.70 16.50 -11.11
C ALA A 208 7.10 16.99 -10.70
N LEU A 209 7.21 18.18 -10.10
CA LEU A 209 8.50 18.72 -9.65
C LEU A 209 9.08 17.92 -8.47
N ASP A 210 8.22 17.21 -7.76
CA ASP A 210 8.52 16.25 -6.70
C ASP A 210 8.88 14.84 -7.22
N ASP A 211 8.66 14.55 -8.51
CA ASP A 211 9.09 13.28 -9.11
C ASP A 211 10.58 13.31 -9.52
N GLN A 212 11.18 12.13 -9.67
CA GLN A 212 12.58 11.99 -10.09
C GLN A 212 12.75 12.22 -11.61
N PHE A 213 13.24 13.41 -11.99
CA PHE A 213 13.71 13.72 -13.34
C PHE A 213 14.95 14.63 -13.29
N SER A 214 15.74 14.62 -14.36
CA SER A 214 16.85 15.57 -14.53
C SER A 214 16.57 16.55 -15.65
N LEU A 215 17.09 17.77 -15.49
CA LEU A 215 17.03 18.83 -16.49
C LEU A 215 18.45 19.27 -16.84
N SER A 216 18.76 19.29 -18.13
CA SER A 216 20.02 19.81 -18.65
C SER A 216 19.79 20.89 -19.68
N GLU A 217 20.49 22.01 -19.54
CA GLU A 217 20.54 23.05 -20.56
C GLU A 217 21.69 22.75 -21.52
N VAL A 218 21.36 22.50 -22.79
CA VAL A 218 22.33 22.25 -23.86
C VAL A 218 22.33 23.45 -24.81
N PRO A 219 23.37 24.30 -24.78
CA PRO A 219 23.49 25.42 -25.71
C PRO A 219 23.80 24.91 -27.11
N ASN A 220 22.96 25.23 -28.10
CA ASN A 220 23.15 24.85 -29.50
C ASN A 220 23.34 26.11 -30.36
N GLY A 221 24.52 26.72 -30.28
CA GLY A 221 24.83 27.96 -30.98
C GLY A 221 23.95 29.12 -30.50
N VAL A 222 23.01 29.56 -31.35
CA VAL A 222 22.08 30.67 -31.06
C VAL A 222 20.84 30.21 -30.27
N LEU A 223 20.50 28.92 -30.32
CA LEU A 223 19.30 28.37 -29.70
C LEU A 223 19.66 27.51 -28.48
N SER A 224 19.04 27.76 -27.33
CA SER A 224 19.13 26.85 -26.18
C SER A 224 18.14 25.70 -26.32
N SER A 225 18.58 24.50 -25.96
CA SER A 225 17.70 23.32 -25.84
C SER A 225 17.66 22.83 -24.40
N LEU A 226 16.49 22.39 -23.95
CA LEU A 226 16.32 21.74 -22.65
C LEU A 226 16.16 20.25 -22.86
N VAL A 227 17.06 19.47 -22.24
CA VAL A 227 16.96 18.02 -22.19
C VAL A 227 16.34 17.63 -20.85
N ILE A 228 15.21 16.94 -20.90
CA ILE A 228 14.47 16.45 -19.75
C ILE A 228 14.55 14.93 -19.77
N HIS A 229 15.11 14.31 -18.74
CA HIS A 229 15.09 12.86 -18.59
C HIS A 229 14.23 12.45 -17.40
N ALA A 230 13.10 11.81 -17.69
CA ALA A 230 12.21 11.26 -16.68
C ALA A 230 12.57 9.80 -16.38
N LYS A 231 12.63 9.43 -15.10
CA LYS A 231 12.87 8.04 -14.67
C LYS A 231 11.75 7.09 -15.12
N HIS A 232 10.53 7.61 -15.21
CA HIS A 232 9.34 6.87 -15.62
C HIS A 232 8.62 7.58 -16.77
N PRO A 233 7.90 6.84 -17.64
CA PRO A 233 7.07 7.45 -18.67
C PRO A 233 6.01 8.39 -18.08
N PRO A 234 5.89 9.63 -18.58
CA PRO A 234 4.90 10.56 -18.08
C PRO A 234 3.49 10.23 -18.60
N CYS A 235 2.48 10.84 -17.98
CA CYS A 235 1.08 10.63 -18.35
C CYS A 235 0.68 11.43 -19.62
N TYR A 236 0.60 10.77 -20.78
CA TYR A 236 0.22 11.41 -22.04
C TYR A 236 -1.30 11.59 -22.19
N SER A 237 -1.69 12.75 -22.75
CA SER A 237 -3.08 13.11 -23.06
C SER A 237 -3.20 13.83 -24.40
N ARG A 238 -4.37 13.72 -25.05
CA ARG A 238 -4.73 14.40 -26.30
C ARG A 238 -5.97 15.27 -26.11
N GLN A 239 -5.97 16.46 -26.70
CA GLN A 239 -7.13 17.37 -26.64
C GLN A 239 -8.25 16.95 -27.61
N LEU A 240 -9.48 16.91 -27.12
CA LEU A 240 -10.72 16.62 -27.87
C LEU A 240 -11.40 17.92 -28.31
N LYS A 241 -10.96 18.51 -29.43
CA LYS A 241 -11.55 19.78 -29.92
C LYS A 241 -12.99 19.66 -30.44
N GLU A 242 -13.34 18.52 -31.04
CA GLU A 242 -14.61 18.32 -31.74
C GLU A 242 -15.79 17.97 -30.78
N ALA A 243 -15.55 17.88 -29.47
CA ALA A 243 -16.43 17.24 -28.50
C ALA A 243 -16.70 18.08 -27.24
N MET A 244 -16.71 19.42 -27.32
CA MET A 244 -16.89 20.29 -26.14
C MET A 244 -18.17 19.94 -25.35
N GLN A 245 -19.30 19.72 -26.03
CA GLN A 245 -20.56 19.34 -25.37
C GLN A 245 -20.43 18.01 -24.60
N LEU A 246 -19.67 17.04 -25.12
CA LEU A 246 -19.43 15.74 -24.48
C LEU A 246 -18.51 15.85 -23.24
N SER A 247 -17.77 16.95 -23.11
CA SER A 247 -16.96 17.21 -21.90
C SER A 247 -17.81 17.68 -20.72
N HIS A 248 -19.03 18.18 -20.97
CA HIS A 248 -19.99 18.58 -19.94
C HIS A 248 -20.95 17.44 -19.63
N ASP A 249 -21.37 17.37 -18.37
CA ASP A 249 -22.43 16.47 -17.92
C ASP A 249 -23.57 17.33 -17.33
N PRO A 250 -24.82 17.18 -17.82
CA PRO A 250 -25.98 17.94 -17.34
C PRO A 250 -26.25 17.81 -15.83
N LYS A 251 -25.86 16.70 -15.20
CA LYS A 251 -26.02 16.48 -13.75
C LYS A 251 -24.83 17.00 -12.93
N SER A 252 -23.78 17.51 -13.58
CA SER A 252 -22.61 18.04 -12.88
C SER A 252 -22.77 19.51 -12.53
N TYR A 253 -22.42 19.83 -11.30
CA TYR A 253 -22.18 21.21 -10.87
C TYR A 253 -20.74 21.67 -11.10
N ARG A 254 -19.88 20.87 -11.75
CA ARG A 254 -18.48 21.25 -12.00
C ARG A 254 -18.04 20.90 -13.42
N TRP A 255 -17.27 21.79 -14.03
CA TRP A 255 -16.56 21.54 -15.28
C TRP A 255 -15.19 22.24 -15.26
N SER A 256 -14.17 21.60 -15.83
CA SER A 256 -12.84 22.17 -16.02
C SER A 256 -12.39 22.02 -17.47
N ALA A 257 -11.53 22.89 -17.98
CA ALA A 257 -10.91 22.72 -19.29
C ALA A 257 -10.10 21.41 -19.39
N ASP A 258 -9.64 20.86 -18.27
CA ASP A 258 -9.06 19.52 -18.21
C ASP A 258 -10.03 18.44 -18.68
N ASP A 259 -11.35 18.66 -18.64
CA ASP A 259 -12.39 17.78 -19.17
C ASP A 259 -12.34 17.60 -20.68
N THR A 260 -11.57 18.43 -21.38
CA THR A 260 -11.33 18.30 -22.83
C THR A 260 -10.13 17.40 -23.19
N TRP A 261 -9.41 16.86 -22.21
CA TRP A 261 -8.21 16.04 -22.45
C TRP A 261 -8.44 14.57 -22.15
N SER A 262 -8.10 13.70 -23.10
CA SER A 262 -8.22 12.24 -22.98
C SER A 262 -6.85 11.58 -22.87
N ARG A 263 -6.67 10.62 -21.96
CA ARG A 263 -5.42 9.84 -21.81
C ARG A 263 -5.11 9.04 -23.08
N GLN A 264 -3.83 8.81 -23.35
CA GLN A 264 -3.32 8.13 -24.55
C GLN A 264 -2.39 6.98 -24.16
N THR A 265 -2.49 5.86 -24.89
CA THR A 265 -1.64 4.66 -24.72
C THR A 265 -0.57 4.55 -25.81
N ASP A 266 -0.87 5.06 -27.01
CA ASP A 266 -0.09 4.84 -28.23
C ASP A 266 -0.13 6.08 -29.15
N LEU A 267 1.02 6.40 -29.73
CA LEU A 267 1.20 7.48 -30.71
C LEU A 267 1.66 6.86 -32.04
N VAL A 268 0.87 7.08 -33.09
CA VAL A 268 1.08 6.55 -34.44
C VAL A 268 0.91 7.66 -35.47
N ASP A 269 1.55 7.50 -36.63
CA ASP A 269 1.44 8.47 -37.73
C ASP A 269 0.19 8.22 -38.61
N GLU A 270 -0.33 7.00 -38.64
CA GLU A 270 -1.51 6.58 -39.42
C GLU A 270 -2.62 6.06 -38.52
N LYS A 271 -3.85 6.57 -38.69
CA LYS A 271 -5.00 6.22 -37.85
C LYS A 271 -5.34 4.73 -37.95
N GLU A 272 -5.17 4.13 -39.12
CA GLU A 272 -5.49 2.74 -39.40
C GLU A 272 -4.61 1.76 -38.58
N THR A 273 -3.42 2.20 -38.17
CA THR A 273 -2.48 1.44 -37.33
C THR A 273 -3.03 1.13 -35.94
N TYR A 274 -3.90 1.97 -35.38
CA TYR A 274 -4.55 1.67 -34.10
C TYR A 274 -5.29 0.32 -34.15
N THR A 275 -5.97 0.01 -35.25
CA THR A 275 -6.67 -1.27 -35.43
C THR A 275 -5.72 -2.47 -35.37
N LYS A 276 -4.51 -2.34 -35.94
CA LYS A 276 -3.48 -3.40 -35.91
C LYS A 276 -2.97 -3.60 -34.49
N ILE A 277 -2.70 -2.50 -33.79
CA ILE A 277 -2.30 -2.48 -32.39
C ILE A 277 -3.37 -3.20 -31.54
N ASP A 278 -4.65 -2.85 -31.69
CA ASP A 278 -5.77 -3.41 -30.94
C ASP A 278 -5.97 -4.92 -31.15
N SER A 279 -5.52 -5.47 -32.28
CA SER A 279 -5.56 -6.90 -32.60
C SER A 279 -4.33 -7.72 -32.18
N SER A 280 -3.29 -7.07 -31.64
CA SER A 280 -2.02 -7.73 -31.29
C SER A 280 -1.88 -8.01 -29.79
N PRO A 281 -1.08 -9.01 -29.38
CA PRO A 281 -0.76 -9.24 -27.97
C PRO A 281 0.04 -8.06 -27.37
N VAL A 282 0.09 -7.98 -26.04
CA VAL A 282 0.94 -7.02 -25.33
C VAL A 282 2.30 -7.64 -25.02
N SER A 283 3.38 -6.90 -25.23
CA SER A 283 4.75 -7.32 -24.88
C SER A 283 5.59 -6.10 -24.53
N VAL A 284 6.81 -6.33 -24.06
CA VAL A 284 7.79 -5.26 -23.79
C VAL A 284 8.17 -4.52 -25.07
N GLN A 285 8.25 -5.23 -26.18
CA GLN A 285 8.49 -4.65 -27.50
C GLN A 285 7.20 -4.04 -28.07
N LYS A 286 7.08 -2.71 -28.06
CA LYS A 286 6.00 -2.02 -28.74
C LYS A 286 6.19 -2.03 -30.26
N LEU A 287 5.29 -2.74 -30.96
CA LEU A 287 5.23 -2.76 -32.41
C LEU A 287 4.35 -1.60 -32.93
N TYR A 288 4.68 -1.09 -34.12
CA TYR A 288 3.89 -0.10 -34.90
C TYR A 288 3.85 1.35 -34.40
N ASN A 289 4.22 1.64 -33.15
CA ASN A 289 4.23 3.01 -32.62
C ASN A 289 5.28 3.88 -33.35
N SER A 290 4.90 5.10 -33.74
CA SER A 290 5.86 6.08 -34.29
C SER A 290 6.61 6.84 -33.20
N ILE A 291 5.99 6.99 -32.03
CA ILE A 291 6.65 7.42 -30.79
C ILE A 291 6.37 6.37 -29.71
N ASP A 292 7.43 5.69 -29.25
CA ASP A 292 7.32 4.78 -28.12
C ASP A 292 7.33 5.55 -26.79
N ILE A 293 6.16 6.08 -26.45
CA ILE A 293 5.95 6.82 -25.20
C ILE A 293 6.16 5.99 -23.93
N GLY A 294 6.24 4.65 -24.03
CA GLY A 294 6.50 3.78 -22.87
C GLY A 294 7.99 3.56 -22.59
N ARG A 295 8.88 3.91 -23.54
CA ARG A 295 10.32 3.64 -23.46
C ARG A 295 11.21 4.86 -23.68
N TRP A 296 10.75 5.81 -24.49
CA TRP A 296 11.52 7.01 -24.82
C TRP A 296 11.21 8.14 -23.83
N THR A 297 11.80 8.04 -22.64
CA THR A 297 11.56 8.95 -21.50
C THR A 297 12.52 10.14 -21.44
N THR A 298 13.37 10.32 -22.45
CA THR A 298 14.21 11.52 -22.60
C THR A 298 13.64 12.40 -23.69
N PHE A 299 13.46 13.68 -23.37
CA PHE A 299 12.86 14.69 -24.24
C PHE A 299 13.86 15.83 -24.45
N ARG A 300 14.03 16.29 -25.69
CA ARG A 300 14.78 17.54 -25.96
C ARG A 300 13.83 18.57 -26.55
N VAL A 301 13.63 19.69 -25.88
CA VAL A 301 12.83 20.80 -26.39
C VAL A 301 13.74 21.95 -26.81
N THR A 302 13.72 22.30 -28.09
CA THR A 302 14.47 23.44 -28.61
C THR A 302 13.66 24.71 -28.37
N ILE A 303 14.18 25.62 -27.54
CA ILE A 303 13.46 26.80 -27.04
C ILE A 303 13.48 27.94 -28.06
N LYS A 304 12.36 28.64 -28.19
CA LYS A 304 12.26 29.90 -28.95
C LYS A 304 12.77 31.06 -28.09
N PRO A 305 13.76 31.84 -28.55
CA PRO A 305 14.15 33.06 -27.87
C PRO A 305 12.94 34.01 -27.79
N CYS A 306 12.58 34.45 -26.58
CA CYS A 306 11.52 35.43 -26.37
C CYS A 306 12.13 36.74 -25.86
N THR A 307 12.03 37.82 -26.65
CA THR A 307 12.47 39.17 -26.28
C THR A 307 11.36 40.05 -25.73
N ASP A 308 10.09 39.63 -25.86
CA ASP A 308 8.95 40.52 -25.63
C ASP A 308 8.60 40.72 -24.14
N ARG A 309 8.88 39.73 -23.27
CA ARG A 309 8.64 39.82 -21.82
C ARG A 309 9.77 39.17 -21.00
N PRO A 310 10.35 39.85 -20.00
CA PRO A 310 11.40 39.29 -19.14
C PRO A 310 10.94 38.02 -18.38
N ASP A 311 9.66 37.96 -18.00
CA ASP A 311 9.05 36.80 -17.31
C ASP A 311 8.96 35.53 -18.18
N SER A 312 9.17 35.66 -19.50
CA SER A 312 9.17 34.55 -20.46
C SER A 312 10.57 34.20 -20.97
N SER A 313 11.60 34.77 -20.36
CA SER A 313 12.98 34.41 -20.66
C SER A 313 13.29 33.01 -20.15
N LEU A 314 14.13 32.28 -20.89
CA LEU A 314 14.64 30.98 -20.48
C LEU A 314 15.34 31.06 -19.12
N GLU A 315 16.16 32.10 -18.91
CA GLU A 315 16.89 32.31 -17.66
C GLU A 315 15.96 32.44 -16.45
N PHE A 316 14.89 33.24 -16.57
CA PHE A 316 13.91 33.40 -15.49
C PHE A 316 13.16 32.10 -15.20
N PHE A 317 12.83 31.30 -16.23
CA PHE A 317 12.20 29.98 -16.08
C PHE A 317 13.12 28.96 -15.38
N LEU A 318 14.40 28.91 -15.77
CA LEU A 318 15.38 28.03 -15.14
C LEU A 318 15.67 28.45 -13.69
N LYS A 319 15.72 29.76 -13.42
CA LYS A 319 15.87 30.27 -12.05
C LYS A 319 14.70 29.86 -11.15
N ALA A 320 13.47 29.92 -11.67
CA ALA A 320 12.29 29.43 -10.97
C ALA A 320 12.40 27.94 -10.64
N LEU A 321 12.85 27.10 -11.57
CA LEU A 321 13.05 25.67 -11.30
C LEU A 321 14.14 25.42 -10.25
N ALA A 322 15.27 26.14 -10.33
CA ALA A 322 16.37 26.01 -9.38
C ALA A 322 15.94 26.37 -7.94
N ASP A 323 15.14 27.42 -7.76
CA ASP A 323 14.62 27.84 -6.45
C ASP A 323 13.62 26.83 -5.85
N PHE A 324 13.10 25.92 -6.67
CA PHE A 324 12.28 24.77 -6.25
C PHE A 324 13.10 23.47 -6.15
N ASN A 325 14.43 23.58 -5.97
CA ASN A 325 15.37 22.47 -5.82
C ASN A 325 15.49 21.55 -7.05
N ILE A 326 15.07 21.98 -8.23
CA ILE A 326 15.34 21.25 -9.47
C ILE A 326 16.74 21.61 -9.94
N ARG A 327 17.70 20.69 -9.75
CA ARG A 327 19.08 20.87 -10.23
C ARG A 327 19.11 20.90 -11.75
N ILE A 328 19.67 21.98 -12.31
CA ILE A 328 19.81 22.18 -13.75
C ILE A 328 21.28 22.04 -14.09
N THR A 329 21.64 20.99 -14.82
CA THR A 329 23.02 20.79 -15.24
C THR A 329 23.29 21.53 -16.55
N ARG A 330 24.30 22.40 -16.55
CA ARG A 330 24.83 23.00 -17.78
C ARG A 330 26.01 22.14 -18.21
N ASP A 331 25.74 21.15 -19.05
CA ASP A 331 26.76 20.28 -19.59
C ASP A 331 27.00 20.64 -21.08
N PRO A 332 27.99 21.49 -21.40
CA PRO A 332 28.34 21.80 -22.78
C PRO A 332 28.90 20.58 -23.53
N SER A 333 29.30 19.52 -22.82
CA SER A 333 29.74 18.26 -23.42
C SER A 333 28.58 17.33 -23.78
N PHE A 334 27.35 17.67 -23.39
CA PHE A 334 26.16 16.84 -23.64
C PHE A 334 25.91 16.68 -25.14
N ARG A 335 25.98 15.45 -25.64
CA ARG A 335 25.83 15.14 -27.06
C ARG A 335 24.41 14.68 -27.36
N VAL A 336 23.87 15.16 -28.47
CA VAL A 336 22.59 14.68 -29.00
C VAL A 336 22.82 14.10 -30.38
N VAL A 337 22.64 12.80 -30.52
CA VAL A 337 22.89 12.08 -31.77
C VAL A 337 21.58 11.53 -32.36
N PRO A 338 21.41 11.56 -33.70
CA PRO A 338 20.29 10.88 -34.32
C PRO A 338 20.46 9.37 -34.18
N GLY A 339 19.44 8.69 -33.65
CA GLY A 339 19.39 7.24 -33.55
C GLY A 339 18.94 6.59 -34.87
N GLN A 340 19.31 5.33 -35.07
CA GLN A 340 18.83 4.55 -36.21
C GLN A 340 17.31 4.39 -36.14
N SER A 341 16.62 4.56 -37.28
CA SER A 341 15.19 4.27 -37.40
C SER A 341 14.96 2.76 -37.29
N GLY A 342 13.98 2.35 -36.48
CA GLY A 342 13.56 0.95 -36.34
C GLY A 342 13.80 0.32 -34.96
N VAL A 343 13.53 -0.99 -34.92
CA VAL A 343 13.54 -1.86 -33.73
C VAL A 343 14.96 -2.09 -33.23
N ALA A 344 15.14 -2.13 -31.91
CA ALA A 344 16.42 -2.43 -31.26
C ALA A 344 17.04 -3.75 -31.76
N PRO A 345 18.37 -3.82 -31.95
CA PRO A 345 19.06 -5.01 -32.45
C PRO A 345 18.78 -6.27 -31.62
N LEU A 346 18.72 -6.11 -30.28
CA LEU A 346 18.42 -7.17 -29.33
C LEU A 346 17.21 -8.02 -29.75
N TRP A 347 16.10 -7.37 -30.10
CA TRP A 347 14.87 -8.09 -30.42
C TRP A 347 15.03 -8.95 -31.67
N ARG A 348 15.80 -8.53 -32.67
CA ARG A 348 16.04 -9.35 -33.89
C ARG A 348 16.81 -10.61 -33.56
N MET A 349 17.78 -10.51 -32.65
CA MET A 349 18.58 -11.64 -32.20
C MET A 349 17.77 -12.60 -31.34
N LEU A 350 16.90 -12.06 -30.50
CA LEU A 350 16.06 -12.83 -29.59
C LEU A 350 14.83 -13.48 -30.23
N SER A 351 14.35 -12.97 -31.37
CA SER A 351 13.05 -13.38 -31.93
C SER A 351 13.09 -14.62 -32.84
N GLY A 352 14.25 -15.08 -33.32
CA GLY A 352 14.37 -16.24 -34.22
C GLY A 352 13.57 -16.19 -35.54
N THR A 353 12.74 -15.16 -35.76
CA THR A 353 11.75 -15.07 -36.83
C THR A 353 12.36 -14.71 -38.19
N SER A 354 12.48 -15.74 -39.02
CA SER A 354 12.17 -15.83 -40.47
C SER A 354 12.91 -14.98 -41.51
N SER A 355 13.79 -14.03 -41.18
CA SER A 355 14.61 -13.37 -42.22
C SER A 355 15.99 -14.01 -42.46
N LEU A 356 16.36 -15.02 -41.68
CA LEU A 356 17.63 -15.75 -41.86
C LEU A 356 17.37 -16.95 -42.78
N GLN A 357 17.98 -16.93 -43.96
CA GLN A 357 17.74 -17.91 -45.04
C GLN A 357 18.39 -19.29 -44.78
N SER A 358 19.15 -19.47 -43.68
CA SER A 358 19.91 -20.69 -43.38
C SER A 358 19.68 -21.20 -41.95
N LEU A 359 19.53 -22.53 -41.83
CA LEU A 359 19.40 -23.26 -40.56
C LEU A 359 20.66 -23.09 -39.67
N SER A 360 21.85 -22.94 -40.28
CA SER A 360 23.11 -22.68 -39.56
C SER A 360 23.09 -21.34 -38.83
N ASP A 361 22.52 -20.31 -39.43
CA ASP A 361 22.43 -18.98 -38.79
C ASP A 361 21.47 -19.01 -37.60
N GLN A 362 20.37 -19.77 -37.71
CA GLN A 362 19.42 -19.97 -36.61
C GLN A 362 20.04 -20.73 -35.43
N LEU A 363 20.86 -21.75 -35.70
CA LEU A 363 21.58 -22.50 -34.66
C LEU A 363 22.71 -21.69 -34.01
N SER A 364 23.19 -20.62 -34.66
CA SER A 364 24.25 -19.77 -34.15
C SER A 364 23.77 -18.72 -33.12
N LEU A 365 22.45 -18.50 -33.01
CA LEU A 365 21.87 -17.52 -32.10
C LEU A 365 21.93 -17.99 -30.65
N PRO A 366 22.32 -17.12 -29.69
CA PRO A 366 22.34 -17.46 -28.28
C PRO A 366 20.91 -17.75 -27.78
N TYR A 367 20.62 -19.03 -27.50
CA TYR A 367 19.36 -19.45 -26.88
C TYR A 367 19.39 -19.16 -25.37
N LEU A 368 18.43 -18.38 -24.90
CA LEU A 368 18.22 -18.12 -23.47
C LEU A 368 17.09 -19.03 -22.97
N GLY A 369 17.38 -19.88 -21.99
CA GLY A 369 16.33 -20.60 -21.27
C GLY A 369 15.31 -19.63 -20.66
N PHE A 370 14.05 -20.08 -20.53
CA PHE A 370 12.94 -19.19 -20.17
C PHE A 370 13.17 -18.38 -18.89
N ASP A 371 13.70 -18.98 -17.82
CA ASP A 371 13.92 -18.27 -16.55
C ASP A 371 14.94 -17.14 -16.68
N LEU A 372 16.00 -17.38 -17.45
CA LEU A 372 17.01 -16.38 -17.75
C LEU A 372 16.44 -15.29 -18.66
N ARG A 373 15.66 -15.69 -19.67
CA ARG A 373 14.97 -14.77 -20.58
C ARG A 373 13.97 -13.88 -19.85
N TYR A 374 13.20 -14.45 -18.93
CA TYR A 374 12.26 -13.74 -18.08
C TYR A 374 12.97 -12.66 -17.26
N GLN A 375 14.03 -13.04 -16.54
CA GLN A 375 14.75 -12.09 -15.68
C GLN A 375 15.47 -10.99 -16.49
N LEU A 376 15.93 -11.30 -17.71
CA LEU A 376 16.44 -10.29 -18.62
C LEU A 376 15.34 -9.30 -19.03
N GLU A 377 14.14 -9.79 -19.36
CA GLU A 377 12.98 -8.94 -19.67
C GLU A 377 12.46 -8.17 -18.43
N VAL A 378 12.65 -8.65 -17.20
CA VAL A 378 12.45 -7.86 -15.97
C VAL A 378 13.35 -6.62 -16.00
N CYS A 379 14.66 -6.81 -16.17
CA CYS A 379 15.63 -5.71 -16.20
C CYS A 379 15.35 -4.72 -17.34
N ILE A 380 14.96 -5.21 -18.51
CA ILE A 380 14.62 -4.40 -19.67
C ILE A 380 13.31 -3.65 -19.45
N SER A 381 12.25 -4.31 -18.99
CA SER A 381 10.92 -3.71 -18.79
C SER A 381 10.93 -2.60 -17.73
N LYS A 382 11.68 -2.78 -16.64
CA LYS A 382 11.92 -1.78 -15.60
C LYS A 382 12.82 -0.62 -16.05
N GLY A 383 13.62 -0.85 -17.09
CA GLY A 383 14.56 0.13 -17.60
C GLY A 383 15.89 0.14 -16.84
N TRP A 384 16.28 -0.95 -16.19
CA TRP A 384 17.66 -1.10 -15.65
C TRP A 384 18.66 -1.35 -16.77
N LEU A 385 18.26 -2.16 -17.75
CA LEU A 385 19.00 -2.38 -18.99
C LEU A 385 18.26 -1.75 -20.17
N ASN A 386 19.01 -1.16 -21.08
CA ASN A 386 18.46 -0.58 -22.30
C ASN A 386 18.45 -1.61 -23.42
N GLU A 387 17.30 -1.91 -24.00
CA GLU A 387 17.20 -2.78 -25.19
C GLU A 387 18.06 -2.33 -26.37
N TYR A 388 18.36 -1.03 -26.50
CA TYR A 388 19.23 -0.51 -27.56
C TYR A 388 20.74 -0.60 -27.24
N SER A 389 21.12 -0.77 -25.97
CA SER A 389 22.52 -0.92 -25.55
C SER A 389 22.96 -2.38 -25.49
N LEU A 390 22.04 -3.34 -25.58
CA LEU A 390 22.31 -4.77 -25.52
C LEU A 390 22.65 -5.32 -26.91
N ASP A 391 23.80 -5.98 -27.02
CA ASP A 391 24.36 -6.51 -28.27
C ASP A 391 24.66 -8.03 -28.20
N ASP A 392 25.25 -8.57 -29.27
CA ASP A 392 25.62 -9.99 -29.37
C ASP A 392 26.66 -10.40 -28.33
N LYS A 393 27.61 -9.51 -28.03
CA LYS A 393 28.65 -9.77 -27.05
C LYS A 393 28.06 -9.96 -25.65
N PHE A 394 27.11 -9.11 -25.26
CA PHE A 394 26.39 -9.24 -24.00
C PHE A 394 25.65 -10.57 -23.93
N LEU A 395 24.88 -10.94 -24.95
CA LEU A 395 24.12 -12.19 -24.96
C LEU A 395 25.03 -13.41 -24.89
N ARG A 396 26.15 -13.44 -25.64
CA ARG A 396 27.12 -14.53 -25.59
C ARG A 396 27.76 -14.67 -24.21
N GLN A 397 28.15 -13.57 -23.57
CA GLN A 397 28.70 -13.60 -22.21
C GLN A 397 27.66 -14.09 -21.21
N LEU A 398 26.40 -13.67 -21.34
CA LEU A 398 25.32 -14.12 -20.48
C LEU A 398 25.06 -15.63 -20.64
N THR A 399 25.06 -16.15 -21.87
CA THR A 399 24.90 -17.60 -22.15
C THR A 399 26.12 -18.44 -21.79
N ALA A 400 27.32 -17.85 -21.73
CA ALA A 400 28.54 -18.56 -21.35
C ALA A 400 28.62 -18.87 -19.84
N MET A 401 27.84 -18.16 -19.02
CA MET A 401 27.72 -18.41 -17.59
C MET A 401 26.77 -19.58 -17.31
N ARG A 402 26.93 -20.24 -16.15
CA ARG A 402 25.90 -21.17 -15.65
C ARG A 402 24.55 -20.44 -15.53
N PRO A 403 23.42 -21.00 -16.01
CA PRO A 403 22.12 -20.33 -16.03
C PRO A 403 21.68 -19.78 -14.68
N GLU A 404 21.96 -20.48 -13.59
CA GLU A 404 21.60 -20.08 -12.23
C GLU A 404 22.36 -18.83 -11.80
N ARG A 405 23.67 -18.78 -12.10
CA ARG A 405 24.53 -17.63 -11.82
C ARG A 405 24.13 -16.43 -12.69
N ALA A 406 23.80 -16.66 -13.96
CA ALA A 406 23.35 -15.62 -14.87
C ALA A 406 22.00 -15.02 -14.44
N LYS A 407 21.02 -15.86 -14.07
CA LYS A 407 19.73 -15.43 -13.51
C LYS A 407 19.96 -14.59 -12.25
N GLN A 408 20.78 -15.07 -11.33
CA GLN A 408 21.06 -14.39 -10.08
C GLN A 408 21.71 -13.01 -10.29
N MET A 409 22.66 -12.89 -11.22
CA MET A 409 23.27 -11.61 -11.56
C MET A 409 22.22 -10.59 -12.01
N LEU A 410 21.26 -11.00 -12.84
CA LEU A 410 20.16 -10.14 -13.27
C LEU A 410 19.15 -9.83 -12.14
N VAL A 411 18.95 -10.74 -11.19
CA VAL A 411 18.18 -10.46 -9.97
C VAL A 411 18.89 -9.38 -9.13
N HIS A 412 20.22 -9.42 -9.04
CA HIS A 412 20.98 -8.38 -8.37
C HIS A 412 20.87 -7.04 -9.09
N VAL A 413 20.91 -7.01 -10.43
CA VAL A 413 20.66 -5.77 -11.20
C VAL A 413 19.30 -5.16 -10.85
N ASP A 414 18.23 -5.98 -10.80
CA ASP A 414 16.90 -5.50 -10.40
C ASP A 414 16.86 -5.03 -8.93
N SER A 415 17.55 -5.74 -8.04
CA SER A 415 17.62 -5.40 -6.60
C SER A 415 18.30 -4.06 -6.32
N HIS A 416 19.28 -3.66 -7.14
CA HIS A 416 19.96 -2.36 -7.01
C HIS A 416 19.10 -1.18 -7.50
N GLN A 417 18.08 -1.43 -8.33
CA GLN A 417 17.16 -0.41 -8.87
C GLN A 417 17.86 0.81 -9.51
N GLN A 418 19.01 0.57 -10.16
CA GLN A 418 19.81 1.58 -10.85
C GLN A 418 19.94 1.27 -12.33
N ARG A 419 19.94 2.33 -13.16
CA ARG A 419 20.19 2.22 -14.61
C ARG A 419 21.66 1.84 -14.83
N VAL A 420 21.89 0.73 -15.54
CA VAL A 420 23.22 0.34 -16.00
C VAL A 420 23.42 0.85 -17.43
N TYR A 421 24.32 1.82 -17.60
CA TYR A 421 24.59 2.43 -18.90
C TYR A 421 25.53 1.59 -19.78
N ASP A 422 26.50 0.92 -19.17
CA ASP A 422 27.35 -0.08 -19.83
C ASP A 422 26.91 -1.49 -19.41
N PRO A 423 26.13 -2.22 -20.22
CA PRO A 423 25.65 -3.55 -19.86
C PRO A 423 26.76 -4.56 -19.60
N LEU A 424 27.97 -4.39 -20.18
CA LEU A 424 29.07 -5.33 -19.96
C LEU A 424 29.71 -5.16 -18.57
N SER A 425 29.51 -4.02 -17.91
CA SER A 425 30.07 -3.78 -16.57
C SER A 425 29.48 -4.72 -15.52
N ILE A 426 28.28 -5.27 -15.74
CA ILE A 426 27.64 -6.16 -14.76
C ILE A 426 28.41 -7.48 -14.56
N PHE A 427 29.21 -7.89 -15.54
CA PHE A 427 30.00 -9.12 -15.48
C PHE A 427 31.28 -8.97 -14.65
N THR A 428 31.80 -7.74 -14.53
CA THR A 428 33.05 -7.45 -13.80
C THR A 428 32.80 -6.84 -12.42
N ASP A 429 31.67 -6.18 -12.23
CA ASP A 429 31.33 -5.48 -11.01
C ASP A 429 30.89 -6.44 -9.89
N LEU A 430 31.61 -6.38 -8.77
CA LEU A 430 31.39 -7.22 -7.58
C LEU A 430 29.98 -7.05 -6.99
N ARG A 431 29.32 -5.92 -7.23
CA ARG A 431 27.94 -5.66 -6.78
C ARG A 431 26.95 -6.69 -7.31
N TYR A 432 27.18 -7.25 -8.51
CA TYR A 432 26.25 -8.18 -9.16
C TYR A 432 26.73 -9.64 -9.14
N SER A 433 27.94 -9.92 -8.65
CA SER A 433 28.57 -11.24 -8.74
C SER A 433 28.36 -12.15 -7.52
N LYS A 434 27.68 -11.66 -6.48
CA LYS A 434 27.45 -12.40 -5.23
C LYS A 434 26.66 -13.70 -5.47
N PRO A 435 27.19 -14.88 -5.09
CA PRO A 435 26.44 -16.12 -5.14
C PRO A 435 25.37 -16.15 -4.04
N VAL A 436 24.14 -16.54 -4.39
CA VAL A 436 23.10 -16.88 -3.41
C VAL A 436 22.73 -18.34 -3.60
N ARG A 437 22.77 -19.12 -2.50
CA ARG A 437 22.24 -20.50 -2.51
C ARG A 437 20.71 -20.42 -2.46
N ALA A 438 20.04 -20.83 -3.54
CA ALA A 438 18.59 -21.01 -3.54
C ALA A 438 18.25 -22.17 -2.58
N ARG A 439 17.50 -21.87 -1.51
CA ARG A 439 17.06 -22.86 -0.51
C ARG A 439 15.73 -23.50 -0.92
N PRO A 440 15.43 -24.73 -0.47
CA PRO A 440 14.16 -25.37 -0.76
C PRO A 440 13.00 -24.57 -0.17
N LEU A 441 11.99 -24.30 -1.00
CA LEU A 441 10.78 -23.59 -0.57
C LEU A 441 9.88 -24.49 0.30
N PRO A 442 9.12 -23.91 1.26
CA PRO A 442 8.10 -24.66 2.00
C PRO A 442 7.10 -25.37 1.07
N VAL A 443 6.57 -26.52 1.50
CA VAL A 443 5.69 -27.38 0.67
C VAL A 443 4.48 -26.63 0.11
N ASN A 444 3.89 -25.71 0.88
CA ASN A 444 2.71 -24.94 0.47
C ASN A 444 3.04 -23.65 -0.29
N CYS A 445 4.32 -23.37 -0.57
CA CYS A 445 4.77 -22.17 -1.28
C CYS A 445 5.34 -22.50 -2.67
N ALA A 446 5.30 -21.52 -3.58
CA ALA A 446 5.93 -21.57 -4.89
C ALA A 446 6.39 -20.17 -5.33
N GLU A 447 7.40 -20.09 -6.20
CA GLU A 447 7.76 -18.86 -6.91
C GLU A 447 6.73 -18.57 -8.01
N ILE A 448 6.14 -17.37 -7.99
CA ILE A 448 5.12 -16.94 -8.95
C ILE A 448 5.62 -15.75 -9.75
N TYR A 449 5.38 -15.79 -11.06
CA TYR A 449 5.76 -14.75 -12.01
C TYR A 449 4.70 -13.65 -12.04
N HIS A 450 5.14 -12.40 -12.16
CA HIS A 450 4.29 -11.22 -12.00
C HIS A 450 4.51 -10.21 -13.12
N ALA A 451 3.42 -9.65 -13.64
CA ALA A 451 3.45 -8.53 -14.57
C ALA A 451 2.49 -7.42 -14.16
N THR A 452 2.90 -6.17 -14.34
CA THR A 452 2.02 -4.99 -14.26
C THR A 452 1.92 -4.37 -15.64
N VAL A 453 0.72 -4.34 -16.20
CA VAL A 453 0.42 -3.68 -17.47
C VAL A 453 -0.02 -2.26 -17.15
N THR A 454 0.80 -1.30 -17.56
CA THR A 454 0.53 0.12 -17.36
C THR A 454 -0.17 0.73 -18.59
N ALA A 455 -0.55 2.00 -18.50
CA ALA A 455 -1.13 2.75 -19.62
C ALA A 455 -0.26 2.70 -20.89
N THR A 456 1.07 2.72 -20.77
CA THR A 456 1.97 2.81 -21.93
C THR A 456 2.95 1.65 -22.08
N ARG A 457 3.14 0.77 -21.08
CA ARG A 457 4.11 -0.33 -21.14
C ARG A 457 3.61 -1.58 -20.41
N ILE A 458 4.47 -2.58 -20.28
CA ILE A 458 4.31 -3.73 -19.40
C ILE A 458 5.61 -3.85 -18.59
N LEU A 459 5.47 -4.11 -17.30
CA LEU A 459 6.55 -4.28 -16.34
C LEU A 459 6.52 -5.72 -15.84
N PHE A 460 7.59 -6.47 -16.06
CA PHE A 460 7.77 -7.75 -15.39
C PHE A 460 8.47 -7.53 -14.06
N HIS A 461 8.15 -8.37 -13.06
CA HIS A 461 8.78 -8.31 -11.75
C HIS A 461 9.53 -9.60 -11.47
N THR A 462 10.65 -9.51 -10.74
CA THR A 462 11.35 -10.71 -10.25
C THR A 462 10.36 -11.63 -9.52
N PRO A 463 10.36 -12.96 -9.78
CA PRO A 463 9.40 -13.87 -9.17
C PRO A 463 9.45 -13.83 -7.64
N SER A 464 8.29 -13.91 -6.98
CA SER A 464 8.16 -13.86 -5.53
C SER A 464 7.60 -15.17 -4.97
N VAL A 465 8.01 -15.51 -3.75
CA VAL A 465 7.51 -16.69 -3.05
C VAL A 465 6.16 -16.38 -2.42
N GLU A 466 5.12 -17.13 -2.80
CA GLU A 466 3.76 -16.97 -2.28
C GLU A 466 3.20 -18.30 -1.76
N ILE A 467 2.23 -18.22 -0.83
CA ILE A 467 1.39 -19.37 -0.50
C ILE A 467 0.55 -19.72 -1.72
N THR A 468 0.63 -20.98 -2.12
CA THR A 468 -0.08 -21.51 -3.29
C THR A 468 -1.59 -21.55 -3.08
N ASN A 469 -2.32 -21.52 -4.18
CA ASN A 469 -3.75 -21.84 -4.23
C ASN A 469 -3.96 -23.27 -4.81
N ARG A 470 -5.20 -23.76 -4.80
CA ARG A 470 -5.55 -25.10 -5.29
C ARG A 470 -5.01 -25.40 -6.68
N ILE A 471 -5.19 -24.47 -7.62
CA ILE A 471 -4.83 -24.67 -9.02
C ILE A 471 -3.30 -24.72 -9.18
N VAL A 472 -2.59 -23.77 -8.58
CA VAL A 472 -1.12 -23.74 -8.62
C VAL A 472 -0.52 -24.98 -7.94
N ARG A 473 -1.09 -25.44 -6.82
CA ARG A 473 -0.68 -26.70 -6.17
C ARG A 473 -0.86 -27.90 -7.10
N LYS A 474 -2.03 -28.02 -7.73
CA LYS A 474 -2.35 -29.12 -8.64
C LYS A 474 -1.39 -29.16 -9.82
N TYR A 475 -1.06 -28.01 -10.39
CA TYR A 475 -0.13 -27.87 -11.50
C TYR A 475 1.27 -27.41 -11.05
N ARG A 476 1.76 -27.86 -9.88
CA ARG A 476 3.04 -27.40 -9.31
C ARG A 476 4.22 -27.53 -10.27
N ARG A 477 4.25 -28.60 -11.08
CA ARG A 477 5.28 -28.85 -12.12
C ARG A 477 5.28 -27.81 -13.25
N PHE A 478 4.21 -27.03 -13.39
CA PHE A 478 4.03 -25.98 -14.39
C PHE A 478 3.78 -24.62 -13.72
N SER A 479 4.21 -24.46 -12.46
CA SER A 479 4.04 -23.21 -11.70
C SER A 479 4.69 -22.01 -12.39
N ASP A 480 5.79 -22.24 -13.11
CA ASP A 480 6.52 -21.26 -13.92
C ASP A 480 5.75 -20.77 -15.16
N ARG A 481 4.64 -21.41 -15.50
CA ARG A 481 3.75 -21.02 -16.62
C ARG A 481 2.56 -20.18 -16.18
N PHE A 482 2.38 -19.95 -14.88
CA PHE A 482 1.39 -19.02 -14.36
C PHE A 482 1.97 -17.60 -14.30
N LEU A 483 1.22 -16.64 -14.80
CA LEU A 483 1.56 -15.22 -14.72
C LEU A 483 0.42 -14.47 -14.02
N ARG A 484 0.73 -13.84 -12.90
CA ARG A 484 -0.21 -12.95 -12.20
C ARG A 484 -0.07 -11.54 -12.77
N VAL A 485 -1.13 -11.06 -13.39
CA VAL A 485 -1.14 -9.76 -14.09
C VAL A 485 -1.95 -8.75 -13.29
N ARG A 486 -1.43 -7.53 -13.14
CA ARG A 486 -2.14 -6.36 -12.61
C ARG A 486 -2.22 -5.25 -13.65
N PHE A 487 -3.28 -4.46 -13.59
CA PHE A 487 -3.51 -3.32 -14.47
C PHE A 487 -3.41 -2.01 -13.68
N GLU A 488 -2.47 -1.16 -14.08
CA GLU A 488 -2.14 0.09 -13.39
C GLU A 488 -1.98 1.23 -14.42
N ASP A 489 -1.88 2.46 -13.95
CA ASP A 489 -1.45 3.64 -14.70
C ASP A 489 0.08 3.81 -14.55
N GLU A 490 0.66 4.75 -15.30
CA GLU A 490 2.04 5.17 -15.04
C GLU A 490 2.16 5.85 -13.67
N PRO A 491 3.30 5.69 -12.98
CA PRO A 491 3.52 6.34 -11.69
C PRO A 491 3.50 7.86 -11.85
N TYR A 492 2.68 8.50 -11.03
CA TYR A 492 2.59 9.95 -10.91
C TYR A 492 2.41 10.30 -9.44
N ARG A 493 3.41 10.96 -8.83
CA ARG A 493 3.46 11.20 -7.37
C ARG A 493 3.27 9.93 -6.53
N GLY A 494 3.93 8.86 -6.95
CA GLY A 494 3.83 7.54 -6.29
C GLY A 494 2.49 6.80 -6.49
N GLN A 495 1.51 7.37 -7.21
CA GLN A 495 0.24 6.72 -7.50
C GLN A 495 0.27 6.01 -8.86
N THR A 496 -0.25 4.79 -8.91
CA THR A 496 -0.35 3.99 -10.13
C THR A 496 -1.77 3.44 -10.36
N ARG A 497 -2.77 3.79 -9.56
CA ARG A 497 -4.09 3.16 -9.70
C ARG A 497 -4.90 3.76 -10.85
N LEU A 498 -5.56 2.89 -11.62
CA LEU A 498 -6.57 3.31 -12.59
C LEU A 498 -7.86 3.75 -11.90
N TYR A 499 -8.38 4.93 -12.25
CA TYR A 499 -9.63 5.45 -11.71
C TYR A 499 -10.77 5.34 -12.72
N PRO A 500 -12.02 5.14 -12.28
CA PRO A 500 -13.16 5.25 -13.18
C PRO A 500 -13.38 6.72 -13.59
N ALA A 501 -13.76 6.95 -14.85
CA ALA A 501 -13.98 8.30 -15.38
C ALA A 501 -15.28 8.36 -16.20
N THR A 502 -16.25 9.17 -15.74
CA THR A 502 -17.57 9.30 -16.37
C THR A 502 -17.56 10.05 -17.71
N ASN A 503 -16.52 10.85 -17.97
CA ASN A 503 -16.36 11.63 -19.21
C ASN A 503 -15.60 10.89 -20.32
N GLY A 504 -15.31 9.60 -20.14
CA GLY A 504 -14.61 8.79 -21.16
C GLY A 504 -13.11 9.11 -21.33
N LYS A 505 -12.51 9.94 -20.46
CA LYS A 505 -11.08 10.30 -20.53
C LYS A 505 -10.12 9.11 -20.52
N MET A 506 -10.52 8.04 -19.85
CA MET A 506 -9.72 6.84 -19.64
C MET A 506 -10.10 5.69 -20.59
N LYS A 507 -10.98 5.94 -21.56
CA LYS A 507 -11.50 4.91 -22.47
C LYS A 507 -10.39 4.10 -23.14
N LEU A 508 -9.37 4.76 -23.69
CA LEU A 508 -8.24 4.08 -24.36
C LEU A 508 -7.41 3.22 -23.39
N ILE A 509 -7.30 3.64 -22.13
CA ILE A 509 -6.58 2.86 -21.11
C ILE A 509 -7.31 1.56 -20.83
N PHE A 510 -8.63 1.63 -20.64
CA PHE A 510 -9.45 0.43 -20.45
C PHE A 510 -9.48 -0.45 -21.71
N GLU A 511 -9.48 0.13 -22.92
CA GLU A 511 -9.37 -0.64 -24.17
C GLU A 511 -8.06 -1.41 -24.26
N ARG A 512 -6.95 -0.84 -23.77
CA ARG A 512 -5.66 -1.56 -23.62
C ARG A 512 -5.76 -2.73 -22.63
N VAL A 513 -6.49 -2.57 -21.52
CA VAL A 513 -6.75 -3.68 -20.58
C VAL A 513 -7.51 -4.80 -21.29
N ARG A 514 -8.59 -4.44 -22.00
CA ARG A 514 -9.40 -5.41 -22.78
C ARG A 514 -8.57 -6.13 -23.85
N ARG A 515 -7.71 -5.40 -24.57
CA ARG A 515 -6.75 -5.96 -25.53
C ARG A 515 -5.85 -7.00 -24.86
N THR A 516 -5.29 -6.67 -23.70
CA THR A 516 -4.41 -7.59 -22.95
C THR A 516 -5.12 -8.87 -22.57
N LEU A 517 -6.34 -8.77 -22.03
CA LEU A 517 -7.13 -9.93 -21.62
C LEU A 517 -7.52 -10.81 -22.81
N LYS A 518 -7.86 -10.18 -23.95
CA LYS A 518 -8.34 -10.88 -25.14
C LYS A 518 -7.22 -11.52 -25.96
N ASN A 519 -6.13 -10.78 -26.20
CA ASN A 519 -5.05 -11.19 -27.09
C ASN A 519 -3.84 -11.75 -26.35
N GLY A 520 -3.80 -11.66 -25.02
CA GLY A 520 -2.73 -12.19 -24.19
C GLY A 520 -1.47 -11.33 -24.14
N ILE A 521 -0.45 -11.90 -23.48
CA ILE A 521 0.87 -11.30 -23.27
C ILE A 521 1.93 -12.19 -23.92
N LEU A 522 2.83 -11.62 -24.71
CA LEU A 522 3.97 -12.33 -25.29
C LEU A 522 5.24 -12.03 -24.49
N LEU A 523 5.93 -13.07 -24.04
CA LEU A 523 7.13 -13.00 -23.21
C LEU A 523 8.06 -14.17 -23.54
N GLY A 524 9.25 -13.86 -24.07
CA GLY A 524 10.15 -14.88 -24.62
C GLY A 524 9.45 -15.71 -25.71
N ASP A 525 9.51 -17.03 -25.55
CA ASP A 525 8.84 -18.03 -26.40
C ASP A 525 7.42 -18.38 -25.93
N ARG A 526 6.91 -17.73 -24.87
CA ARG A 526 5.63 -18.05 -24.26
C ARG A 526 4.58 -16.98 -24.58
N HIS A 527 3.39 -17.46 -24.95
CA HIS A 527 2.18 -16.66 -25.07
C HIS A 527 1.24 -16.97 -23.89
N TYR A 528 1.03 -15.98 -23.04
CA TYR A 528 0.21 -16.06 -21.85
C TYR A 528 -1.22 -15.62 -22.19
N GLU A 529 -2.17 -16.53 -22.02
CA GLU A 529 -3.59 -16.29 -22.28
C GLU A 529 -4.35 -16.08 -20.97
N PHE A 530 -5.45 -15.32 -21.03
CA PHE A 530 -6.31 -15.09 -19.86
C PHE A 530 -6.84 -16.42 -19.32
N LEU A 531 -6.60 -16.65 -18.02
CA LEU A 531 -7.06 -17.85 -17.31
C LEU A 531 -8.36 -17.59 -16.57
N ALA A 532 -8.32 -16.75 -15.53
CA ALA A 532 -9.45 -16.42 -14.66
C ALA A 532 -9.11 -15.24 -13.72
N TRP A 533 -10.14 -14.69 -13.08
CA TRP A 533 -10.02 -13.74 -11.97
C TRP A 533 -11.05 -14.08 -10.88
N GLY A 534 -10.77 -13.72 -9.62
CA GLY A 534 -11.71 -13.79 -8.50
C GLY A 534 -12.04 -12.41 -7.94
N ASN A 535 -12.94 -12.32 -6.96
CA ASN A 535 -13.37 -11.02 -6.40
C ASN A 535 -12.21 -10.21 -5.83
N SER A 536 -11.25 -10.86 -5.17
CA SER A 536 -10.05 -10.17 -4.66
C SER A 536 -9.20 -9.63 -5.80
N GLN A 537 -8.89 -10.44 -6.81
CA GLN A 537 -8.13 -9.99 -7.97
C GLN A 537 -8.87 -8.88 -8.75
N LEU A 538 -10.19 -8.99 -8.93
CA LEU A 538 -11.01 -7.98 -9.62
C LEU A 538 -10.93 -6.61 -8.92
N ARG A 539 -11.04 -6.57 -7.58
CA ARG A 539 -10.95 -5.32 -6.78
C ARG A 539 -9.57 -4.65 -6.87
N GLU A 540 -8.55 -5.41 -7.23
CA GLU A 540 -7.18 -4.95 -7.43
C GLU A 540 -6.82 -4.75 -8.89
N HIS A 541 -7.79 -4.88 -9.79
CA HIS A 541 -7.57 -4.84 -11.23
C HIS A 541 -6.50 -5.86 -11.66
N GLY A 542 -6.57 -7.07 -11.13
CA GLY A 542 -5.67 -8.19 -11.43
C GLY A 542 -6.37 -9.43 -11.98
N ALA A 543 -5.60 -10.31 -12.62
CA ALA A 543 -6.05 -11.57 -13.19
C ALA A 543 -4.91 -12.60 -13.30
N TYR A 544 -5.26 -13.88 -13.40
CA TYR A 544 -4.30 -14.93 -13.75
C TYR A 544 -4.28 -15.16 -15.25
N PHE A 545 -3.08 -15.40 -15.76
CA PHE A 545 -2.80 -15.84 -17.11
C PHE A 545 -2.00 -17.14 -17.08
N PHE A 546 -2.06 -17.91 -18.16
CA PHE A 546 -1.34 -19.17 -18.28
C PHE A 546 -0.74 -19.33 -19.67
N ALA A 547 0.52 -19.78 -19.74
CA ALA A 547 1.18 -20.13 -20.99
C ALA A 547 1.03 -21.63 -21.29
N ALA A 548 0.43 -21.96 -22.43
CA ALA A 548 0.14 -23.34 -22.80
C ALA A 548 1.40 -24.23 -22.80
N SER A 549 1.27 -25.45 -22.30
CA SER A 549 2.28 -26.51 -22.40
C SER A 549 1.86 -27.50 -23.48
N GLN A 550 2.82 -28.00 -24.26
CA GLN A 550 2.56 -29.02 -25.29
C GLN A 550 2.75 -30.45 -24.78
N ASN A 551 3.59 -30.65 -23.75
CA ASN A 551 3.86 -31.96 -23.18
C ASN A 551 3.79 -31.93 -21.64
N PRO A 552 2.69 -32.41 -21.02
CA PRO A 552 1.40 -32.73 -21.64
C PRO A 552 0.71 -31.45 -22.16
N VAL A 553 -0.31 -31.64 -23.01
CA VAL A 553 -1.11 -30.53 -23.54
C VAL A 553 -1.96 -29.92 -22.42
N ILE A 554 -1.54 -28.78 -21.89
CA ILE A 554 -2.26 -28.02 -20.87
C ILE A 554 -2.47 -26.61 -21.40
N THR A 555 -3.72 -26.16 -21.42
CA THR A 555 -4.10 -24.81 -21.86
C THR A 555 -4.88 -24.11 -20.76
N ALA A 556 -5.06 -22.79 -20.89
CA ALA A 556 -5.92 -22.06 -19.95
C ALA A 556 -7.34 -22.63 -19.91
N ASP A 557 -7.81 -23.16 -21.05
CA ASP A 557 -9.13 -23.76 -21.19
C ASP A 557 -9.24 -25.14 -20.56
N SER A 558 -8.20 -25.98 -20.66
CA SER A 558 -8.17 -27.26 -19.94
C SER A 558 -8.19 -27.06 -18.42
N ILE A 559 -7.43 -26.08 -17.92
CA ILE A 559 -7.42 -25.72 -16.50
C ILE A 559 -8.82 -25.25 -16.06
N ARG A 560 -9.49 -24.39 -16.84
CA ARG A 560 -10.86 -23.93 -16.52
C ARG A 560 -11.87 -25.08 -16.43
N ARG A 561 -11.82 -26.06 -17.34
CA ARG A 561 -12.69 -27.25 -17.27
C ARG A 561 -12.49 -28.05 -15.99
N GLU A 562 -11.25 -28.12 -15.50
CA GLU A 562 -10.92 -28.85 -14.27
C GLU A 562 -11.25 -28.08 -12.98
N MET A 563 -11.52 -26.77 -13.04
CA MET A 563 -11.91 -25.99 -11.87
C MET A 563 -13.28 -26.44 -11.31
N GLY A 564 -14.17 -26.93 -12.16
CA GLY A 564 -15.51 -27.36 -11.81
C GLY A 564 -16.52 -27.07 -12.93
N THR A 565 -17.78 -27.45 -12.69
CA THR A 565 -18.89 -27.18 -13.60
C THR A 565 -19.63 -25.92 -13.16
N PHE A 566 -19.73 -24.95 -14.06
CA PHE A 566 -20.34 -23.64 -13.80
C PHE A 566 -21.55 -23.33 -14.68
N ASP A 567 -22.04 -24.29 -15.47
CA ASP A 567 -23.03 -24.05 -16.52
C ASP A 567 -24.42 -23.68 -15.98
N HIS A 568 -24.69 -23.99 -14.71
CA HIS A 568 -25.88 -23.56 -13.98
C HIS A 568 -25.85 -22.07 -13.60
N GLU A 569 -24.66 -21.47 -13.51
CA GLU A 569 -24.52 -20.07 -13.14
C GLU A 569 -24.65 -19.17 -14.37
N LYS A 570 -25.82 -18.52 -14.51
CA LYS A 570 -26.17 -17.66 -15.65
C LYS A 570 -25.77 -16.19 -15.47
N VAL A 571 -25.22 -15.81 -14.31
CA VAL A 571 -24.71 -14.45 -14.09
C VAL A 571 -23.21 -14.42 -14.39
N VAL A 572 -22.78 -13.61 -15.36
CA VAL A 572 -21.37 -13.51 -15.79
C VAL A 572 -20.44 -13.24 -14.61
N ALA A 573 -20.80 -12.25 -13.79
CA ALA A 573 -20.02 -11.84 -12.63
C ALA A 573 -19.86 -12.97 -11.61
N LYS A 574 -20.95 -13.70 -11.29
CA LYS A 574 -20.90 -14.85 -10.39
C LYS A 574 -20.12 -16.01 -11.00
N ARG A 575 -20.31 -16.33 -12.29
CA ARG A 575 -19.59 -17.43 -12.96
C ARG A 575 -18.07 -17.23 -12.87
N ALA A 576 -17.61 -16.02 -13.18
CA ALA A 576 -16.20 -15.67 -13.04
C ALA A 576 -15.75 -15.69 -11.58
N ALA A 577 -16.53 -15.10 -10.66
CA ALA A 577 -16.24 -15.16 -9.23
C ALA A 577 -16.18 -16.60 -8.68
N ARG A 578 -16.93 -17.57 -9.25
CA ARG A 578 -16.85 -19.00 -8.90
C ARG A 578 -15.56 -19.64 -9.40
N MET A 579 -15.16 -19.38 -10.65
CA MET A 579 -13.85 -19.82 -11.18
C MET A 579 -12.70 -19.27 -10.31
N GLY A 580 -12.77 -17.99 -9.97
CA GLY A 580 -11.80 -17.31 -9.12
C GLY A 580 -11.64 -17.89 -7.71
N GLN A 581 -12.64 -18.62 -7.19
CA GLN A 581 -12.56 -19.22 -5.84
C GLN A 581 -11.47 -20.29 -5.74
N CYS A 582 -11.13 -20.94 -6.85
CA CYS A 582 -10.03 -21.90 -6.91
C CYS A 582 -8.64 -21.25 -6.75
N PHE A 583 -8.55 -19.91 -6.86
CA PHE A 583 -7.33 -19.12 -6.66
C PHE A 583 -7.24 -18.46 -5.28
N SER A 584 -8.11 -18.84 -4.34
CA SER A 584 -8.01 -18.38 -2.95
C SER A 584 -6.74 -18.95 -2.30
N THR A 585 -5.98 -18.10 -1.63
CA THR A 585 -4.87 -18.52 -0.78
C THR A 585 -5.41 -19.39 0.35
N THR A 586 -4.96 -20.64 0.41
CA THR A 586 -5.54 -21.68 1.27
C THR A 586 -4.50 -22.69 1.68
N LYS A 587 -4.71 -23.39 2.81
CA LYS A 587 -3.90 -24.53 3.25
C LYS A 587 -4.73 -25.82 3.19
N PRO A 588 -4.33 -26.83 2.40
CA PRO A 588 -5.08 -28.08 2.28
C PRO A 588 -4.89 -28.93 3.55
N VAL A 589 -5.96 -29.62 3.96
CA VAL A 589 -5.97 -30.50 5.13
C VAL A 589 -6.61 -31.84 4.75
N PRO A 590 -5.85 -32.95 4.74
CA PRO A 590 -6.35 -34.27 4.30
C PRO A 590 -7.12 -34.97 5.41
N VAL A 591 -8.30 -34.45 5.78
CA VAL A 591 -9.13 -34.98 6.88
C VAL A 591 -10.27 -35.86 6.38
N LEU A 592 -10.82 -35.56 5.21
CA LEU A 592 -12.05 -36.16 4.73
C LEU A 592 -11.81 -37.38 3.84
N SER A 593 -12.63 -38.42 4.05
CA SER A 593 -12.77 -39.52 3.08
C SER A 593 -13.48 -39.03 1.83
N ARG A 594 -13.13 -39.58 0.66
CA ARG A 594 -13.68 -39.18 -0.65
C ARG A 594 -15.21 -39.14 -0.65
N ASN A 595 -15.80 -38.03 -1.09
CA ASN A 595 -17.24 -37.75 -1.10
C ASN A 595 -18.02 -37.94 0.22
N SER A 596 -17.35 -38.06 1.39
CA SER A 596 -18.04 -38.26 2.68
C SER A 596 -18.99 -37.11 3.01
N TRP A 597 -18.55 -35.87 2.82
CA TRP A 597 -19.29 -34.64 3.09
C TRP A 597 -20.54 -34.44 2.22
N LYS A 598 -20.65 -35.11 1.06
CA LYS A 598 -21.81 -35.03 0.17
C LYS A 598 -22.98 -35.90 0.60
N ARG A 599 -22.74 -36.87 1.51
CA ARG A 599 -23.72 -37.92 1.84
C ARG A 599 -24.84 -37.42 2.75
N ASP A 600 -24.59 -36.39 3.55
CA ASP A 600 -25.51 -35.94 4.59
C ASP A 600 -25.51 -34.40 4.74
N PRO A 601 -26.04 -33.66 3.74
CA PRO A 601 -26.23 -32.22 3.86
C PRO A 601 -27.35 -31.90 4.85
N ILE A 602 -27.18 -30.84 5.64
CA ILE A 602 -28.19 -30.36 6.60
C ILE A 602 -28.95 -29.15 6.02
N PRO A 603 -30.26 -28.97 6.33
CA PRO A 603 -31.04 -27.87 5.77
C PRO A 603 -30.65 -26.53 6.39
N ASP A 604 -30.77 -25.45 5.61
CA ASP A 604 -30.70 -24.08 6.11
C ASP A 604 -31.84 -23.75 7.09
N ILE A 605 -31.58 -22.90 8.10
CA ILE A 605 -32.62 -22.36 8.97
C ILE A 605 -33.15 -21.08 8.31
N VAL A 606 -34.40 -21.11 7.88
CA VAL A 606 -35.03 -20.02 7.13
C VAL A 606 -36.30 -19.58 7.86
N ASN A 607 -36.50 -18.26 7.96
CA ASN A 607 -37.78 -17.67 8.37
C ASN A 607 -38.12 -16.51 7.42
N GLY A 608 -39.28 -16.58 6.75
CA GLY A 608 -39.65 -15.63 5.71
C GLY A 608 -38.60 -15.54 4.59
N PRO A 609 -38.12 -14.33 4.22
CA PRO A 609 -37.09 -14.16 3.21
C PRO A 609 -35.65 -14.32 3.76
N TYR A 610 -35.48 -14.55 5.06
CA TYR A 610 -34.17 -14.51 5.73
C TYR A 610 -33.64 -15.91 6.04
N THR A 611 -32.35 -16.11 5.76
CA THR A 611 -31.63 -17.37 6.03
C THR A 611 -30.65 -17.16 7.17
N PHE A 612 -30.99 -17.67 8.35
CA PHE A 612 -30.22 -17.49 9.60
C PHE A 612 -28.89 -18.23 9.60
N THR A 613 -28.71 -19.16 8.66
CA THR A 613 -27.51 -19.99 8.53
C THR A 613 -26.79 -19.78 7.21
N ASP A 614 -26.96 -18.62 6.56
CA ASP A 614 -26.33 -18.34 5.28
C ASP A 614 -24.81 -18.32 5.43
N GLY A 615 -24.14 -19.32 4.85
CA GLY A 615 -22.68 -19.44 4.88
C GLY A 615 -22.10 -20.28 6.01
N VAL A 616 -22.86 -20.77 6.99
CA VAL A 616 -22.32 -21.51 8.16
C VAL A 616 -22.77 -22.97 8.24
N GLY A 617 -21.82 -23.89 8.43
CA GLY A 617 -22.02 -25.33 8.55
C GLY A 617 -21.39 -25.87 9.83
N LYS A 618 -21.22 -27.20 9.93
CA LYS A 618 -20.72 -27.84 11.15
C LYS A 618 -19.49 -28.71 10.91
N ILE A 619 -18.61 -28.78 11.90
CA ILE A 619 -17.47 -29.70 11.94
C ILE A 619 -17.44 -30.44 13.26
N SER A 620 -17.10 -31.73 13.24
CA SER A 620 -16.95 -32.51 14.47
C SER A 620 -15.68 -32.11 15.24
N PRO A 621 -15.65 -32.28 16.58
CA PRO A 621 -14.47 -31.97 17.39
C PRO A 621 -13.21 -32.72 16.92
N LEU A 622 -13.34 -33.98 16.50
CA LEU A 622 -12.23 -34.77 16.00
C LEU A 622 -11.70 -34.26 14.66
N ALA A 623 -12.58 -33.88 13.72
CA ALA A 623 -12.17 -33.30 12.45
C ALA A 623 -11.48 -31.94 12.66
N ALA A 624 -12.00 -31.11 13.56
CA ALA A 624 -11.38 -29.85 13.94
C ALA A 624 -10.01 -30.05 14.61
N GLN A 625 -9.84 -31.07 15.46
CA GLN A 625 -8.55 -31.43 16.04
C GLN A 625 -7.52 -31.81 14.95
N LEU A 626 -7.95 -32.55 13.93
CA LEU A 626 -7.09 -32.87 12.78
C LEU A 626 -6.68 -31.61 12.00
N VAL A 627 -7.58 -30.64 11.83
CA VAL A 627 -7.24 -29.33 11.26
C VAL A 627 -6.18 -28.62 12.11
N LYS A 628 -6.39 -28.55 13.43
CA LYS A 628 -5.43 -27.93 14.38
C LYS A 628 -4.05 -28.54 14.26
N THR A 629 -3.94 -29.87 14.29
CA THR A 629 -2.66 -30.60 14.21
C THR A 629 -1.98 -30.41 12.86
N ASN A 630 -2.70 -30.54 11.74
CA ASN A 630 -2.12 -30.41 10.39
C ASN A 630 -1.62 -28.98 10.11
N LEU A 631 -2.34 -27.97 10.61
CA LEU A 631 -1.95 -26.57 10.44
C LEU A 631 -0.93 -26.10 11.51
N LYS A 632 -0.55 -26.98 12.45
CA LYS A 632 0.34 -26.68 13.58
C LYS A 632 -0.10 -25.43 14.36
N LEU A 633 -1.41 -25.29 14.59
CA LEU A 633 -1.94 -24.14 15.33
C LEU A 633 -1.57 -24.24 16.81
N GLY A 634 -1.12 -23.13 17.39
CA GLY A 634 -0.81 -23.04 18.82
C GLY A 634 -2.06 -22.99 19.72
N GLY A 635 -1.83 -22.85 21.03
CA GLY A 635 -2.89 -22.72 22.04
C GLY A 635 -3.38 -24.06 22.62
N GLU A 636 -3.89 -24.03 23.85
CA GLU A 636 -4.39 -25.23 24.55
C GLU A 636 -5.71 -25.71 23.93
N HIS A 637 -6.58 -24.78 23.57
CA HIS A 637 -7.93 -25.11 23.12
C HIS A 637 -8.06 -25.27 21.60
N LEU A 638 -9.15 -25.92 21.20
CA LEU A 638 -9.53 -26.08 19.80
C LEU A 638 -10.19 -24.79 19.28
N PRO A 639 -9.85 -24.31 18.06
CA PRO A 639 -10.62 -23.23 17.42
C PRO A 639 -12.08 -23.62 17.23
N SER A 640 -12.98 -22.68 17.47
CA SER A 640 -14.43 -22.92 17.43
C SER A 640 -15.02 -22.83 16.04
N ALA A 641 -14.34 -22.13 15.11
CA ALA A 641 -14.79 -21.97 13.75
C ALA A 641 -13.64 -21.93 12.73
N PHE A 642 -13.94 -22.36 11.50
CA PHE A 642 -12.98 -22.47 10.41
C PHE A 642 -13.57 -21.91 9.11
N GLN A 643 -12.97 -20.87 8.54
CA GLN A 643 -13.36 -20.40 7.20
C GLN A 643 -12.68 -21.29 6.15
N PHE A 644 -13.46 -21.85 5.22
CA PHE A 644 -12.99 -22.94 4.38
C PHE A 644 -13.45 -22.87 2.92
N ARG A 645 -12.81 -23.71 2.10
CA ARG A 645 -13.24 -24.15 0.77
C ARG A 645 -13.24 -25.68 0.72
N LEU A 646 -14.21 -26.28 0.05
CA LEU A 646 -14.29 -27.74 -0.13
C LEU A 646 -15.13 -28.09 -1.36
N GLY A 647 -14.52 -28.61 -2.42
CA GLY A 647 -15.27 -29.17 -3.56
C GLY A 647 -16.36 -28.29 -4.19
N GLY A 648 -16.17 -26.97 -4.18
CA GLY A 648 -17.14 -25.98 -4.68
C GLY A 648 -18.06 -25.38 -3.60
N CYS A 649 -17.91 -25.81 -2.35
CA CYS A 649 -18.50 -25.20 -1.17
C CYS A 649 -17.60 -24.08 -0.59
N LYS A 650 -18.21 -23.09 0.05
CA LYS A 650 -17.54 -22.03 0.82
C LYS A 650 -18.32 -21.70 2.08
N GLY A 651 -17.63 -21.17 3.08
CA GLY A 651 -18.26 -20.56 4.25
C GLY A 651 -17.44 -20.77 5.51
N VAL A 652 -18.13 -20.87 6.63
CA VAL A 652 -17.58 -21.17 7.96
C VAL A 652 -18.08 -22.54 8.44
N LEU A 653 -17.23 -23.33 9.08
CA LEU A 653 -17.62 -24.53 9.84
C LEU A 653 -17.47 -24.24 11.32
N ALA A 654 -18.55 -24.34 12.08
CA ALA A 654 -18.54 -24.22 13.53
C ALA A 654 -18.45 -25.61 14.19
N VAL A 655 -17.68 -25.73 15.27
CA VAL A 655 -17.56 -27.00 16.01
C VAL A 655 -18.91 -27.33 16.66
N ASP A 656 -19.46 -28.52 16.37
CA ASP A 656 -20.66 -29.05 17.02
C ASP A 656 -20.30 -30.30 17.83
N PRO A 657 -20.32 -30.25 19.18
CA PRO A 657 -19.99 -31.39 20.04
C PRO A 657 -20.87 -32.63 19.84
N LYS A 658 -22.04 -32.49 19.22
CA LYS A 658 -22.96 -33.62 18.97
C LYS A 658 -22.51 -34.49 17.79
N LEU A 659 -21.60 -34.00 16.95
CA LEU A 659 -21.08 -34.77 15.82
C LEU A 659 -20.00 -35.76 16.28
N ILE A 660 -20.19 -37.03 15.93
CA ILE A 660 -19.32 -38.14 16.33
C ILE A 660 -18.37 -38.50 15.19
N GLY A 661 -17.13 -38.85 15.52
CA GLY A 661 -16.12 -39.25 14.54
C GLY A 661 -15.59 -38.07 13.72
N VAL A 662 -15.04 -38.34 12.53
CA VAL A 662 -14.57 -37.32 11.59
C VAL A 662 -15.70 -36.98 10.62
N ASP A 663 -16.37 -35.85 10.83
CA ASP A 663 -17.57 -35.49 10.07
C ASP A 663 -17.68 -33.97 9.85
N ILE A 664 -18.26 -33.58 8.71
CA ILE A 664 -18.52 -32.21 8.30
C ILE A 664 -19.93 -32.15 7.69
N LYS A 665 -20.77 -31.23 8.18
CA LYS A 665 -22.12 -30.99 7.67
C LYS A 665 -22.16 -29.68 6.88
N ILE A 666 -22.54 -29.79 5.61
CA ILE A 666 -22.65 -28.68 4.68
C ILE A 666 -24.12 -28.30 4.48
N ARG A 667 -24.40 -27.00 4.42
CA ARG A 667 -25.73 -26.45 4.10
C ARG A 667 -25.89 -26.12 2.60
N PRO A 668 -27.11 -26.11 2.05
CA PRO A 668 -27.38 -25.65 0.69
C PRO A 668 -26.80 -24.27 0.39
N SER A 669 -26.92 -23.32 1.34
CA SER A 669 -26.34 -21.99 1.21
C SER A 669 -24.82 -22.02 1.05
N GLN A 670 -24.09 -23.02 1.54
CA GLN A 670 -22.64 -23.12 1.39
C GLN A 670 -22.21 -23.72 0.05
N TYR A 671 -23.07 -24.50 -0.61
CA TYR A 671 -22.79 -25.14 -1.89
C TYR A 671 -22.94 -24.16 -3.06
N LYS A 672 -21.90 -23.99 -3.88
CA LYS A 672 -21.89 -22.94 -4.92
C LYS A 672 -21.74 -23.47 -6.35
N PHE A 673 -20.96 -24.53 -6.55
CA PHE A 673 -20.79 -25.20 -7.84
C PHE A 673 -20.29 -26.63 -7.67
N SER A 674 -20.43 -27.47 -8.70
CA SER A 674 -19.93 -28.85 -8.69
C SER A 674 -18.43 -28.90 -8.99
N CYS A 675 -17.68 -29.65 -8.18
CA CYS A 675 -16.26 -29.94 -8.39
C CYS A 675 -15.94 -31.37 -7.94
N GLU A 676 -14.94 -31.99 -8.56
CA GLU A 676 -14.45 -33.33 -8.18
C GLU A 676 -13.49 -33.32 -6.98
N SER A 677 -12.93 -32.15 -6.64
CA SER A 677 -12.01 -32.01 -5.52
C SER A 677 -12.72 -32.28 -4.19
N ASP A 678 -12.10 -33.11 -3.35
CA ASP A 678 -12.56 -33.44 -1.99
C ASP A 678 -11.61 -32.91 -0.91
N GLU A 679 -10.69 -32.02 -1.28
CA GLU A 679 -9.74 -31.42 -0.33
C GLU A 679 -10.42 -30.32 0.50
N LEU A 680 -10.35 -30.46 1.83
CA LEU A 680 -10.70 -29.38 2.74
C LEU A 680 -9.56 -28.37 2.76
N GLU A 681 -9.87 -27.13 2.45
CA GLU A 681 -8.89 -26.05 2.36
C GLU A 681 -9.25 -24.93 3.33
N ILE A 682 -8.39 -24.69 4.31
CA ILE A 682 -8.61 -23.69 5.35
C ILE A 682 -8.02 -22.35 4.92
N ILE A 683 -8.81 -21.29 5.09
CA ILE A 683 -8.40 -19.90 4.87
C ILE A 683 -7.89 -19.31 6.18
N ARG A 684 -8.73 -19.34 7.22
CA ARG A 684 -8.43 -18.86 8.58
C ARG A 684 -9.29 -19.57 9.63
N VAL A 685 -8.94 -19.39 10.90
CA VAL A 685 -9.63 -19.97 12.06
C VAL A 685 -10.17 -18.85 12.97
N SER A 686 -11.07 -19.20 13.90
CA SER A 686 -11.56 -18.28 14.94
C SER A 686 -10.43 -17.88 15.90
N GLU A 687 -10.23 -16.57 16.07
CA GLU A 687 -9.24 -15.97 16.96
C GLU A 687 -9.81 -14.65 17.52
N PHE A 688 -9.39 -14.27 18.74
CA PHE A 688 -9.76 -12.99 19.34
C PHE A 688 -8.84 -11.87 18.84
N TRP A 689 -9.42 -10.86 18.18
CA TRP A 689 -8.73 -9.60 17.87
C TRP A 689 -9.41 -8.43 18.59
N GLN A 690 -8.60 -7.44 19.00
CA GLN A 690 -9.13 -6.21 19.58
C GLN A 690 -9.82 -5.36 18.47
N PRO A 691 -11.07 -4.90 18.66
CA PRO A 691 -11.71 -4.04 17.69
C PRO A 691 -11.24 -2.58 17.82
N PHE A 692 -11.40 -1.85 16.72
CA PHE A 692 -11.13 -0.42 16.65
C PHE A 692 -12.37 0.32 16.15
N LEU A 693 -12.60 1.50 16.71
CA LEU A 693 -13.44 2.51 16.06
C LEU A 693 -12.77 2.94 14.75
N ASN A 694 -13.60 3.46 13.85
CA ASN A 694 -13.15 4.08 12.61
C ASN A 694 -14.06 5.26 12.28
N ARG A 695 -13.67 6.06 11.28
CA ARG A 695 -14.42 7.25 10.85
C ARG A 695 -15.92 7.01 10.60
N GLN A 696 -16.28 5.85 10.06
CA GLN A 696 -17.66 5.55 9.68
C GLN A 696 -18.50 5.16 10.91
N ILE A 697 -18.00 4.24 11.75
CA ILE A 697 -18.66 3.83 12.99
C ILE A 697 -18.82 5.01 13.95
N ILE A 698 -17.81 5.90 14.06
CA ILE A 698 -17.89 7.09 14.91
C ILE A 698 -19.05 8.01 14.47
N LEU A 699 -19.23 8.22 13.16
CA LEU A 699 -20.36 9.00 12.65
C LEU A 699 -21.70 8.35 12.95
N VAL A 700 -21.79 7.02 12.84
CA VAL A 700 -23.02 6.28 13.16
C VAL A 700 -23.33 6.35 14.66
N LEU A 701 -22.36 6.08 15.53
CA LEU A 701 -22.54 6.13 16.99
C LEU A 701 -22.87 7.56 17.47
N SER A 702 -22.21 8.58 16.94
CA SER A 702 -22.53 9.99 17.22
C SER A 702 -23.97 10.33 16.80
N ALA A 703 -24.41 9.87 15.61
CA ALA A 703 -25.78 10.06 15.15
C ALA A 703 -26.83 9.28 15.96
N LEU A 704 -26.47 8.15 16.56
CA LEU A 704 -27.31 7.38 17.50
C LEU A 704 -27.29 7.95 18.94
N GLY A 705 -26.53 9.03 19.16
CA GLY A 705 -26.51 9.79 20.40
C GLY A 705 -25.41 9.44 21.39
N VAL A 706 -24.35 8.74 20.97
CA VAL A 706 -23.11 8.65 21.76
C VAL A 706 -22.45 10.04 21.78
N PRO A 707 -22.20 10.65 22.95
CA PRO A 707 -21.63 12.00 23.01
C PRO A 707 -20.23 12.09 22.40
N ASP A 708 -19.97 13.12 21.59
CA ASP A 708 -18.68 13.37 20.92
C ASP A 708 -17.45 13.32 21.87
N ARG A 709 -17.62 13.79 23.13
CA ARG A 709 -16.57 13.74 24.16
C ARG A 709 -16.07 12.34 24.48
N VAL A 710 -16.89 11.30 24.31
CA VAL A 710 -16.52 9.90 24.55
C VAL A 710 -15.38 9.49 23.63
N PHE A 711 -15.50 9.79 22.32
CA PHE A 711 -14.46 9.44 21.35
C PHE A 711 -13.16 10.22 21.59
N LEU A 712 -13.27 11.50 21.96
CA LEU A 712 -12.11 12.34 22.31
C LEU A 712 -11.37 11.79 23.54
N HIS A 713 -12.09 11.38 24.59
CA HIS A 713 -11.49 10.78 25.78
C HIS A 713 -10.78 9.47 25.44
N LYS A 714 -11.44 8.56 24.71
CA LYS A 714 -10.82 7.27 24.31
C LYS A 714 -9.56 7.47 23.45
N GLN A 715 -9.57 8.45 22.54
CA GLN A 715 -8.36 8.82 21.78
C GLN A 715 -7.26 9.38 22.69
N SER A 716 -7.60 10.30 23.60
CA SER A 716 -6.65 10.89 24.54
C SER A 716 -5.99 9.83 25.43
N ASP A 717 -6.77 8.87 25.92
CA ASP A 717 -6.27 7.77 26.76
C ASP A 717 -5.36 6.82 25.99
N CYS A 718 -5.65 6.57 24.70
CA CYS A 718 -4.76 5.84 23.82
C CYS A 718 -3.40 6.55 23.65
N ILE A 719 -3.39 7.87 23.42
CA ILE A 719 -2.15 8.66 23.29
C ILE A 719 -1.34 8.61 24.59
N LYS A 720 -1.98 8.82 25.75
CA LYS A 720 -1.31 8.72 27.06
C LYS A 720 -0.68 7.34 27.28
N ALA A 721 -1.38 6.28 26.88
CA ALA A 721 -0.85 4.91 26.99
C ALA A 721 0.37 4.69 26.08
N LEU A 722 0.37 5.25 24.87
CA LEU A 722 1.52 5.20 23.96
C LEU A 722 2.72 5.98 24.49
N ASP A 723 2.49 7.14 25.09
CA ASP A 723 3.56 7.95 25.67
C ASP A 723 4.17 7.28 26.91
N ALA A 724 3.33 6.68 27.77
CA ALA A 724 3.80 5.89 28.90
C ALA A 724 4.59 4.64 28.45
N ALA A 725 4.20 4.00 27.35
CA ALA A 725 4.87 2.82 26.79
C ALA A 725 6.29 3.09 26.27
N LEU A 726 6.68 4.35 26.05
CA LEU A 726 8.07 4.68 25.68
C LEU A 726 9.05 4.67 26.86
N VAL A 727 8.55 4.81 28.09
CA VAL A 727 9.36 5.03 29.29
C VAL A 727 9.12 4.01 30.40
N ASP A 728 7.96 3.35 30.42
CA ASP A 728 7.60 2.32 31.40
C ASP A 728 7.30 0.98 30.72
N ASP A 729 8.16 -0.01 30.95
CA ASP A 729 8.01 -1.37 30.44
C ASP A 729 6.67 -2.00 30.85
N LYS A 730 6.16 -1.74 32.07
CA LYS A 730 4.86 -2.27 32.50
C LYS A 730 3.71 -1.65 31.73
N ALA A 731 3.77 -0.35 31.47
CA ALA A 731 2.80 0.34 30.62
C ALA A 731 2.88 -0.17 29.17
N ALA A 732 4.09 -0.38 28.64
CA ALA A 732 4.31 -0.93 27.31
C ALA A 732 3.71 -2.34 27.15
N LEU A 733 3.97 -3.23 28.12
CA LEU A 733 3.39 -4.57 28.14
C LEU A 733 1.86 -4.54 28.14
N ARG A 734 1.25 -3.67 28.97
CA ARG A 734 -0.21 -3.51 29.01
C ARG A 734 -0.74 -3.00 27.67
N ALA A 735 -0.13 -1.98 27.09
CA ALA A 735 -0.59 -1.36 25.86
C ALA A 735 -0.43 -2.28 24.63
N LEU A 736 0.68 -3.01 24.52
CA LEU A 736 0.90 -3.99 23.45
C LEU A 736 -0.09 -5.15 23.53
N ARG A 737 -0.36 -5.68 24.73
CA ARG A 737 -1.37 -6.73 24.96
C ARG A 737 -2.79 -6.26 24.72
N ALA A 738 -3.09 -5.00 25.00
CA ALA A 738 -4.39 -4.40 24.70
C ALA A 738 -4.59 -4.05 23.22
N THR A 739 -3.54 -4.15 22.39
CA THR A 739 -3.57 -3.80 20.95
C THR A 739 -3.02 -4.92 20.08
N VAL A 740 -3.48 -6.15 20.31
CA VAL A 740 -3.09 -7.31 19.49
C VAL A 740 -3.36 -7.05 18.02
N ASP A 741 -2.31 -7.04 17.20
CA ASP A 741 -2.43 -6.90 15.75
C ASP A 741 -2.69 -8.27 15.08
N PRO A 742 -3.24 -8.31 13.86
CA PRO A 742 -3.56 -9.56 13.16
C PRO A 742 -2.35 -10.48 12.92
N ASN A 743 -1.12 -9.95 12.86
CA ASN A 743 0.10 -10.73 12.69
C ASN A 743 0.75 -11.14 14.03
N SER A 744 0.12 -10.79 15.17
CA SER A 744 0.59 -11.06 16.54
C SER A 744 1.99 -10.49 16.85
N ILE A 745 2.40 -9.43 16.16
CA ILE A 745 3.71 -8.78 16.36
C ILE A 745 3.76 -8.02 17.68
N THR A 746 2.68 -7.38 18.12
CA THR A 746 2.62 -6.70 19.42
C THR A 746 2.86 -7.67 20.58
N LEU A 747 2.38 -8.91 20.47
CA LEU A 747 2.67 -9.98 21.42
C LEU A 747 4.14 -10.44 21.36
N SER A 748 4.73 -10.49 20.16
CA SER A 748 6.17 -10.76 19.97
C SER A 748 7.03 -9.66 20.63
N ILE A 749 6.67 -8.39 20.46
CA ILE A 749 7.36 -7.26 21.13
C ILE A 749 7.18 -7.35 22.64
N ALA A 750 5.97 -7.66 23.13
CA ALA A 750 5.75 -7.85 24.56
C ALA A 750 6.67 -8.94 25.15
N SER A 751 6.86 -10.06 24.45
CA SER A 751 7.80 -11.11 24.86
C SER A 751 9.26 -10.63 24.92
N LEU A 752 9.67 -9.68 24.07
CA LEU A 752 11.01 -9.09 24.10
C LEU A 752 11.18 -8.15 25.30
N ILE A 753 10.15 -7.35 25.61
CA ILE A 753 10.13 -6.49 26.79
C ILE A 753 10.20 -7.32 28.07
N GLU A 754 9.42 -8.41 28.19
CA GLU A 754 9.45 -9.31 29.35
C GLU A 754 10.80 -10.02 29.54
N ALA A 755 11.59 -10.16 28.47
CA ALA A 755 12.94 -10.71 28.57
C ALA A 755 13.98 -9.68 29.04
N GLY A 756 13.59 -8.40 29.22
CA GLY A 756 14.44 -7.32 29.72
C GLY A 756 15.20 -6.55 28.63
N PHE A 757 14.93 -6.79 27.34
CA PHE A 757 15.62 -6.09 26.25
C PHE A 757 15.27 -4.59 26.16
N SER A 758 14.08 -4.20 26.61
CA SER A 758 13.65 -2.79 26.63
C SER A 758 14.42 -1.97 27.66
N HIS A 759 14.58 -2.50 28.88
CA HIS A 759 15.30 -1.86 29.98
C HIS A 759 16.77 -1.52 29.65
N ILE A 760 17.42 -2.32 28.79
CA ILE A 760 18.81 -2.07 28.37
C ILE A 760 18.91 -1.16 27.13
N HIS A 761 17.77 -0.65 26.64
CA HIS A 761 17.67 0.09 25.39
C HIS A 761 18.29 -0.64 24.20
N GLU A 762 17.96 -1.94 24.06
CA GLU A 762 18.45 -2.73 22.92
C GLU A 762 18.00 -2.06 21.62
N PRO A 763 18.92 -1.81 20.66
CA PRO A 763 18.66 -0.93 19.52
C PRO A 763 17.52 -1.42 18.63
N PHE A 764 17.38 -2.73 18.44
CA PHE A 764 16.28 -3.30 17.66
C PHE A 764 14.94 -3.18 18.39
N VAL A 765 14.88 -3.62 19.65
CA VAL A 765 13.64 -3.59 20.46
C VAL A 765 13.14 -2.16 20.67
N THR A 766 14.04 -1.23 21.00
CA THR A 766 13.70 0.19 21.18
C THR A 766 13.20 0.80 19.87
N SER A 767 13.80 0.44 18.74
CA SER A 767 13.33 0.88 17.42
C SER A 767 11.93 0.34 17.10
N LEU A 768 11.61 -0.91 17.48
CA LEU A 768 10.27 -1.48 17.31
C LEU A 768 9.21 -0.73 18.13
N ILE A 769 9.49 -0.39 19.39
CA ILE A 769 8.54 0.36 20.25
C ILE A 769 8.30 1.76 19.67
N ARG A 770 9.36 2.46 19.24
CA ARG A 770 9.26 3.77 18.58
C ARG A 770 8.47 3.71 17.27
N LEU A 771 8.71 2.68 16.47
CA LEU A 771 7.98 2.45 15.22
C LEU A 771 6.50 2.19 15.47
N TRP A 772 6.18 1.30 16.42
CA TRP A 772 4.80 0.98 16.81
C TRP A 772 4.04 2.23 17.27
N ARG A 773 4.68 3.11 18.06
CA ARG A 773 4.07 4.39 18.45
C ARG A 773 3.82 5.30 17.25
N ALA A 774 4.83 5.52 16.41
CA ALA A 774 4.68 6.36 15.20
C ALA A 774 3.57 5.83 14.29
N TRP A 775 3.49 4.52 14.12
CA TRP A 775 2.47 3.83 13.35
C TRP A 775 1.09 4.02 13.95
N THR A 776 0.93 3.82 15.27
CA THR A 776 -0.35 3.97 15.94
C THR A 776 -0.87 5.42 15.85
N LEU A 777 -0.01 6.41 16.09
CA LEU A 777 -0.36 7.84 15.97
C LEU A 777 -0.78 8.21 14.54
N LYS A 778 -0.09 7.66 13.52
CA LYS A 778 -0.47 7.83 12.12
C LYS A 778 -1.91 7.36 11.87
N TYR A 779 -2.25 6.14 12.26
CA TYR A 779 -3.59 5.57 12.03
C TYR A 779 -4.69 6.22 12.90
N LEU A 780 -4.34 6.70 14.10
CA LEU A 780 -5.23 7.54 14.91
C LEU A 780 -5.61 8.81 14.14
N LYS A 781 -4.62 9.54 13.61
CA LYS A 781 -4.85 10.79 12.87
C LYS A 781 -5.61 10.55 11.57
N GLU A 782 -5.13 9.64 10.71
CA GLU A 782 -5.65 9.49 9.34
C GLU A 782 -6.99 8.74 9.26
N LYS A 783 -7.20 7.77 10.16
CA LYS A 783 -8.34 6.82 10.07
C LYS A 783 -9.23 6.83 11.31
N ALA A 784 -8.93 7.62 12.33
CA ALA A 784 -9.59 7.57 13.63
C ALA A 784 -9.63 6.13 14.19
N LYS A 785 -8.52 5.39 14.03
CA LYS A 785 -8.39 3.97 14.43
C LYS A 785 -8.19 3.86 15.95
N ILE A 786 -9.22 4.17 16.72
CA ILE A 786 -9.18 4.21 18.19
C ILE A 786 -9.48 2.80 18.74
N PRO A 787 -8.59 2.18 19.53
CA PRO A 787 -8.85 0.88 20.15
C PRO A 787 -10.08 0.91 21.07
N ILE A 788 -10.87 -0.16 21.07
CA ILE A 788 -11.99 -0.36 22.02
C ILE A 788 -11.58 -1.47 22.97
N THR A 789 -11.08 -1.15 24.16
CA THR A 789 -10.56 -2.15 25.14
C THR A 789 -11.63 -3.15 25.58
N GLN A 790 -12.88 -2.74 25.67
CA GLN A 790 -14.05 -3.57 26.00
C GLN A 790 -14.80 -3.97 24.72
N GLY A 791 -14.17 -4.81 23.91
CA GLY A 791 -14.77 -5.34 22.69
C GLY A 791 -13.98 -6.50 22.07
N ALA A 792 -14.60 -7.14 21.08
CA ALA A 792 -14.03 -8.21 20.26
C ALA A 792 -14.29 -7.95 18.76
N PHE A 793 -13.33 -8.35 17.91
CA PHE A 793 -13.47 -8.42 16.47
C PHE A 793 -13.34 -9.88 16.02
N VAL A 794 -14.46 -10.53 15.71
CA VAL A 794 -14.57 -12.00 15.61
C VAL A 794 -15.49 -12.45 14.48
N LEU A 795 -15.37 -13.72 14.09
CA LEU A 795 -16.28 -14.37 13.15
C LEU A 795 -17.69 -14.54 13.74
N GLY A 796 -18.71 -14.43 12.89
CA GLY A 796 -20.08 -14.81 13.24
C GLY A 796 -20.35 -16.31 13.05
N VAL A 797 -21.08 -16.91 13.98
CA VAL A 797 -21.67 -18.27 13.85
C VAL A 797 -23.13 -18.26 14.31
N VAL A 798 -23.82 -19.39 14.19
CA VAL A 798 -25.25 -19.51 14.50
C VAL A 798 -25.49 -20.39 15.74
N ASP A 799 -26.47 -20.01 16.55
CA ASP A 799 -26.99 -20.81 17.66
C ASP A 799 -27.82 -22.00 17.15
N GLU A 800 -27.17 -23.14 17.00
CA GLU A 800 -27.79 -24.42 16.63
C GLU A 800 -28.78 -24.95 17.68
N THR A 801 -28.78 -24.40 18.90
CA THR A 801 -29.66 -24.83 20.01
C THR A 801 -30.99 -24.09 20.04
N ARG A 802 -31.11 -22.96 19.31
CA ARG A 802 -32.27 -22.06 19.32
C ARG A 802 -32.66 -21.57 20.73
N THR A 803 -31.67 -21.34 21.57
CA THR A 803 -31.84 -20.83 22.94
C THR A 803 -31.80 -19.29 22.99
N LEU A 804 -31.06 -18.66 22.08
CA LEU A 804 -30.99 -17.21 21.97
C LEU A 804 -32.24 -16.65 21.27
N ARG A 805 -32.88 -15.65 21.88
CA ARG A 805 -34.01 -14.92 21.28
C ARG A 805 -33.53 -13.95 20.20
N GLY A 806 -34.00 -14.08 18.97
CA GLY A 806 -33.70 -13.11 17.92
C GLY A 806 -34.59 -11.88 17.91
N HIS A 807 -34.46 -11.10 16.84
CA HIS A 807 -35.23 -9.87 16.65
C HIS A 807 -36.68 -10.18 16.31
N ILE A 808 -37.62 -9.56 17.03
CA ILE A 808 -39.06 -9.74 16.84
C ILE A 808 -39.69 -8.36 16.68
N ASN A 809 -40.35 -8.13 15.55
CA ASN A 809 -40.93 -6.84 15.17
C ASN A 809 -42.02 -6.40 16.15
N ASP A 810 -42.86 -7.35 16.59
CA ASP A 810 -43.99 -7.07 17.48
C ASP A 810 -43.58 -6.75 18.94
N MET A 811 -42.31 -6.99 19.29
CA MET A 811 -41.77 -6.65 20.62
C MET A 811 -41.02 -5.32 20.66
N GLN A 812 -40.99 -4.56 19.55
CA GLN A 812 -40.25 -3.30 19.53
C GLN A 812 -40.90 -2.25 20.45
N PRO A 813 -40.11 -1.62 21.34
CA PRO A 813 -40.61 -0.71 22.36
C PRO A 813 -41.03 0.62 21.72
N GLY A 814 -42.13 1.20 22.21
CA GLY A 814 -42.54 2.55 21.82
C GLY A 814 -41.57 3.65 22.32
N PRO A 815 -41.70 4.89 21.81
CA PRO A 815 -40.78 6.01 22.11
C PRO A 815 -40.68 6.42 23.59
N GLY A 816 -41.55 5.91 24.47
CA GLY A 816 -41.54 6.17 25.92
C GLY A 816 -41.29 4.93 26.79
N ALA A 817 -40.86 3.81 26.23
CA ALA A 817 -40.63 2.59 26.99
C ALA A 817 -39.52 2.77 28.04
N SER A 818 -39.74 2.16 29.20
CA SER A 818 -38.74 2.05 30.27
C SER A 818 -37.49 1.32 29.80
N GLN A 819 -36.37 1.53 30.49
CA GLN A 819 -35.12 0.86 30.18
C GLN A 819 -35.24 -0.67 30.19
N GLN A 820 -36.02 -1.21 31.13
CA GLN A 820 -36.27 -2.65 31.24
C GLN A 820 -37.10 -3.20 30.08
N GLU A 821 -38.10 -2.45 29.61
CA GLU A 821 -38.88 -2.83 28.42
C GLU A 821 -38.02 -2.81 27.15
N LYS A 822 -37.16 -1.79 27.02
CA LYS A 822 -36.18 -1.73 25.92
C LYS A 822 -35.25 -2.94 25.95
N GLU A 823 -34.68 -3.26 27.11
CA GLU A 823 -33.79 -4.41 27.26
C GLU A 823 -34.47 -5.74 26.93
N ARG A 824 -35.73 -5.96 27.36
CA ARG A 824 -36.49 -7.17 27.04
C ARG A 824 -36.77 -7.34 25.54
N SER A 825 -36.84 -6.24 24.80
CA SER A 825 -37.04 -6.26 23.35
C SER A 825 -35.78 -6.58 22.54
N LEU A 826 -34.60 -6.52 23.18
CA LEU A 826 -33.35 -6.71 22.48
C LEU A 826 -33.18 -8.18 22.04
N PRO A 827 -32.62 -8.41 20.85
CA PRO A 827 -32.14 -9.71 20.46
C PRO A 827 -30.93 -10.11 21.33
N GLU A 828 -30.81 -11.41 21.57
CA GLU A 828 -29.79 -12.02 22.40
C GLU A 828 -28.66 -12.60 21.56
N VAL A 829 -27.44 -12.51 22.08
CA VAL A 829 -26.23 -13.10 21.50
C VAL A 829 -25.44 -13.83 22.60
N PHE A 830 -24.56 -14.74 22.20
CA PHE A 830 -23.54 -15.30 23.10
C PHE A 830 -22.16 -14.95 22.57
N ILE A 831 -21.27 -14.51 23.46
CA ILE A 831 -19.87 -14.25 23.13
C ILE A 831 -18.97 -14.66 24.30
N GLN A 832 -18.00 -15.50 23.97
CA GLN A 832 -16.92 -15.93 24.85
C GLN A 832 -15.61 -15.70 24.11
N TYR A 833 -14.61 -15.14 24.79
CA TYR A 833 -13.34 -14.80 24.17
C TYR A 833 -12.15 -15.24 25.02
N THR A 834 -11.03 -15.49 24.37
CA THR A 834 -9.74 -15.77 24.99
C THR A 834 -9.16 -14.49 25.59
N ASP A 835 -8.83 -14.50 26.88
CA ASP A 835 -8.30 -13.34 27.60
C ASP A 835 -6.89 -12.96 27.08
N PRO A 836 -6.69 -11.73 26.57
CA PRO A 836 -5.38 -11.30 26.07
C PRO A 836 -4.34 -11.07 27.18
N GLU A 837 -4.77 -10.88 28.43
CA GLU A 837 -3.90 -10.66 29.59
C GLU A 837 -3.56 -11.97 30.32
N GLN A 838 -4.47 -12.96 30.29
CA GLN A 838 -4.32 -14.23 31.01
C GLN A 838 -4.38 -15.43 30.06
N LYS A 839 -3.22 -16.04 29.81
CA LYS A 839 -3.10 -17.20 28.92
C LYS A 839 -3.95 -18.38 29.42
N GLY A 840 -4.74 -18.96 28.53
CA GLY A 840 -5.61 -20.12 28.82
C GLY A 840 -6.94 -19.76 29.48
N VAL A 841 -7.15 -18.50 29.87
CA VAL A 841 -8.41 -18.04 30.47
C VAL A 841 -9.39 -17.62 29.37
N ARG A 842 -10.66 -18.01 29.53
CA ARG A 842 -11.79 -17.60 28.68
C ARG A 842 -12.75 -16.77 29.50
N ARG A 843 -13.26 -15.68 28.93
CA ARG A 843 -14.26 -14.81 29.56
C ARG A 843 -15.54 -14.80 28.76
N ILE A 844 -16.67 -14.92 29.46
CA ILE A 844 -18.01 -14.78 28.91
C ILE A 844 -18.46 -13.33 29.15
N VAL A 845 -19.08 -12.71 28.14
CA VAL A 845 -19.64 -11.36 28.26
C VAL A 845 -21.13 -11.48 28.54
N GLU A 846 -21.62 -10.70 29.50
CA GLU A 846 -23.04 -10.57 29.83
C GLU A 846 -23.44 -9.10 29.86
N GLY A 847 -24.67 -8.79 29.46
CA GLY A 847 -25.24 -7.44 29.49
C GLY A 847 -25.45 -6.81 28.11
N ILE A 848 -25.57 -5.49 28.08
CA ILE A 848 -25.88 -4.75 26.84
C ILE A 848 -24.61 -4.57 26.01
N CYS A 849 -24.68 -4.95 24.75
CA CYS A 849 -23.60 -4.83 23.79
C CYS A 849 -24.06 -4.09 22.54
N VAL A 850 -23.09 -3.54 21.81
CA VAL A 850 -23.23 -3.06 20.44
C VAL A 850 -22.60 -4.08 19.51
N ILE A 851 -23.29 -4.43 18.42
CA ILE A 851 -22.74 -5.19 17.31
C ILE A 851 -22.77 -4.38 16.02
N ALA A 852 -21.70 -4.45 15.24
CA ALA A 852 -21.57 -3.76 13.97
C ALA A 852 -20.71 -4.57 12.99
N ARG A 853 -20.77 -4.20 11.71
CA ARG A 853 -19.91 -4.73 10.66
C ARG A 853 -19.35 -3.60 9.82
N ASN A 854 -18.08 -3.71 9.45
CA ASN A 854 -17.46 -2.76 8.53
C ASN A 854 -17.86 -3.05 7.07
N PRO A 855 -18.21 -2.05 6.27
CA PRO A 855 -18.43 -0.63 6.64
C PRO A 855 -19.84 -0.41 7.22
N SER A 856 -19.97 0.46 8.23
CA SER A 856 -21.27 0.92 8.76
C SER A 856 -21.55 2.35 8.30
N LEU A 857 -22.54 2.57 7.45
CA LEU A 857 -22.83 3.90 6.87
C LEU A 857 -24.19 4.44 7.28
N HIS A 858 -25.11 3.56 7.67
CA HIS A 858 -26.45 3.87 8.11
C HIS A 858 -26.61 3.63 9.61
N ARG A 859 -27.47 4.43 10.26
CA ARG A 859 -27.74 4.32 11.70
C ARG A 859 -28.17 2.92 12.15
N GLY A 860 -28.92 2.22 11.30
CA GLY A 860 -29.41 0.88 11.56
C GLY A 860 -28.39 -0.25 11.37
N ASP A 861 -27.19 0.04 10.84
CA ASP A 861 -26.10 -0.93 10.66
C ASP A 861 -25.43 -1.33 11.97
N VAL A 862 -25.59 -0.49 13.00
CA VAL A 862 -25.13 -0.73 14.36
C VAL A 862 -26.33 -1.15 15.20
N ARG A 863 -26.26 -2.33 15.82
CA ARG A 863 -27.36 -2.90 16.61
C ARG A 863 -27.00 -2.93 18.08
N VAL A 864 -27.94 -2.55 18.94
CA VAL A 864 -27.87 -2.87 20.37
C VAL A 864 -28.44 -4.28 20.58
N VAL A 865 -27.74 -5.10 21.33
CA VAL A 865 -28.07 -6.51 21.63
C VAL A 865 -27.82 -6.79 23.10
N LYS A 866 -28.33 -7.92 23.60
CA LYS A 866 -28.03 -8.41 24.95
C LYS A 866 -27.19 -9.68 24.89
N ALA A 867 -25.96 -9.63 25.39
CA ALA A 867 -25.15 -10.81 25.61
C ALA A 867 -25.65 -11.56 26.85
N ILE A 868 -25.85 -12.88 26.74
CA ILE A 868 -26.32 -13.73 27.84
C ILE A 868 -25.45 -14.98 27.97
N ASP A 869 -25.26 -15.46 29.19
CA ASP A 869 -24.61 -16.75 29.42
C ASP A 869 -25.56 -17.92 29.09
N VAL A 870 -25.09 -18.82 28.22
CA VAL A 870 -25.81 -20.04 27.83
C VAL A 870 -24.85 -21.23 27.92
N PRO A 871 -25.02 -22.12 28.93
CA PRO A 871 -24.15 -23.28 29.12
C PRO A 871 -24.00 -24.19 27.89
N HIS A 872 -25.06 -24.33 27.10
CA HIS A 872 -25.03 -25.13 25.87
C HIS A 872 -24.15 -24.54 24.76
N LEU A 873 -23.73 -23.27 24.87
CA LEU A 873 -22.90 -22.55 23.91
C LEU A 873 -21.45 -22.35 24.38
N HIS A 874 -21.08 -22.79 25.59
CA HIS A 874 -19.72 -22.65 26.16
C HIS A 874 -18.59 -23.26 25.32
N HIS A 875 -18.91 -24.18 24.42
CA HIS A 875 -17.96 -24.76 23.48
C HIS A 875 -17.51 -23.77 22.39
N HIS A 876 -18.26 -22.69 22.15
CA HIS A 876 -17.86 -21.60 21.27
C HIS A 876 -17.00 -20.58 22.01
N CYS A 877 -15.88 -20.20 21.40
CA CYS A 877 -14.93 -19.19 21.87
C CYS A 877 -14.35 -18.47 20.65
N ASP A 878 -14.08 -17.17 20.80
CA ASP A 878 -13.53 -16.30 19.76
C ASP A 878 -14.44 -16.19 18.52
N VAL A 879 -15.75 -16.26 18.76
CA VAL A 879 -16.84 -16.08 17.79
C VAL A 879 -18.01 -15.38 18.47
N VAL A 880 -18.81 -14.66 17.70
CA VAL A 880 -20.13 -14.19 18.15
C VAL A 880 -21.20 -15.16 17.66
N VAL A 881 -21.96 -15.73 18.60
CA VAL A 881 -23.04 -16.66 18.29
C VAL A 881 -24.34 -15.87 18.14
N MET A 882 -24.88 -15.90 16.92
CA MET A 882 -26.10 -15.21 16.52
C MET A 882 -27.33 -16.11 16.76
N PRO A 883 -28.49 -15.53 17.10
CA PRO A 883 -29.72 -16.29 17.29
C PRO A 883 -30.18 -16.90 15.96
N ALA A 884 -30.71 -18.12 16.03
CA ALA A 884 -31.34 -18.80 14.89
C ALA A 884 -32.87 -18.61 14.83
N THR A 885 -33.41 -17.68 15.64
CA THR A 885 -34.82 -17.36 15.78
C THR A 885 -35.07 -15.89 15.48
N GLY A 886 -36.34 -15.47 15.31
CA GLY A 886 -36.73 -14.07 15.03
C GLY A 886 -37.22 -13.84 13.60
N ASP A 887 -37.71 -12.63 13.34
CA ASP A 887 -38.32 -12.23 12.07
C ASP A 887 -37.29 -11.84 11.01
N ARG A 888 -36.10 -11.41 11.42
CA ARG A 888 -34.96 -11.07 10.57
C ARG A 888 -33.66 -11.45 11.28
N ASP A 889 -32.71 -11.98 10.53
CA ASP A 889 -31.40 -12.38 11.04
C ASP A 889 -30.53 -11.16 11.38
N LEU A 890 -29.73 -11.23 12.45
CA LEU A 890 -28.82 -10.14 12.86
C LEU A 890 -27.77 -9.78 11.79
N PRO A 891 -27.09 -10.75 11.14
CA PRO A 891 -26.13 -10.47 10.06
C PRO A 891 -26.66 -9.52 8.98
N SER A 892 -27.85 -9.78 8.44
CA SER A 892 -28.44 -8.95 7.38
C SER A 892 -28.82 -7.53 7.83
N MET A 893 -28.91 -7.27 9.14
CA MET A 893 -29.09 -5.92 9.69
C MET A 893 -27.77 -5.14 9.76
N CYS A 894 -26.64 -5.82 9.90
CA CYS A 894 -25.30 -5.25 10.00
C CYS A 894 -24.70 -5.06 8.59
N SER A 895 -25.13 -4.01 7.88
CA SER A 895 -24.64 -3.68 6.53
C SER A 895 -24.84 -4.79 5.48
N GLY A 896 -25.92 -5.57 5.61
CA GLY A 896 -26.25 -6.68 4.71
C GLY A 896 -25.24 -7.84 4.76
N GLY A 897 -24.66 -8.11 5.93
CA GLY A 897 -23.69 -9.19 6.14
C GLY A 897 -24.31 -10.58 6.14
N ASP A 898 -23.43 -11.59 6.18
CA ASP A 898 -23.77 -13.01 6.27
C ASP A 898 -22.84 -13.75 7.28
N LEU A 899 -22.88 -15.09 7.30
CA LEU A 899 -22.01 -15.92 8.16
C LEU A 899 -20.99 -16.73 7.32
N ASP A 900 -20.63 -16.26 6.12
CA ASP A 900 -19.69 -16.94 5.21
C ASP A 900 -18.21 -16.64 5.50
N GLY A 901 -17.98 -15.90 6.58
CA GLY A 901 -16.68 -15.46 7.08
C GLY A 901 -16.56 -13.95 7.26
N ASP A 902 -17.68 -13.25 7.37
CA ASP A 902 -17.74 -11.84 7.78
C ASP A 902 -17.24 -11.65 9.23
N ASP A 903 -16.51 -10.55 9.44
CA ASP A 903 -16.04 -10.13 10.75
C ASP A 903 -17.02 -9.14 11.39
N TYR A 904 -17.30 -9.35 12.67
CA TYR A 904 -18.21 -8.54 13.48
C TYR A 904 -17.44 -7.84 14.60
N ILE A 905 -17.73 -6.55 14.79
CA ILE A 905 -17.31 -5.79 15.96
C ILE A 905 -18.39 -5.97 17.03
N VAL A 906 -18.01 -6.47 18.19
CA VAL A 906 -18.87 -6.54 19.38
C VAL A 906 -18.23 -5.69 20.47
N SER A 907 -18.96 -4.72 21.03
CA SER A 907 -18.47 -3.89 22.13
C SER A 907 -19.46 -3.94 23.29
N TRP A 908 -18.93 -4.14 24.49
CA TRP A 908 -19.66 -4.05 25.77
C TRP A 908 -19.19 -2.85 26.60
N ASP A 909 -18.59 -1.86 25.93
CA ASP A 909 -18.18 -0.61 26.52
C ASP A 909 -19.42 0.25 26.83
N PRO A 910 -19.71 0.56 28.11
CA PRO A 910 -20.92 1.29 28.48
C PRO A 910 -20.98 2.70 27.88
N ASP A 911 -19.83 3.32 27.57
CA ASP A 911 -19.80 4.65 26.97
C ASP A 911 -20.15 4.64 25.47
N LEU A 912 -20.04 3.48 24.82
CA LEU A 912 -20.34 3.31 23.39
C LEU A 912 -21.76 2.82 23.14
N ILE A 913 -22.53 2.50 24.19
CA ILE A 913 -23.94 2.15 24.04
C ILE A 913 -24.73 3.42 23.66
N PRO A 914 -25.36 3.47 22.48
CA PRO A 914 -26.08 4.66 22.02
C PRO A 914 -27.35 4.93 22.83
N SER A 915 -27.90 6.14 22.70
CA SER A 915 -29.19 6.50 23.28
C SER A 915 -30.39 5.94 22.48
N GLU A 916 -30.25 5.86 21.15
CA GLU A 916 -31.22 5.21 20.25
C GLU A 916 -30.82 3.74 20.05
N TRP A 917 -31.59 2.81 20.61
CA TRP A 917 -31.26 1.38 20.60
C TRP A 917 -31.78 0.62 19.38
N ASN A 918 -32.95 1.03 18.88
CA ASN A 918 -33.71 0.32 17.85
C ASN A 918 -33.92 1.19 16.62
N ALA A 919 -32.83 1.76 16.08
CA ALA A 919 -32.88 2.40 14.77
C ALA A 919 -33.32 1.36 13.70
N GLU A 920 -34.18 1.73 12.77
CA GLU A 920 -34.62 0.79 11.72
C GLU A 920 -33.42 0.34 10.86
N PRO A 921 -33.19 -0.98 10.66
CA PRO A 921 -32.12 -1.46 9.80
C PRO A 921 -32.39 -1.12 8.33
N PHE A 922 -31.35 -0.75 7.59
CA PHE A 922 -31.50 -0.45 6.16
C PHE A 922 -31.85 -1.73 5.37
N HIS A 923 -32.57 -1.58 4.27
CA HIS A 923 -32.96 -2.68 3.40
C HIS A 923 -31.96 -2.82 2.25
N TYR A 924 -30.95 -3.67 2.45
CA TYR A 924 -29.89 -3.96 1.49
C TYR A 924 -30.34 -4.96 0.40
N ASN A 925 -31.39 -4.59 -0.34
CA ASN A 925 -31.94 -5.44 -1.39
C ASN A 925 -31.01 -5.47 -2.61
N ALA A 926 -30.41 -6.63 -2.90
CA ALA A 926 -29.63 -6.80 -4.11
C ALA A 926 -30.52 -6.68 -5.37
N PRO A 927 -30.09 -5.94 -6.40
CA PRO A 927 -30.82 -5.85 -7.65
C PRO A 927 -30.83 -7.21 -8.38
N LYS A 928 -31.84 -7.43 -9.22
CA LYS A 928 -31.90 -8.63 -10.06
C LYS A 928 -30.66 -8.68 -10.96
N PRO A 929 -29.84 -9.73 -10.90
CA PRO A 929 -28.58 -9.78 -11.64
C PRO A 929 -28.81 -9.91 -13.15
N ILE A 930 -27.85 -9.44 -13.94
CA ILE A 930 -27.86 -9.62 -15.39
C ILE A 930 -27.51 -11.08 -15.72
N GLN A 931 -28.40 -11.75 -16.44
CA GLN A 931 -28.25 -13.16 -16.80
C GLN A 931 -28.04 -13.35 -18.30
N LYS A 932 -27.30 -14.39 -18.67
CA LYS A 932 -27.08 -14.83 -20.04
C LYS A 932 -27.11 -16.37 -20.09
N GLU A 933 -27.85 -16.93 -21.04
CA GLU A 933 -28.01 -18.39 -21.19
C GLU A 933 -26.68 -19.13 -21.38
N GLN A 934 -25.83 -18.59 -22.26
CA GLN A 934 -24.47 -19.07 -22.50
C GLN A 934 -23.48 -17.94 -22.25
N ILE A 935 -22.64 -18.11 -21.24
CA ILE A 935 -21.56 -17.18 -20.91
C ILE A 935 -20.27 -17.68 -21.56
N SER A 936 -19.67 -16.87 -22.42
CA SER A 936 -18.36 -17.13 -23.00
C SER A 936 -17.24 -16.49 -22.17
N ILE A 937 -15.99 -16.83 -22.47
CA ILE A 937 -14.83 -16.17 -21.87
C ILE A 937 -14.76 -14.70 -22.27
N ASP A 938 -15.18 -14.34 -23.50
CA ASP A 938 -15.28 -12.94 -23.91
C ASP A 938 -16.26 -12.15 -23.04
N ASP A 939 -17.37 -12.74 -22.59
CA ASP A 939 -18.28 -12.07 -21.66
C ASP A 939 -17.62 -11.80 -20.31
N ILE A 940 -16.82 -12.75 -19.80
CA ILE A 940 -16.06 -12.62 -18.55
C ILE A 940 -14.99 -11.53 -18.67
N ILE A 941 -14.32 -11.45 -19.82
CA ILE A 941 -13.34 -10.39 -20.15
C ILE A 941 -14.03 -9.03 -20.24
N ASN A 942 -15.18 -8.95 -20.92
CA ASN A 942 -15.93 -7.70 -21.06
C ASN A 942 -16.43 -7.22 -19.69
N PHE A 943 -16.89 -8.12 -18.84
CA PHE A 943 -17.29 -7.75 -17.48
C PHE A 943 -16.12 -7.19 -16.66
N PHE A 944 -14.90 -7.74 -16.79
CA PHE A 944 -13.72 -7.18 -16.13
C PHE A 944 -13.44 -5.75 -16.57
N TYR A 945 -13.56 -5.48 -17.88
CA TYR A 945 -13.46 -4.15 -18.44
C TYR A 945 -14.55 -3.21 -17.91
N ASP A 946 -15.82 -3.63 -17.94
CA ASP A 946 -16.95 -2.85 -17.46
C ASP A 946 -16.79 -2.55 -15.96
N TYR A 947 -16.29 -3.52 -15.20
CA TYR A 947 -16.02 -3.36 -13.77
C TYR A 947 -15.04 -2.23 -13.50
N MET A 948 -13.90 -2.22 -14.19
CA MET A 948 -12.87 -1.18 -13.99
C MET A 948 -13.37 0.22 -14.36
N GLN A 949 -14.27 0.33 -15.35
CA GLN A 949 -14.88 1.61 -15.71
C GLN A 949 -15.84 2.15 -14.65
N ASN A 950 -16.40 1.25 -13.83
CA ASN A 950 -17.47 1.55 -12.88
C ASN A 950 -17.11 1.22 -11.42
N ASP A 951 -15.81 1.09 -11.09
CA ASP A 951 -15.30 0.83 -9.72
C ASP A 951 -15.43 2.08 -8.82
N PHE A 952 -16.67 2.51 -8.58
CA PHE A 952 -17.00 3.74 -7.85
C PHE A 952 -17.08 3.56 -6.32
N LEU A 953 -16.91 2.35 -5.79
CA LEU A 953 -17.08 2.05 -4.35
C LEU A 953 -16.28 3.02 -3.46
N GLY A 954 -14.98 3.18 -3.75
CA GLY A 954 -14.11 4.09 -2.99
C GLY A 954 -14.45 5.58 -3.17
N ARG A 955 -15.12 5.94 -4.27
CA ARG A 955 -15.57 7.32 -4.52
C ARG A 955 -16.86 7.61 -3.75
N ILE A 956 -17.80 6.66 -3.74
CA ILE A 956 -19.08 6.74 -3.05
C ILE A 956 -18.85 6.86 -1.54
N ALA A 957 -18.02 6.01 -0.95
CA ALA A 957 -17.75 6.08 0.49
C ALA A 957 -17.04 7.38 0.91
N ASN A 958 -16.14 7.91 0.08
CA ASN A 958 -15.55 9.23 0.31
C ASN A 958 -16.57 10.37 0.21
N ALA A 959 -17.48 10.29 -0.76
CA ALA A 959 -18.57 11.26 -0.89
C ALA A 959 -19.52 11.18 0.30
N HIS A 960 -19.85 9.98 0.79
CA HIS A 960 -20.65 9.78 2.00
C HIS A 960 -20.00 10.41 3.22
N LEU A 961 -18.70 10.15 3.43
CA LEU A 961 -17.94 10.70 4.54
C LEU A 961 -17.95 12.24 4.53
N ALA A 962 -17.68 12.85 3.37
CA ALA A 962 -17.70 14.31 3.22
C ALA A 962 -19.11 14.89 3.30
N ALA A 963 -20.14 14.21 2.78
CA ALA A 963 -21.54 14.64 2.88
C ALA A 963 -22.02 14.60 4.33
N ALA A 964 -21.74 13.52 5.06
CA ALA A 964 -22.09 13.37 6.47
C ALA A 964 -21.43 14.45 7.34
N ASP A 965 -20.22 14.88 6.98
CA ASP A 965 -19.57 15.99 7.67
C ASP A 965 -20.13 17.37 7.27
N TYR A 966 -20.34 17.62 5.97
CA TYR A 966 -20.72 18.93 5.44
C TYR A 966 -22.20 19.29 5.65
N LEU A 967 -23.10 18.33 5.46
CA LEU A 967 -24.55 18.53 5.52
C LEU A 967 -25.02 18.62 6.97
N HIS A 968 -26.08 19.40 7.20
CA HIS A 968 -26.61 19.65 8.53
C HIS A 968 -27.09 18.34 9.19
N ASP A 969 -27.87 17.55 8.45
CA ASP A 969 -28.48 16.30 8.96
C ASP A 969 -27.51 15.11 8.96
N GLY A 970 -26.25 15.35 8.59
CA GLY A 970 -25.19 14.35 8.57
C GLY A 970 -25.57 13.10 7.78
N ILE A 971 -25.38 11.93 8.38
CA ILE A 971 -25.70 10.63 7.75
C ILE A 971 -27.19 10.45 7.45
N ASN A 972 -28.08 11.22 8.11
CA ASN A 972 -29.52 11.16 7.90
C ASN A 972 -29.99 12.04 6.73
N SER A 973 -29.07 12.77 6.07
CA SER A 973 -29.41 13.55 4.89
C SER A 973 -29.83 12.66 3.71
N GLU A 974 -30.73 13.16 2.86
CA GLU A 974 -31.20 12.44 1.67
C GLU A 974 -30.03 12.01 0.75
N GLN A 975 -29.02 12.86 0.62
CA GLN A 975 -27.81 12.54 -0.15
C GLN A 975 -27.00 11.41 0.48
N CYS A 976 -26.82 11.39 1.79
CA CYS A 976 -26.15 10.28 2.48
C CYS A 976 -26.93 8.98 2.32
N LEU A 977 -28.26 8.99 2.46
CA LEU A 977 -29.09 7.81 2.23
C LEU A 977 -29.00 7.30 0.78
N LYS A 978 -28.96 8.21 -0.20
CA LYS A 978 -28.73 7.82 -1.61
C LYS A 978 -27.33 7.24 -1.82
N LEU A 979 -26.33 7.77 -1.14
CA LEU A 979 -24.96 7.25 -1.15
C LEU A 979 -24.86 5.88 -0.47
N VAL A 980 -25.66 5.59 0.56
CA VAL A 980 -25.77 4.25 1.19
C VAL A 980 -26.33 3.24 0.17
N GLU A 981 -27.41 3.59 -0.54
CA GLU A 981 -27.99 2.74 -1.59
C GLU A 981 -26.96 2.44 -2.71
N LEU A 982 -26.27 3.48 -3.20
CA LEU A 982 -25.22 3.32 -4.20
C LEU A 982 -24.03 2.52 -3.67
N HIS A 983 -23.68 2.67 -2.40
CA HIS A 983 -22.59 1.91 -1.80
C HIS A 983 -22.94 0.42 -1.75
N SER A 984 -24.16 0.07 -1.35
CA SER A 984 -24.66 -1.31 -1.39
C SER A 984 -24.61 -1.89 -2.81
N LEU A 985 -25.10 -1.15 -3.81
CA LEU A 985 -25.01 -1.55 -5.21
C LEU A 985 -23.55 -1.77 -5.66
N ALA A 986 -22.63 -0.90 -5.24
CA ALA A 986 -21.21 -1.00 -5.59
C ALA A 986 -20.52 -2.21 -4.94
N VAL A 987 -20.89 -2.55 -3.70
CA VAL A 987 -20.39 -3.74 -2.99
C VAL A 987 -20.86 -5.02 -3.68
N ASP A 988 -22.10 -5.05 -4.16
CA ASP A 988 -22.69 -6.21 -4.83
C ASP A 988 -22.43 -6.26 -6.34
N TYR A 989 -21.85 -5.23 -6.93
CA TYR A 989 -21.53 -5.20 -8.36
C TYR A 989 -20.75 -6.44 -8.86
N PRO A 990 -19.70 -6.94 -8.17
CA PRO A 990 -19.03 -8.20 -8.52
C PRO A 990 -19.93 -9.45 -8.49
N LYS A 991 -21.11 -9.38 -7.86
CA LYS A 991 -22.07 -10.48 -7.74
C LYS A 991 -23.29 -10.31 -8.65
N THR A 992 -23.69 -9.08 -8.95
CA THR A 992 -24.93 -8.78 -9.70
C THR A 992 -24.67 -8.45 -11.16
N GLY A 993 -23.49 -7.94 -11.47
CA GLY A 993 -23.16 -7.39 -12.78
C GLY A 993 -23.73 -6.00 -13.05
N ILE A 994 -24.39 -5.37 -12.05
CA ILE A 994 -25.00 -4.04 -12.19
C ILE A 994 -24.10 -2.98 -11.54
N PRO A 995 -23.56 -2.02 -12.30
CA PRO A 995 -22.70 -0.98 -11.76
C PRO A 995 -23.49 0.04 -10.93
N ALA A 996 -22.87 0.59 -9.90
CA ALA A 996 -23.39 1.73 -9.17
C ALA A 996 -23.04 3.03 -9.92
N GLU A 997 -24.00 3.59 -10.64
CA GLU A 997 -23.80 4.89 -11.31
C GLU A 997 -23.93 6.03 -10.31
N MET A 998 -22.80 6.55 -9.85
CA MET A 998 -22.79 7.75 -9.01
C MET A 998 -23.08 8.98 -9.88
N SER A 999 -24.27 9.54 -9.72
CA SER A 999 -24.66 10.77 -10.39
C SER A 999 -23.78 11.94 -9.91
N ARG A 1000 -23.47 12.86 -10.82
CA ARG A 1000 -22.50 13.93 -10.53
C ARG A 1000 -22.97 14.96 -9.52
N ASP A 1001 -24.26 15.02 -9.22
CA ASP A 1001 -24.85 15.81 -8.14
C ASP A 1001 -24.48 15.28 -6.75
N LEU A 1002 -24.18 13.98 -6.62
CA LEU A 1002 -23.67 13.42 -5.36
C LEU A 1002 -22.17 13.66 -5.18
N GLU A 1003 -21.46 14.10 -6.23
CA GLU A 1003 -20.02 14.38 -6.15
C GLU A 1003 -19.75 15.58 -5.25
N ARG A 1004 -18.90 15.40 -4.24
CA ARG A 1004 -18.53 16.47 -3.31
C ARG A 1004 -17.40 17.31 -3.89
N ASN A 1005 -17.60 18.64 -3.88
CA ASN A 1005 -16.62 19.61 -4.37
C ASN A 1005 -15.74 20.18 -3.24
N ASN A 1006 -16.30 20.27 -2.04
CA ASN A 1006 -15.60 20.72 -0.84
C ASN A 1006 -15.29 19.50 0.04
N TRP A 1007 -14.10 19.47 0.62
CA TRP A 1007 -13.62 18.36 1.43
C TRP A 1007 -13.28 18.86 2.83
N PRO A 1008 -13.62 18.11 3.89
CA PRO A 1008 -13.17 18.46 5.22
C PRO A 1008 -11.66 18.26 5.35
N HIS A 1009 -11.01 19.07 6.18
CA HIS A 1009 -9.55 19.08 6.36
C HIS A 1009 -8.97 17.75 6.84
N PHE A 1010 -9.71 16.98 7.66
CA PHE A 1010 -9.27 15.66 8.13
C PHE A 1010 -9.14 14.60 7.03
N MET A 1011 -9.66 14.86 5.83
CA MET A 1011 -9.43 13.99 4.66
C MET A 1011 -8.16 14.35 3.89
N GLU A 1012 -7.45 15.42 4.29
CA GLU A 1012 -6.15 15.87 3.77
C GLU A 1012 -6.09 16.13 2.26
N LYS A 1013 -7.25 16.29 1.60
CA LYS A 1013 -7.33 16.56 0.16
C LYS A 1013 -6.94 18.00 -0.16
N LYS A 1014 -5.82 18.21 -0.84
CA LYS A 1014 -5.26 19.53 -1.20
C LYS A 1014 -6.01 20.30 -2.30
N ARG A 1015 -7.28 19.99 -2.58
CA ARG A 1015 -8.05 20.69 -3.61
C ARG A 1015 -8.53 22.07 -3.13
N THR A 1016 -8.56 23.04 -4.04
CA THR A 1016 -9.20 24.35 -3.80
C THR A 1016 -10.68 24.14 -3.42
N GLY A 1017 -11.04 24.41 -2.16
CA GLY A 1017 -12.38 24.14 -1.62
C GLY A 1017 -12.42 23.36 -0.30
N GLY A 1018 -11.28 23.11 0.36
CA GLY A 1018 -11.26 22.55 1.70
C GLY A 1018 -11.98 23.43 2.73
N TYR A 1019 -12.64 22.83 3.72
CA TYR A 1019 -13.14 23.54 4.90
C TYR A 1019 -12.67 22.83 6.17
N ARG A 1020 -12.48 23.59 7.24
CA ARG A 1020 -12.14 23.02 8.55
C ARG A 1020 -13.41 22.49 9.20
N SER A 1021 -13.52 21.17 9.35
CA SER A 1021 -14.65 20.55 10.04
C SER A 1021 -14.59 20.87 11.54
N LYS A 1022 -15.75 21.18 12.11
CA LYS A 1022 -15.94 21.34 13.56
C LYS A 1022 -16.67 20.14 14.20
N LYS A 1023 -17.05 19.14 13.39
CA LYS A 1023 -17.68 17.91 13.88
C LYS A 1023 -16.63 16.95 14.44
N ILE A 1024 -17.08 15.87 15.06
CA ILE A 1024 -16.23 14.92 15.78
C ILE A 1024 -14.98 14.45 15.01
N LEU A 1025 -15.10 14.12 13.72
CA LEU A 1025 -13.95 13.68 12.93
C LEU A 1025 -12.89 14.78 12.74
N GLY A 1026 -13.33 16.02 12.57
CA GLY A 1026 -12.42 17.17 12.52
C GLY A 1026 -11.72 17.39 13.86
N GLN A 1027 -12.46 17.28 14.97
CA GLN A 1027 -11.91 17.41 16.33
C GLN A 1027 -10.87 16.32 16.64
N LEU A 1028 -11.16 15.06 16.28
CA LEU A 1028 -10.23 13.94 16.48
C LEU A 1028 -8.93 14.12 15.68
N PHE A 1029 -9.05 14.54 14.42
CA PHE A 1029 -7.89 14.78 13.55
C PHE A 1029 -6.99 15.92 14.05
N ASP A 1030 -7.60 16.99 14.56
CA ASP A 1030 -6.90 18.15 15.13
C ASP A 1030 -6.19 17.80 16.45
N ALA A 1031 -6.65 16.78 17.17
CA ALA A 1031 -6.13 16.38 18.47
C ALA A 1031 -4.93 15.40 18.42
N VAL A 1032 -4.43 15.02 17.23
CA VAL A 1032 -3.29 14.11 17.06
C VAL A 1032 -2.23 14.72 16.16
N GLU A 1033 -0.96 14.63 16.56
CA GLU A 1033 0.18 14.98 15.72
C GLU A 1033 0.91 13.71 15.23
N ARG A 1034 1.41 13.73 13.99
CA ARG A 1034 2.19 12.60 13.44
C ARG A 1034 3.59 12.63 14.08
N ALA A 1035 4.10 11.48 14.49
CA ALA A 1035 5.49 11.33 14.92
C ALA A 1035 6.35 10.80 13.76
N LYS A 1036 7.51 11.42 13.50
CA LYS A 1036 8.50 10.88 12.57
C LYS A 1036 9.20 9.69 13.21
N PHE A 1037 9.28 8.56 12.52
CA PHE A 1037 10.05 7.41 12.98
C PHE A 1037 11.55 7.66 12.83
N LYS A 1038 12.28 7.53 13.94
CA LYS A 1038 13.73 7.55 13.99
C LYS A 1038 14.19 6.27 14.72
N PRO A 1039 14.88 5.34 14.03
CA PRO A 1039 15.48 4.18 14.69
C PRO A 1039 16.42 4.60 15.82
N HIS A 1040 16.55 3.74 16.83
CA HIS A 1040 17.41 3.99 17.99
C HIS A 1040 18.80 3.38 17.79
N TRP A 1041 19.67 4.12 17.11
CA TRP A 1041 21.04 3.69 16.81
C TRP A 1041 22.03 3.85 17.98
N SER A 1042 21.67 4.58 19.03
CA SER A 1042 22.53 4.79 20.21
C SER A 1042 22.33 3.72 21.31
N GLY A 1043 21.59 2.65 21.01
CA GLY A 1043 21.29 1.58 21.96
C GLY A 1043 22.45 0.60 22.14
N ASN A 1044 22.48 -0.09 23.27
CA ASN A 1044 23.48 -1.12 23.57
C ASN A 1044 22.94 -2.51 23.25
N PHE A 1045 23.76 -3.33 22.59
CA PHE A 1045 23.45 -4.76 22.43
C PHE A 1045 23.52 -5.48 23.78
N ASP A 1046 22.73 -6.53 23.94
CA ASP A 1046 22.56 -7.22 25.22
C ASP A 1046 23.82 -8.00 25.62
N GLN A 1047 24.46 -7.55 26.70
CA GLN A 1047 25.65 -8.19 27.25
C GLN A 1047 25.40 -9.63 27.70
N ARG A 1048 24.17 -9.97 28.12
CA ARG A 1048 23.80 -11.35 28.51
C ARG A 1048 23.98 -12.34 27.35
N ILE A 1049 23.92 -11.86 26.12
CA ILE A 1049 24.14 -12.66 24.91
C ILE A 1049 25.60 -12.54 24.47
N LEU A 1050 26.14 -11.31 24.43
CA LEU A 1050 27.51 -11.04 23.95
C LEU A 1050 28.63 -11.64 24.81
N MET A 1051 28.35 -12.03 26.05
CA MET A 1051 29.34 -12.74 26.89
C MET A 1051 29.62 -14.18 26.41
N HIS A 1052 28.75 -14.77 25.59
CA HIS A 1052 28.94 -16.12 25.06
C HIS A 1052 29.70 -16.06 23.73
N THR A 1053 30.93 -16.57 23.66
CA THR A 1053 31.70 -16.54 22.42
C THR A 1053 31.22 -17.60 21.41
N PRO A 1054 30.86 -17.22 20.17
CA PRO A 1054 30.51 -18.17 19.12
C PRO A 1054 31.75 -18.90 18.59
N ALA A 1055 31.58 -20.15 18.13
CA ALA A 1055 32.63 -20.86 17.40
C ALA A 1055 32.86 -20.23 16.02
N ASP A 1056 34.13 -20.09 15.60
CA ASP A 1056 34.49 -19.43 14.33
C ASP A 1056 33.84 -20.09 13.11
N GLU A 1057 33.77 -21.42 13.07
CA GLU A 1057 33.11 -22.17 11.99
C GLU A 1057 31.63 -21.81 11.83
N ILE A 1058 30.91 -21.66 12.96
CA ILE A 1058 29.49 -21.30 12.97
C ILE A 1058 29.34 -19.83 12.57
N ARG A 1059 30.24 -18.96 13.02
CA ARG A 1059 30.24 -17.53 12.70
C ARG A 1059 30.31 -17.29 11.19
N ASP A 1060 31.14 -18.03 10.47
CA ASP A 1060 31.25 -17.92 9.01
C ASP A 1060 29.98 -18.39 8.29
N ILE A 1061 29.40 -19.52 8.72
CA ILE A 1061 28.12 -20.02 8.19
C ILE A 1061 27.03 -18.95 8.38
N VAL A 1062 26.93 -18.42 9.59
CA VAL A 1062 25.91 -17.43 9.97
C VAL A 1062 26.12 -16.09 9.28
N SER A 1063 27.36 -15.63 9.08
CA SER A 1063 27.65 -14.42 8.30
C SER A 1063 27.17 -14.53 6.86
N ASN A 1064 27.37 -15.69 6.23
CA ASN A 1064 26.85 -15.94 4.89
C ASN A 1064 25.31 -15.99 4.86
N MET A 1065 24.68 -16.54 5.89
CA MET A 1065 23.22 -16.55 6.03
C MET A 1065 22.65 -15.15 6.22
N LYS A 1066 23.28 -14.32 7.06
CA LYS A 1066 22.87 -12.93 7.29
C LYS A 1066 22.91 -12.13 5.99
N LYS A 1067 23.99 -12.21 5.22
CA LYS A 1067 24.12 -11.53 3.92
C LYS A 1067 22.95 -11.88 2.98
N SER A 1068 22.60 -13.17 2.92
CA SER A 1068 21.47 -13.63 2.12
C SER A 1068 20.11 -13.12 2.66
N TYR A 1069 19.93 -13.11 3.98
CA TYR A 1069 18.73 -12.56 4.61
C TYR A 1069 18.58 -11.07 4.30
N ASP A 1070 19.65 -10.29 4.45
CA ASP A 1070 19.65 -8.85 4.19
C ASP A 1070 19.31 -8.56 2.72
N GLU A 1071 19.81 -9.35 1.78
CA GLU A 1071 19.44 -9.24 0.36
C GLU A 1071 17.96 -9.54 0.12
N SER A 1072 17.43 -10.60 0.75
CA SER A 1072 16.00 -10.93 0.66
C SER A 1072 15.12 -9.83 1.27
N LEU A 1073 15.57 -9.24 2.38
CA LEU A 1073 14.89 -8.12 3.05
C LEU A 1073 14.93 -6.85 2.19
N ARG A 1074 16.08 -6.49 1.62
CA ARG A 1074 16.20 -5.36 0.67
C ARG A 1074 15.28 -5.54 -0.52
N ARG A 1075 15.13 -6.75 -1.05
CA ARG A 1075 14.20 -7.04 -2.16
C ARG A 1075 12.76 -6.74 -1.77
N ILE A 1076 12.32 -7.15 -0.58
CA ILE A 1076 10.96 -6.87 -0.07
C ILE A 1076 10.78 -5.35 0.13
N MET A 1077 11.74 -4.68 0.77
CA MET A 1077 11.69 -3.23 0.98
C MET A 1077 11.59 -2.47 -0.36
N ALA A 1078 12.43 -2.85 -1.32
CA ALA A 1078 12.49 -2.23 -2.64
C ALA A 1078 11.24 -2.51 -3.49
N GLN A 1079 10.65 -3.71 -3.35
CA GLN A 1079 9.40 -4.09 -4.01
C GLN A 1079 8.22 -3.22 -3.52
N HIS A 1080 8.19 -2.90 -2.22
CA HIS A 1080 7.07 -2.19 -1.59
C HIS A 1080 7.33 -0.72 -1.25
N GLN A 1081 8.51 -0.19 -1.57
CA GLN A 1081 8.96 1.18 -1.22
C GLN A 1081 8.90 1.46 0.29
N ILE A 1082 9.37 0.49 1.09
CA ILE A 1082 9.42 0.60 2.56
C ILE A 1082 10.78 1.19 2.95
N GLY A 1083 10.78 2.14 3.88
CA GLY A 1083 11.97 2.91 4.26
C GLY A 1083 12.91 2.20 5.23
N SER A 1084 12.42 1.25 6.02
CA SER A 1084 13.22 0.59 7.07
C SER A 1084 12.97 -0.92 7.18
N GLU A 1085 13.98 -1.65 7.66
CA GLU A 1085 13.84 -3.10 7.95
C GLU A 1085 12.83 -3.39 9.05
N PHE A 1086 12.70 -2.49 10.03
CA PHE A 1086 11.80 -2.61 11.17
C PHE A 1086 10.35 -2.69 10.71
N GLU A 1087 9.98 -1.91 9.69
CA GLU A 1087 8.65 -1.91 9.08
C GLU A 1087 8.32 -3.23 8.38
N VAL A 1088 9.30 -3.87 7.74
CA VAL A 1088 9.10 -5.19 7.13
C VAL A 1088 9.00 -6.27 8.20
N TRP A 1089 9.92 -6.28 9.17
CA TRP A 1089 9.97 -7.31 10.21
C TRP A 1089 8.72 -7.30 11.10
N SER A 1090 8.27 -6.10 11.48
CA SER A 1090 7.13 -5.87 12.37
C SER A 1090 5.80 -5.70 11.66
N THR A 1091 5.80 -5.48 10.34
CA THR A 1091 4.61 -5.13 9.54
C THR A 1091 3.98 -3.77 9.87
N PHE A 1092 4.59 -2.98 10.77
CA PHE A 1092 4.15 -1.63 11.14
C PHE A 1092 4.61 -0.57 10.14
N VAL A 1093 4.14 -0.70 8.90
CA VAL A 1093 4.58 0.14 7.79
C VAL A 1093 3.96 1.54 7.85
N LEU A 1094 4.82 2.57 7.86
CA LEU A 1094 4.44 3.98 7.88
C LEU A 1094 4.18 4.52 6.48
N HIS A 1095 4.98 4.09 5.51
CA HIS A 1095 4.78 4.44 4.11
C HIS A 1095 5.09 3.23 3.23
N HIS A 1096 4.24 3.00 2.24
CA HIS A 1096 4.44 1.98 1.22
C HIS A 1096 3.98 2.51 -0.12
N SER A 1097 4.41 1.84 -1.18
CA SER A 1097 3.92 2.04 -2.53
C SER A 1097 2.38 1.99 -2.50
N LYS A 1098 1.70 3.07 -2.93
CA LYS A 1098 0.22 3.20 -2.94
C LYS A 1098 -0.48 2.26 -3.96
N VAL A 1099 0.20 1.17 -4.32
CA VAL A 1099 -0.17 0.16 -5.32
C VAL A 1099 -1.26 -0.77 -4.77
N SER A 1100 -1.11 -1.23 -3.51
CA SER A 1100 -2.12 -2.01 -2.79
C SER A 1100 -2.84 -1.10 -1.77
N ARG A 1101 -4.11 -1.38 -1.43
CA ARG A 1101 -4.82 -0.67 -0.35
C ARG A 1101 -4.24 -1.06 1.01
N ASP A 1102 -4.20 -0.13 1.97
CA ASP A 1102 -3.61 -0.29 3.32
C ASP A 1102 -3.95 -1.64 3.97
N PHE A 1103 -5.24 -2.02 4.00
CA PHE A 1103 -5.70 -3.28 4.60
C PHE A 1103 -5.05 -4.51 3.99
N LYS A 1104 -5.08 -4.61 2.65
CA LYS A 1104 -4.56 -5.80 1.96
C LYS A 1104 -3.04 -5.80 1.92
N PHE A 1105 -2.43 -4.61 1.82
CA PHE A 1105 -0.99 -4.49 1.96
C PHE A 1105 -0.51 -5.04 3.31
N HIS A 1106 -1.27 -4.85 4.40
CA HIS A 1106 -0.94 -5.42 5.71
C HIS A 1106 -0.97 -6.96 5.72
N GLU A 1107 -1.89 -7.59 4.97
CA GLU A 1107 -1.88 -9.05 4.75
C GLU A 1107 -0.68 -9.50 3.91
N GLU A 1108 -0.40 -8.81 2.79
CA GLU A 1108 0.70 -9.12 1.87
C GLU A 1108 2.06 -9.00 2.57
N ILE A 1109 2.31 -7.90 3.27
CA ILE A 1109 3.57 -7.69 4.01
C ILE A 1109 3.67 -8.65 5.20
N GLY A 1110 2.57 -8.94 5.88
CA GLY A 1110 2.52 -9.96 6.93
C GLY A 1110 2.93 -11.34 6.40
N GLN A 1111 2.44 -11.70 5.22
CA GLN A 1111 2.82 -12.94 4.56
C GLN A 1111 4.29 -12.96 4.13
N HIS A 1112 4.79 -11.89 3.52
CA HIS A 1112 6.20 -11.77 3.13
C HIS A 1112 7.14 -11.83 4.34
N ALA A 1113 6.83 -11.09 5.41
CA ALA A 1113 7.60 -11.09 6.65
C ALA A 1113 7.61 -12.46 7.31
N LYS A 1114 6.45 -13.14 7.36
CA LYS A 1114 6.33 -14.50 7.89
C LYS A 1114 7.14 -15.50 7.07
N THR A 1115 6.99 -15.50 5.75
CA THR A 1115 7.73 -16.40 4.86
C THR A 1115 9.24 -16.19 4.95
N LEU A 1116 9.69 -14.93 5.04
CA LEU A 1116 11.10 -14.62 5.25
C LEU A 1116 11.61 -15.21 6.58
N LYS A 1117 10.90 -14.96 7.69
CA LYS A 1117 11.27 -15.49 9.02
C LYS A 1117 11.30 -17.02 9.02
N ASP A 1118 10.24 -17.66 8.53
CA ASP A 1118 10.13 -19.13 8.48
C ASP A 1118 11.25 -19.75 7.63
N GLN A 1119 11.57 -19.16 6.48
CA GLN A 1119 12.62 -19.65 5.58
C GLN A 1119 14.01 -19.64 6.25
N TYR A 1120 14.37 -18.56 6.93
CA TYR A 1120 15.67 -18.45 7.59
C TYR A 1120 15.71 -19.21 8.91
N TYR A 1121 14.60 -19.28 9.64
CA TYR A 1121 14.47 -20.12 10.83
C TYR A 1121 14.70 -21.59 10.50
N GLU A 1122 14.00 -22.13 9.49
CA GLU A 1122 14.15 -23.54 9.11
C GLU A 1122 15.54 -23.86 8.60
N ALA A 1123 16.18 -22.91 7.93
CA ALA A 1123 17.54 -23.10 7.50
C ALA A 1123 18.56 -23.08 8.65
N LEU A 1124 18.33 -22.25 9.68
CA LEU A 1124 19.14 -22.31 10.91
C LEU A 1124 18.94 -23.66 11.61
N CYS A 1125 17.72 -24.21 11.62
CA CYS A 1125 17.44 -25.54 12.16
C CYS A 1125 18.16 -26.65 11.38
N GLN A 1126 18.24 -26.53 10.05
CA GLN A 1126 18.95 -27.50 9.20
C GLN A 1126 20.46 -27.51 9.47
N GLU A 1127 21.10 -26.34 9.51
CA GLU A 1127 22.53 -26.22 9.82
C GLU A 1127 22.82 -26.67 11.27
N ALA A 1128 21.90 -26.39 12.20
CA ALA A 1128 22.01 -26.84 13.60
C ALA A 1128 21.75 -28.34 13.82
N GLY A 1129 21.23 -29.06 12.83
CA GLY A 1129 20.88 -30.48 12.97
C GLY A 1129 19.63 -30.74 13.83
N GLY A 1130 18.70 -29.79 13.90
CA GLY A 1130 17.40 -29.96 14.56
C GLY A 1130 16.78 -28.66 15.09
N HIS A 1131 15.53 -28.76 15.55
CA HIS A 1131 14.73 -27.66 16.12
C HIS A 1131 14.94 -27.47 17.63
N GLU A 1132 15.76 -28.31 18.26
CA GLU A 1132 16.05 -28.23 19.69
C GLU A 1132 16.77 -26.92 20.03
N THR A 1133 16.33 -26.27 21.12
CA THR A 1133 16.91 -24.98 21.55
C THR A 1133 18.41 -25.08 21.81
N GLU A 1134 18.90 -26.19 22.38
CA GLU A 1134 20.32 -26.40 22.66
C GLU A 1134 21.18 -26.43 21.38
N LYS A 1135 20.65 -27.02 20.30
CA LYS A 1135 21.32 -27.05 18.99
C LYS A 1135 21.31 -25.69 18.31
N LEU A 1136 20.24 -24.91 18.48
CA LEU A 1136 20.10 -23.57 17.91
C LEU A 1136 20.87 -22.49 18.66
N LYS A 1137 21.19 -22.70 19.95
CA LYS A 1137 21.84 -21.71 20.81
C LYS A 1137 23.16 -21.16 20.23
N PRO A 1138 24.12 -21.99 19.75
CA PRO A 1138 25.35 -21.49 19.13
C PRO A 1138 25.10 -20.59 17.90
N TYR A 1139 24.09 -20.92 17.09
CA TYR A 1139 23.72 -20.16 15.90
C TYR A 1139 23.04 -18.83 16.26
N ALA A 1140 22.21 -18.80 17.30
CA ALA A 1140 21.60 -17.57 17.82
C ALA A 1140 22.67 -16.59 18.33
N ILE A 1141 23.62 -17.10 19.11
CA ILE A 1141 24.77 -16.33 19.61
C ILE A 1141 25.60 -15.78 18.45
N ALA A 1142 25.98 -16.64 17.50
CA ALA A 1142 26.74 -16.21 16.32
C ALA A 1142 26.00 -15.15 15.49
N ALA A 1143 24.68 -15.27 15.31
CA ALA A 1143 23.88 -14.30 14.57
C ALA A 1143 23.88 -12.93 15.25
N TYR A 1144 23.73 -12.92 16.58
CA TYR A 1144 23.77 -11.71 17.39
C TYR A 1144 25.15 -11.04 17.33
N HIS A 1145 26.23 -11.82 17.46
CA HIS A 1145 27.61 -11.32 17.35
C HIS A 1145 27.93 -10.74 15.96
N VAL A 1146 27.67 -11.48 14.89
CA VAL A 1146 27.94 -10.98 13.51
C VAL A 1146 27.21 -9.66 13.26
N THR A 1147 25.97 -9.55 13.73
CA THR A 1147 25.18 -8.33 13.59
C THR A 1147 25.73 -7.17 14.43
N HIS A 1148 26.14 -7.46 15.66
CA HIS A 1148 26.79 -6.48 16.54
C HIS A 1148 28.12 -5.97 15.98
N ASP A 1149 28.93 -6.85 15.41
CA ASP A 1149 30.23 -6.49 14.82
C ASP A 1149 30.05 -5.57 13.61
N GLU A 1150 29.16 -5.92 12.67
CA GLU A 1150 28.82 -5.07 11.52
C GLU A 1150 28.28 -3.70 12.00
N PHE A 1151 27.44 -3.71 13.04
CA PHE A 1151 26.85 -2.49 13.61
C PHE A 1151 27.90 -1.58 14.23
N ARG A 1152 28.84 -2.13 15.02
CA ARG A 1152 29.94 -1.37 15.60
C ARG A 1152 30.87 -0.82 14.54
N GLU A 1153 31.20 -1.62 13.53
CA GLU A 1153 32.01 -1.17 12.39
C GLU A 1153 31.36 0.02 11.70
N ALA A 1154 30.05 -0.02 11.46
CA ALA A 1154 29.34 1.11 10.86
C ALA A 1154 29.29 2.35 11.77
N GLN A 1155 29.16 2.17 13.08
CA GLN A 1155 29.22 3.27 14.04
C GLN A 1155 30.60 3.93 14.12
N THR A 1156 31.69 3.15 14.11
CA THR A 1156 33.04 3.69 14.08
C THR A 1156 33.29 4.47 12.80
N HIS A 1157 32.88 3.91 11.65
CA HIS A 1157 32.98 4.64 10.38
C HIS A 1157 32.14 5.95 10.37
N GLN A 1158 31.01 6.02 11.08
CA GLN A 1158 30.25 7.26 11.22
C GLN A 1158 30.94 8.28 12.13
N GLN A 1159 31.58 7.84 13.22
CA GLN A 1159 32.36 8.70 14.10
C GLN A 1159 33.61 9.22 13.39
N ASP A 1160 34.34 8.36 12.68
CA ASP A 1160 35.54 8.73 11.93
C ASP A 1160 35.24 9.79 10.85
N VAL A 1161 34.11 9.67 10.14
CA VAL A 1161 33.69 10.66 9.13
C VAL A 1161 33.29 11.99 9.79
N GLN A 1162 32.68 11.99 10.97
CA GLN A 1162 32.38 13.23 11.71
C GLN A 1162 33.64 13.92 12.27
N GLU A 1163 34.67 13.16 12.66
CA GLU A 1163 35.94 13.71 13.10
C GLU A 1163 36.77 14.29 11.94
N ASP A 1164 36.81 13.63 10.77
CA ASP A 1164 37.53 14.13 9.58
C ASP A 1164 36.87 15.40 8.98
N ASP A 1165 35.54 15.52 9.01
CA ASP A 1165 34.83 16.72 8.51
C ASP A 1165 35.01 17.95 9.43
N SER A 1166 35.53 17.77 10.66
CA SER A 1166 35.79 18.87 11.60
C SER A 1166 36.99 19.76 11.21
N GLU A 1167 37.87 19.32 10.30
CA GLU A 1167 38.98 20.13 9.77
C GLU A 1167 38.66 20.83 8.43
N SER A 1168 37.48 20.62 7.83
CA SER A 1168 37.08 21.31 6.59
C SER A 1168 35.66 21.87 6.66
N ALA A 1169 35.52 23.00 7.37
CA ALA A 1169 34.32 23.82 7.37
C ALA A 1169 34.07 24.42 5.98
N ASP A 1170 33.26 23.76 5.15
CA ASP A 1170 32.38 24.35 4.12
C ASP A 1170 31.75 23.25 3.25
N SER A 1171 30.88 22.42 3.82
CA SER A 1171 29.84 21.75 3.04
C SER A 1171 28.70 21.29 3.96
N ASP A 1172 27.42 21.68 3.66
CA ASP A 1172 25.99 21.47 4.22
C ASP A 1172 24.82 20.52 3.56
N THR A 1173 24.44 19.29 4.04
CA THR A 1173 23.62 18.08 3.56
C THR A 1173 23.88 16.76 4.38
N PRO A 1174 23.28 16.62 5.56
CA PRO A 1174 23.15 15.34 6.24
C PRO A 1174 21.95 14.61 5.61
N GLY A 1175 22.21 13.78 4.61
CA GLY A 1175 21.21 12.93 3.96
C GLY A 1175 21.68 11.50 3.64
N LEU A 1176 22.98 11.23 3.75
CA LEU A 1176 23.54 9.90 3.48
C LEU A 1176 23.58 9.00 4.73
N ALA A 1177 23.51 9.58 5.93
CA ALA A 1177 23.81 8.93 7.20
C ALA A 1177 22.84 7.81 7.62
N SER A 1178 21.56 7.82 7.19
CA SER A 1178 20.64 6.72 7.52
C SER A 1178 20.74 5.52 6.59
N SER A 1179 21.36 5.67 5.41
CA SER A 1179 21.48 4.60 4.42
C SER A 1179 22.69 3.67 4.66
N THR A 1180 23.59 4.03 5.59
CA THR A 1180 24.85 3.32 5.80
C THR A 1180 24.83 2.34 6.97
N MET A 1181 23.81 2.37 7.84
CA MET A 1181 23.71 1.41 8.94
C MET A 1181 23.35 0.00 8.42
N PRO A 1182 24.00 -1.06 8.92
CA PRO A 1182 23.67 -2.43 8.56
C PRO A 1182 22.32 -2.84 9.16
N PHE A 1183 21.71 -3.84 8.55
CA PHE A 1183 20.48 -4.44 9.05
C PHE A 1183 20.75 -5.25 10.31
N ILE A 1184 19.95 -4.99 11.36
CA ILE A 1184 20.03 -5.61 12.68
C ILE A 1184 18.85 -6.54 12.99
N SER A 1185 17.94 -6.76 12.04
CA SER A 1185 16.77 -7.64 12.22
C SER A 1185 17.05 -9.16 12.14
N PHE A 1186 18.18 -9.58 11.55
CA PHE A 1186 18.50 -10.98 11.30
C PHE A 1186 18.53 -11.89 12.55
N PRO A 1187 19.19 -11.52 13.67
CA PRO A 1187 19.26 -12.39 14.86
C PRO A 1187 17.87 -12.74 15.41
N TRP A 1188 16.90 -11.85 15.24
CA TRP A 1188 15.55 -11.96 15.75
C TRP A 1188 14.68 -12.97 15.01
N VAL A 1189 15.19 -13.59 13.94
CA VAL A 1189 14.63 -14.83 13.38
C VAL A 1189 14.67 -15.95 14.44
N LEU A 1190 15.65 -15.93 15.35
CA LEU A 1190 15.78 -16.84 16.50
C LEU A 1190 15.34 -16.18 17.82
N GLN A 1191 14.33 -15.29 17.78
CA GLN A 1191 13.81 -14.55 18.94
C GLN A 1191 13.65 -15.45 20.18
N ASP A 1192 12.96 -16.60 20.07
CA ASP A 1192 12.69 -17.48 21.21
C ASP A 1192 13.98 -18.03 21.84
N THR A 1193 14.98 -18.36 21.01
CA THR A 1193 16.29 -18.84 21.48
C THR A 1193 17.05 -17.72 22.18
N LEU A 1194 17.06 -16.50 21.61
CA LEU A 1194 17.71 -15.33 22.24
C LEU A 1194 17.05 -14.98 23.58
N VAL A 1195 15.72 -15.01 23.65
CA VAL A 1195 14.96 -14.80 24.91
C VAL A 1195 15.35 -15.83 25.97
N LYS A 1196 15.48 -17.12 25.59
CA LYS A 1196 15.92 -18.17 26.54
C LYS A 1196 17.36 -17.98 27.00
N ILE A 1197 18.28 -17.61 26.11
CA ILE A 1197 19.69 -17.32 26.47
C ILE A 1197 19.75 -16.17 27.47
N ALA A 1198 19.05 -15.07 27.17
CA ALA A 1198 19.03 -13.87 28.01
C ALA A 1198 18.42 -14.14 29.41
N ARG A 1199 17.39 -14.99 29.50
CA ARG A 1199 16.77 -15.40 30.77
C ARG A 1199 17.65 -16.32 31.62
N ASN A 1200 18.46 -17.16 30.98
CA ASN A 1200 19.34 -18.13 31.66
C ASN A 1200 20.74 -17.59 31.97
N THR A 1201 21.05 -16.35 31.57
CA THR A 1201 22.37 -15.74 31.79
C THR A 1201 22.26 -14.61 32.81
N VAL A 1202 22.95 -14.74 33.94
CA VAL A 1202 23.05 -13.72 34.98
C VAL A 1202 24.36 -12.94 34.80
N LEU A 1203 24.28 -11.61 34.75
CA LEU A 1203 25.46 -10.74 34.78
C LEU A 1203 25.91 -10.61 36.24
N HIS A 1204 27.12 -11.06 36.55
CA HIS A 1204 27.74 -10.76 37.84
C HIS A 1204 28.41 -9.39 37.75
N ASP A 1205 27.93 -8.42 38.54
CA ASP A 1205 28.65 -7.17 38.78
C ASP A 1205 30.01 -7.51 39.42
N GLY A 1206 31.09 -7.32 38.67
CA GLY A 1206 32.46 -7.33 39.19
C GLY A 1206 33.11 -8.70 39.41
N GLY A 1207 33.95 -9.12 38.45
CA GLY A 1207 35.19 -9.88 38.68
C GLY A 1207 35.09 -11.35 39.09
N GLY A 1208 35.27 -12.25 38.12
CA GLY A 1208 35.81 -13.60 38.38
C GLY A 1208 34.97 -14.77 37.85
N ALA A 1209 35.53 -15.44 36.83
CA ALA A 1209 35.34 -16.83 36.39
C ALA A 1209 33.92 -17.49 36.43
N LEU A 1210 33.52 -17.98 35.25
CA LEU A 1210 32.35 -18.82 34.99
C LEU A 1210 32.10 -19.89 36.07
N GLN A 1211 30.92 -19.89 36.68
CA GLN A 1211 30.28 -21.12 37.15
C GLN A 1211 28.82 -21.12 36.72
N THR A 1212 28.48 -22.10 35.88
CA THR A 1212 27.12 -22.52 35.57
C THR A 1212 26.37 -22.81 36.88
N ALA A 1213 25.29 -22.08 37.14
CA ALA A 1213 24.48 -22.26 38.35
C ALA A 1213 23.83 -23.65 38.35
N ASP A 1214 24.47 -24.60 39.04
CA ASP A 1214 23.88 -25.91 39.33
C ASP A 1214 22.98 -25.80 40.57
N GLN A 1215 21.80 -26.38 40.45
CA GLN A 1215 20.67 -26.21 41.35
C GLN A 1215 20.95 -26.85 42.71
N ARG A 1216 21.13 -26.06 43.78
CA ARG A 1216 20.97 -26.56 45.16
C ARG A 1216 20.39 -25.52 46.10
N SER A 1217 19.07 -25.66 46.25
CA SER A 1217 18.21 -25.25 47.36
C SER A 1217 18.93 -25.22 48.72
N ARG A 1218 19.02 -24.04 49.34
CA ARG A 1218 19.05 -23.89 50.80
C ARG A 1218 18.20 -22.70 51.24
N ARG A 1219 17.20 -23.05 52.04
CA ARG A 1219 16.33 -22.20 52.85
C ARG A 1219 17.15 -21.48 53.92
N SER A 1220 16.88 -20.20 54.12
CA SER A 1220 16.90 -19.58 55.44
C SER A 1220 16.13 -18.27 55.40
N ASP A 1221 15.23 -18.17 56.36
CA ASP A 1221 14.37 -17.04 56.69
C ASP A 1221 15.20 -15.80 57.04
N ASP A 1222 14.73 -14.61 56.63
CA ASP A 1222 14.66 -13.49 57.56
C ASP A 1222 13.74 -12.38 57.01
N ALA A 1223 12.91 -11.92 57.92
CA ALA A 1223 11.78 -11.02 57.71
C ALA A 1223 12.22 -9.55 57.68
N VAL A 1224 11.58 -8.75 56.83
CA VAL A 1224 11.31 -7.34 57.11
C VAL A 1224 9.87 -7.04 56.71
N GLN A 1225 9.04 -6.83 57.72
CA GLN A 1225 7.63 -6.44 57.62
C GLN A 1225 7.53 -4.95 57.27
N VAL A 1226 6.76 -4.62 56.22
CA VAL A 1226 6.25 -3.27 55.97
C VAL A 1226 4.74 -3.41 55.78
N GLU A 1227 4.01 -2.79 56.71
CA GLU A 1227 2.55 -2.77 56.77
C GLU A 1227 1.95 -1.99 55.59
N THR A 1228 1.09 -2.63 54.79
CA THR A 1228 0.12 -1.93 53.91
C THR A 1228 -1.14 -2.78 53.69
N ASP A 1229 -2.26 -2.21 54.15
CA ASP A 1229 -3.71 -2.40 53.87
C ASP A 1229 -4.23 -3.69 53.17
N PRO A 1230 -5.19 -4.44 53.76
CA PRO A 1230 -5.54 -5.81 53.35
C PRO A 1230 -6.58 -5.95 52.22
N PHE A 1231 -6.68 -4.99 51.28
CA PHE A 1231 -7.57 -5.13 50.10
C PHE A 1231 -6.87 -5.51 48.79
N LEU A 1232 -5.57 -5.85 48.84
CA LEU A 1232 -4.75 -6.19 47.67
C LEU A 1232 -3.96 -7.50 47.85
N GLU A 1233 -4.56 -8.52 48.49
CA GLU A 1233 -4.00 -9.88 48.48
C GLU A 1233 -4.48 -10.67 47.25
N GLY A 1234 -3.57 -10.87 46.29
CA GLY A 1234 -3.77 -11.81 45.19
C GLY A 1234 -2.67 -11.83 44.13
N PHE A 1235 -1.93 -10.73 43.95
CA PHE A 1235 -0.98 -10.61 42.84
C PHE A 1235 0.47 -10.46 43.31
N GLY A 1236 1.05 -11.57 43.78
CA GLY A 1236 2.43 -11.59 44.26
C GLY A 1236 3.11 -12.96 44.19
N ARG A 1237 2.79 -13.82 43.20
CA ARG A 1237 3.64 -14.98 42.93
C ARG A 1237 4.79 -14.58 42.01
N LYS A 1238 6.01 -14.60 42.55
CA LYS A 1238 7.26 -14.71 41.78
C LYS A 1238 7.11 -15.92 40.84
N TRP A 1239 7.03 -15.66 39.54
CA TRP A 1239 6.94 -16.69 38.52
C TRP A 1239 8.32 -17.35 38.33
N THR A 1240 8.50 -18.57 38.84
CA THR A 1240 9.53 -19.48 38.35
C THR A 1240 8.90 -20.41 37.33
N TYR A 1241 9.34 -20.29 36.08
CA TYR A 1241 8.90 -21.11 34.95
C TYR A 1241 9.36 -22.57 35.13
N HIS A 1242 8.44 -23.46 35.47
CA HIS A 1242 8.63 -24.91 35.37
C HIS A 1242 7.89 -25.41 34.11
N GLY A 1243 8.49 -25.18 32.95
CA GLY A 1243 8.02 -25.76 31.70
C GLY A 1243 8.77 -27.05 31.39
N GLU A 1244 8.27 -28.18 31.88
CA GLU A 1244 8.68 -29.49 31.36
C GLU A 1244 8.07 -29.66 29.96
N HIS A 1245 8.93 -29.78 28.95
CA HIS A 1245 8.51 -30.07 27.59
C HIS A 1245 7.90 -31.48 27.52
N LEU A 1246 6.74 -31.62 26.88
CA LEU A 1246 6.20 -32.91 26.44
C LEU A 1246 7.27 -33.63 25.60
N PRO A 1247 7.58 -34.91 25.87
CA PRO A 1247 8.62 -35.64 25.16
C PRO A 1247 8.28 -35.83 23.68
N ASP A 1248 9.32 -35.68 22.84
CA ASP A 1248 9.25 -35.74 21.38
C ASP A 1248 8.85 -37.15 20.88
N PRO A 1249 7.79 -37.29 20.05
CA PRO A 1249 7.32 -38.58 19.55
C PRO A 1249 8.23 -39.24 18.49
N TYR A 1250 9.34 -38.64 18.07
CA TYR A 1250 10.25 -39.23 17.08
C TYR A 1250 11.54 -39.83 17.67
N ILE A 1251 11.70 -39.86 19.00
CA ILE A 1251 12.77 -40.61 19.66
C ILE A 1251 12.19 -41.95 20.16
N PRO A 1252 12.69 -43.11 19.68
CA PRO A 1252 12.32 -44.40 20.24
C PRO A 1252 12.77 -44.47 21.70
N VAL A 1253 11.81 -44.61 22.62
CA VAL A 1253 12.07 -44.81 24.04
C VAL A 1253 12.75 -46.17 24.21
N THR A 1254 14.01 -46.16 24.66
CA THR A 1254 14.74 -47.38 25.00
C THR A 1254 14.05 -48.07 26.17
N GLU A 1255 13.61 -49.31 25.94
CA GLU A 1255 12.91 -50.16 26.92
C GLU A 1255 13.77 -50.37 28.18
N CYS A 1256 13.37 -49.74 29.29
CA CYS A 1256 13.67 -50.25 30.61
C CYS A 1256 12.32 -50.59 31.27
N ALA A 1257 12.01 -51.88 31.25
CA ALA A 1257 10.87 -52.48 31.91
C ALA A 1257 10.99 -52.32 33.43
N ASP A 1258 9.93 -51.80 34.05
CA ASP A 1258 9.24 -52.31 35.25
C ASP A 1258 8.69 -51.20 36.17
N LYS A 1259 7.38 -51.32 36.45
CA LYS A 1259 6.62 -50.79 37.60
C LYS A 1259 6.52 -49.27 37.77
N ALA A 1260 5.41 -48.69 37.30
CA ALA A 1260 4.50 -47.82 38.08
C ALA A 1260 3.49 -47.10 37.15
N LEU A 1261 2.39 -47.76 36.80
CA LEU A 1261 1.20 -47.12 36.25
C LEU A 1261 -0.04 -47.73 36.91
N SER A 1262 -0.28 -47.32 38.14
CA SER A 1262 -1.54 -47.51 38.85
C SER A 1262 -1.74 -46.32 39.77
N GLU A 1263 -2.24 -45.22 39.24
CA GLU A 1263 -2.99 -44.20 39.99
C GLU A 1263 -3.48 -43.14 39.00
N ILE A 1264 -4.65 -42.57 39.28
CA ILE A 1264 -5.33 -41.47 38.57
C ILE A 1264 -6.25 -41.91 37.41
N LEU A 1265 -7.34 -42.58 37.77
CA LEU A 1265 -8.63 -42.40 37.10
C LEU A 1265 -9.77 -42.61 38.14
N PRO A 1266 -10.54 -41.57 38.51
CA PRO A 1266 -11.59 -41.70 39.50
C PRO A 1266 -12.80 -42.47 38.96
N ASN A 1267 -13.08 -43.61 39.58
CA ASN A 1267 -14.25 -44.45 39.36
C ASN A 1267 -15.47 -43.90 40.12
N GLU A 1268 -16.29 -43.04 39.51
CA GLU A 1268 -17.66 -42.79 40.00
C GLU A 1268 -18.64 -42.45 38.86
N MET A 1269 -19.03 -43.43 38.03
CA MET A 1269 -20.37 -43.43 37.43
C MET A 1269 -20.90 -44.87 37.27
N LEU A 1270 -21.86 -45.17 38.15
CA LEU A 1270 -23.00 -46.08 38.00
C LEU A 1270 -22.77 -47.57 37.73
N ARG A 1271 -22.81 -48.29 38.87
CA ARG A 1271 -23.59 -49.53 39.03
C ARG A 1271 -25.03 -49.35 38.53
N ALA A 1272 -25.42 -50.05 37.47
CA ALA A 1272 -26.76 -50.63 37.36
C ALA A 1272 -26.86 -51.66 36.21
N ARG A 1273 -27.03 -52.92 36.61
CA ARG A 1273 -27.81 -53.99 35.95
C ARG A 1273 -27.23 -54.66 34.70
N THR A 1274 -26.49 -55.72 35.01
CA THR A 1274 -26.56 -57.06 34.41
C THR A 1274 -27.92 -57.47 33.80
N MET A 1275 -27.92 -57.84 32.52
CA MET A 1275 -28.77 -58.87 31.92
C MET A 1275 -28.00 -59.55 30.75
N PRO A 1276 -28.28 -60.83 30.43
CA PRO A 1276 -27.34 -61.81 29.86
C PRO A 1276 -27.41 -61.93 28.31
N PRO A 1277 -26.54 -62.75 27.66
CA PRO A 1277 -26.12 -62.55 26.29
C PRO A 1277 -26.96 -63.35 25.27
N PRO A 1278 -27.04 -62.90 24.00
CA PRO A 1278 -27.52 -63.75 22.92
C PRO A 1278 -26.40 -64.67 22.42
N ARG A 1279 -26.69 -65.99 22.41
CA ARG A 1279 -26.02 -67.02 21.58
C ARG A 1279 -26.73 -67.13 20.20
N PRO A 1280 -26.36 -68.06 19.30
CA PRO A 1280 -25.48 -67.80 18.16
C PRO A 1280 -26.18 -68.06 16.80
N ARG A 1281 -25.57 -67.60 15.70
CA ARG A 1281 -25.76 -68.15 14.35
C ARG A 1281 -24.37 -68.34 13.75
N GLU A 1282 -23.87 -69.56 13.77
CA GLU A 1282 -23.98 -70.54 12.66
C GLU A 1282 -23.17 -70.12 11.42
N SER A 1283 -22.03 -70.80 11.30
CA SER A 1283 -21.13 -70.95 10.17
C SER A 1283 -21.78 -71.59 8.94
N PRO A 1284 -21.22 -71.32 7.75
CA PRO A 1284 -20.67 -72.39 6.91
C PRO A 1284 -19.22 -72.03 6.48
N THR A 1285 -18.20 -72.75 6.93
CA THR A 1285 -17.58 -73.94 6.32
C THR A 1285 -16.83 -73.71 4.99
N ALA A 1286 -15.55 -74.13 5.05
CA ALA A 1286 -14.69 -74.66 3.98
C ALA A 1286 -14.03 -73.65 3.01
N LYS A 1287 -12.75 -73.77 2.61
CA LYS A 1287 -11.57 -74.62 2.91
C LYS A 1287 -10.36 -73.98 2.14
N PRO A 1288 -9.11 -74.46 2.30
CA PRO A 1288 -7.88 -73.67 2.10
C PRO A 1288 -7.04 -74.01 0.83
N SER A 1289 -5.94 -73.23 0.68
CA SER A 1289 -4.59 -73.62 0.19
C SER A 1289 -4.31 -73.65 -1.34
N PRO A 1290 -3.03 -73.73 -1.81
CA PRO A 1290 -1.83 -72.91 -1.51
C PRO A 1290 -0.95 -72.63 -2.77
N GLY A 1291 0.20 -71.94 -2.59
CA GLY A 1291 1.32 -71.86 -3.55
C GLY A 1291 1.51 -70.45 -4.13
N GLU A 1292 2.69 -69.89 -4.34
CA GLU A 1292 4.06 -70.40 -4.30
C GLU A 1292 5.02 -69.19 -4.22
N ARG A 1293 6.21 -69.47 -3.69
CA ARG A 1293 7.36 -68.56 -3.59
C ARG A 1293 7.92 -68.24 -4.97
N HIS A 1294 8.34 -67.00 -5.20
CA HIS A 1294 9.53 -66.72 -6.00
C HIS A 1294 10.26 -65.48 -5.48
N VAL A 1295 11.47 -65.75 -5.01
CA VAL A 1295 12.58 -64.83 -4.76
C VAL A 1295 13.18 -64.44 -6.10
N LEU A 1296 13.53 -63.16 -6.28
CA LEU A 1296 14.64 -62.73 -7.15
C LEU A 1296 15.21 -61.41 -6.60
N ASP A 1297 16.40 -61.55 -6.04
CA ASP A 1297 17.36 -60.48 -5.76
C ASP A 1297 17.83 -59.81 -7.05
N ALA A 1298 18.09 -58.51 -6.99
CA ALA A 1298 19.03 -57.82 -7.87
C ALA A 1298 19.70 -56.69 -7.07
N PHE A 1299 20.80 -57.04 -6.42
CA PHE A 1299 21.83 -56.12 -5.93
C PHE A 1299 22.59 -55.50 -7.13
N GLY A 1300 22.97 -54.24 -6.97
CA GLY A 1300 23.87 -53.54 -7.89
C GLY A 1300 24.46 -52.30 -7.24
N ASN A 1301 25.41 -52.52 -6.34
CA ASN A 1301 26.36 -51.50 -5.88
C ASN A 1301 27.19 -51.00 -7.07
N MET A 1302 27.35 -49.69 -7.21
CA MET A 1302 28.51 -49.09 -7.87
C MET A 1302 29.19 -48.17 -6.86
N ASP A 1303 30.23 -48.73 -6.23
CA ASP A 1303 31.34 -47.98 -5.69
C ASP A 1303 32.20 -47.49 -6.86
N ASP A 1304 32.44 -46.19 -6.93
CA ASP A 1304 33.61 -45.64 -7.63
C ASP A 1304 34.37 -44.76 -6.62
N GLN A 1305 35.50 -45.31 -6.18
CA GLN A 1305 36.54 -44.65 -5.43
C GLN A 1305 37.45 -43.84 -6.36
N ALA A 1306 38.11 -42.86 -5.74
CA ALA A 1306 39.40 -42.26 -6.11
C ALA A 1306 39.40 -41.14 -7.17
N VAL A 1307 39.53 -39.89 -6.70
CA VAL A 1307 40.68 -39.04 -7.05
C VAL A 1307 41.10 -38.26 -5.80
N SER A 1308 42.31 -38.55 -5.33
CA SER A 1308 43.08 -37.80 -4.34
C SER A 1308 43.81 -36.62 -4.98
N ASP A 1309 44.28 -35.72 -4.12
CA ASP A 1309 45.37 -34.75 -4.33
C ASP A 1309 45.06 -33.48 -5.13
N ILE A 1310 44.89 -32.36 -4.41
CA ILE A 1310 45.85 -31.24 -4.42
C ILE A 1310 45.85 -30.65 -3.00
N SER A 1311 46.96 -30.87 -2.30
CA SER A 1311 47.36 -30.10 -1.13
C SER A 1311 48.28 -28.96 -1.56
N SER A 1312 48.39 -27.97 -0.66
CA SER A 1312 49.55 -27.11 -0.42
C SER A 1312 49.62 -25.72 -1.06
N MET A 1313 50.15 -24.81 -0.22
CA MET A 1313 50.79 -23.52 -0.48
C MET A 1313 49.95 -22.23 -0.30
N ALA A 1314 49.75 -21.92 0.98
CA ALA A 1314 50.30 -20.75 1.67
C ALA A 1314 50.99 -19.63 0.84
N SER A 1315 50.57 -18.41 1.17
CA SER A 1315 51.35 -17.16 1.37
C SER A 1315 52.17 -16.56 0.22
N SER A 1316 51.77 -15.35 -0.20
CA SER A 1316 52.69 -14.31 -0.68
C SER A 1316 52.16 -12.87 -0.45
N ASN A 1317 52.73 -12.24 0.56
CA ASN A 1317 53.18 -10.84 0.70
C ASN A 1317 52.71 -9.73 -0.29
N VAL A 1318 52.00 -8.72 0.26
CA VAL A 1318 52.27 -7.23 0.35
C VAL A 1318 53.21 -6.61 -0.74
N PRO A 1319 52.93 -5.44 -1.40
CA PRO A 1319 52.52 -4.14 -0.82
C PRO A 1319 51.58 -3.18 -1.61
N SER A 1320 51.01 -2.23 -0.85
CA SER A 1320 50.76 -0.79 -1.13
C SER A 1320 51.06 -0.22 -2.53
N VAL A 1321 50.02 0.37 -3.17
CA VAL A 1321 50.08 1.59 -4.03
C VAL A 1321 48.74 2.35 -3.92
N VAL A 1322 48.70 3.33 -3.02
CA VAL A 1322 48.40 4.76 -3.19
C VAL A 1322 47.56 5.25 -4.41
N LEU A 1323 46.62 6.17 -4.09
CA LEU A 1323 45.96 7.25 -4.87
C LEU A 1323 44.56 7.01 -5.52
N SER A 1324 43.55 7.49 -4.78
CA SER A 1324 42.60 8.57 -5.15
C SER A 1324 41.89 8.55 -6.51
N ASN A 1325 40.54 8.58 -6.45
CA ASN A 1325 39.78 9.68 -7.04
C ASN A 1325 38.37 9.75 -6.45
N MET A 1326 38.16 10.81 -5.67
CA MET A 1326 36.87 11.38 -5.30
C MET A 1326 36.10 11.90 -6.52
N SER A 1327 34.77 11.90 -6.43
CA SER A 1327 33.92 13.03 -6.84
C SER A 1327 32.42 12.71 -6.66
N ALA A 1328 31.85 13.12 -5.52
CA ALA A 1328 30.42 13.44 -5.41
C ALA A 1328 30.19 14.34 -4.18
N SER A 1329 30.30 15.64 -4.42
CA SER A 1329 29.96 16.74 -3.52
C SER A 1329 28.45 16.91 -3.35
N THR A 1330 27.98 16.92 -2.10
CA THR A 1330 27.07 17.92 -1.52
C THR A 1330 27.04 17.59 -0.04
N SER A 1331 27.74 18.42 0.75
CA SER A 1331 27.28 19.26 1.87
C SER A 1331 26.85 18.48 3.21
N SER A 1332 27.00 18.93 4.50
CA SER A 1332 26.51 18.58 5.91
C SER A 1332 25.95 19.74 6.86
N ASP A 1333 24.66 19.91 7.23
CA ASP A 1333 24.21 20.90 8.29
C ASP A 1333 23.01 20.39 9.13
N ASP A 1334 23.10 20.56 10.46
CA ASP A 1334 22.19 20.19 11.58
C ASP A 1334 22.46 18.88 12.36
N ILE A 1335 23.47 18.91 13.25
CA ILE A 1335 23.46 18.26 14.59
C ILE A 1335 23.97 19.28 15.63
N ASP A 1336 23.18 19.51 16.68
CA ASP A 1336 23.47 20.38 17.82
C ASP A 1336 24.74 19.99 18.60
N PRO A 1337 25.53 20.95 19.11
CA PRO A 1337 26.70 20.71 19.95
C PRO A 1337 26.33 20.30 21.40
N PRO A 1338 27.22 19.57 22.11
CA PRO A 1338 26.97 19.04 23.45
C PRO A 1338 26.97 20.15 24.53
N PRO A 1339 26.28 19.93 25.68
CA PRO A 1339 26.10 20.95 26.71
C PRO A 1339 27.40 21.22 27.49
N SER A 1340 27.63 22.50 27.79
CA SER A 1340 28.77 23.02 28.55
C SER A 1340 28.90 22.38 29.96
N PRO A 1341 30.14 22.19 30.45
CA PRO A 1341 30.44 21.37 31.63
C PRO A 1341 30.28 22.12 32.97
N GLU A 1342 30.28 21.31 34.03
CA GLU A 1342 30.48 21.63 35.45
C GLU A 1342 29.23 21.68 36.35
N CYS A 1343 28.96 20.49 36.92
CA CYS A 1343 28.67 20.33 38.34
C CYS A 1343 29.70 21.09 39.20
N LEU A 1344 29.25 21.87 40.19
CA LEU A 1344 29.57 21.65 41.62
C LEU A 1344 28.96 22.73 42.53
N ALA A 1345 28.46 22.24 43.67
CA ALA A 1345 28.34 22.88 44.98
C ALA A 1345 27.30 24.00 45.20
N SER A 1346 26.19 23.55 45.79
CA SER A 1346 25.48 24.23 46.87
C SER A 1346 26.42 24.72 47.98
N GLN A 1347 26.40 26.01 48.33
CA GLN A 1347 26.37 26.52 49.70
C GLN A 1347 26.10 28.05 49.74
N VAL A 1348 25.32 28.42 50.73
CA VAL A 1348 24.78 29.75 51.04
C VAL A 1348 25.76 30.50 51.96
N LEU A 1349 26.11 31.75 51.65
CA LEU A 1349 26.03 32.95 52.53
C LEU A 1349 26.89 34.13 51.99
N PRO A 1350 26.54 35.38 52.32
CA PRO A 1350 27.01 36.58 51.63
C PRO A 1350 28.08 37.37 52.39
N SER A 1351 28.78 38.25 51.68
CA SER A 1351 29.04 39.67 52.01
C SER A 1351 30.45 40.17 51.65
N SER A 1352 30.44 41.31 50.95
CA SER A 1352 31.29 42.49 51.19
C SER A 1352 32.76 42.54 50.72
N ARG A 1353 32.98 43.58 49.88
CA ARG A 1353 34.03 44.62 49.91
C ARG A 1353 35.43 44.40 49.28
N ILE A 1354 35.63 45.23 48.22
CA ILE A 1354 36.69 46.25 48.01
C ILE A 1354 38.08 45.84 47.48
N SER A 1355 38.58 46.71 46.58
CA SER A 1355 39.96 47.00 46.08
C SER A 1355 40.48 46.08 44.96
N SER A 1356 40.78 46.54 43.73
CA SER A 1356 41.61 47.64 43.18
C SER A 1356 43.09 47.28 42.97
N SER A 1357 43.52 47.40 41.70
CA SER A 1357 44.86 47.72 41.17
C SER A 1357 46.08 46.85 41.53
N ASN A 1358 46.71 46.26 40.51
CA ASN A 1358 48.12 46.43 40.11
C ASN A 1358 48.36 45.57 38.84
N ASP A 1359 48.85 46.05 37.70
CA ASP A 1359 50.10 46.73 37.31
C ASP A 1359 51.21 45.76 36.81
N THR A 1360 51.71 46.08 35.62
CA THR A 1360 52.97 45.68 34.95
C THR A 1360 53.26 44.23 34.54
N GLY A 1361 53.51 44.07 33.22
CA GLY A 1361 54.20 42.93 32.61
C GLY A 1361 54.65 43.25 31.17
N ARG A 1362 55.74 44.01 31.05
CA ARG A 1362 56.50 44.27 29.80
C ARG A 1362 57.15 42.97 29.30
N PHE A 1363 57.08 42.70 28.00
CA PHE A 1363 58.19 42.16 27.21
C PHE A 1363 58.13 42.67 25.77
N GLN A 1364 59.32 42.94 25.25
CA GLN A 1364 59.67 43.75 24.09
C GLN A 1364 60.09 42.86 22.91
N ASP A 1365 59.92 43.43 21.71
CA ASP A 1365 60.85 43.38 20.56
C ASP A 1365 60.77 42.28 19.47
N LEU A 1366 60.41 42.79 18.28
CA LEU A 1366 61.14 42.71 16.99
C LEU A 1366 61.13 41.40 16.17
N ARG A 1367 60.35 41.35 15.07
CA ARG A 1367 60.83 41.67 13.70
C ARG A 1367 59.76 41.42 12.63
N MET A 1368 59.69 42.38 11.71
CA MET A 1368 58.95 42.40 10.45
C MET A 1368 59.48 41.38 9.44
N PRO A 1369 58.61 40.89 8.55
CA PRO A 1369 58.92 40.86 7.12
C PRO A 1369 57.86 41.62 6.33
N THR A 1370 58.34 42.55 5.52
CA THR A 1370 57.61 43.28 4.50
C THR A 1370 57.52 42.44 3.22
N SER A 1371 56.31 42.18 2.71
CA SER A 1371 56.06 42.23 1.27
C SER A 1371 54.59 42.51 0.99
N ASN A 1372 54.38 43.55 0.21
CA ASN A 1372 53.10 44.03 -0.28
C ASN A 1372 52.42 42.95 -1.13
N ASN A 1373 51.15 42.67 -0.85
CA ASN A 1373 50.20 42.37 -1.91
C ASN A 1373 48.86 43.02 -1.59
N THR A 1374 48.46 43.89 -2.51
CA THR A 1374 47.29 44.73 -2.59
C THR A 1374 45.97 43.98 -2.41
N HIS A 1375 45.06 44.63 -1.68
CA HIS A 1375 43.63 44.34 -1.49
C HIS A 1375 42.87 43.89 -2.75
N PRO A 1376 41.81 43.09 -2.56
CA PRO A 1376 40.49 43.47 -3.02
C PRO A 1376 39.51 43.65 -1.84
N LEU A 1377 38.55 44.54 -2.08
CA LEU A 1377 37.63 45.15 -1.13
C LEU A 1377 36.70 44.15 -0.43
N ALA A 1378 36.52 44.38 0.87
CA ALA A 1378 35.52 43.75 1.73
C ALA A 1378 34.10 43.91 1.18
N VAL A 1379 33.42 42.79 0.94
CA VAL A 1379 31.97 42.73 0.77
C VAL A 1379 31.38 42.40 2.13
N HIS A 1380 30.60 43.33 2.68
CA HIS A 1380 29.90 43.20 3.95
C HIS A 1380 29.14 41.87 4.05
N GLU A 1381 29.55 41.03 5.01
CA GLU A 1381 28.79 39.88 5.48
C GLU A 1381 27.41 40.34 5.94
N LYS A 1382 26.40 39.97 5.14
CA LYS A 1382 25.00 40.05 5.56
C LYS A 1382 24.80 38.98 6.62
N LEU A 1383 24.52 39.44 7.84
CA LEU A 1383 24.07 38.65 8.99
C LEU A 1383 23.20 37.46 8.56
N PRO A 1384 23.60 36.20 8.85
CA PRO A 1384 22.82 35.02 8.51
C PRO A 1384 21.49 35.03 9.28
N LEU A 1385 20.42 34.64 8.57
CA LEU A 1385 19.08 34.48 9.14
C LEU A 1385 19.13 33.50 10.31
N LYS A 1386 18.49 33.91 11.41
CA LYS A 1386 18.37 33.12 12.64
C LYS A 1386 17.69 31.78 12.34
N ASP A 1387 18.29 30.70 12.83
CA ASP A 1387 17.80 29.33 12.72
C ASP A 1387 16.31 29.20 13.11
N PRO A 1388 15.46 28.53 12.29
CA PRO A 1388 14.06 28.22 12.62
C PRO A 1388 13.84 27.58 13.99
N VAL A 1389 14.83 26.87 14.54
CA VAL A 1389 14.80 26.27 15.88
C VAL A 1389 14.78 27.35 16.98
N LEU A 1390 15.35 28.52 16.71
CA LEU A 1390 15.44 29.66 17.64
C LEU A 1390 14.37 30.73 17.39
N MET A 1391 13.41 30.47 16.47
CA MET A 1391 12.30 31.37 16.18
C MET A 1391 11.15 31.18 17.17
N THR A 1392 10.57 32.29 17.61
CA THR A 1392 9.35 32.30 18.40
C THR A 1392 8.15 31.81 17.57
N GLN A 1393 7.09 31.37 18.25
CA GLN A 1393 5.90 30.81 17.59
C GLN A 1393 5.18 31.84 16.70
N GLU A 1394 5.36 33.14 16.94
CA GLU A 1394 4.86 34.23 16.09
C GLU A 1394 5.71 34.42 14.82
N GLU A 1395 7.04 34.27 14.92
CA GLU A 1395 7.95 34.29 13.77
C GLU A 1395 7.71 33.08 12.85
N LEU A 1396 7.47 31.89 13.40
CA LEU A 1396 7.08 30.69 12.64
C LEU A 1396 5.77 30.87 11.84
N ARG A 1397 4.78 31.59 12.40
CA ARG A 1397 3.52 31.89 11.69
C ARG A 1397 3.70 32.83 10.51
N ALA A 1398 4.70 33.71 10.55
CA ALA A 1398 5.02 34.60 9.43
C ALA A 1398 5.63 33.85 8.23
N PHE A 1399 6.24 32.67 8.45
CA PHE A 1399 6.92 31.88 7.42
C PHE A 1399 6.08 30.78 6.76
N GLY A 1400 4.81 30.58 7.15
CA GLY A 1400 3.84 29.80 6.37
C GLY A 1400 4.20 28.33 6.09
N VAL A 1401 5.07 27.72 6.90
CA VAL A 1401 5.53 26.34 6.71
C VAL A 1401 4.54 25.33 7.32
N ASP A 1402 3.41 25.11 6.64
CA ASP A 1402 2.65 23.87 6.81
C ASP A 1402 3.19 22.85 5.78
N SER A 1403 4.15 22.05 6.23
CA SER A 1403 4.74 20.95 5.46
C SER A 1403 3.84 19.71 5.50
N GLY A 1404 3.57 19.13 4.32
CA GLY A 1404 2.83 17.87 4.20
C GLY A 1404 2.21 17.68 2.82
N ASP A 1405 3.02 17.56 1.76
CA ASP A 1405 2.62 17.44 0.35
C ASP A 1405 2.20 16.02 -0.11
N GLU A 1406 1.94 15.06 0.78
CA GLU A 1406 1.85 13.64 0.36
C GLU A 1406 0.44 13.03 0.16
N ASP A 1407 -0.67 13.68 0.49
CA ASP A 1407 -1.95 12.96 0.65
C ASP A 1407 -3.10 13.39 -0.29
N ASP A 1408 -2.94 13.16 -1.60
CA ASP A 1408 -4.10 13.10 -2.50
C ASP A 1408 -4.73 11.69 -2.44
N PHE A 1409 -5.93 11.58 -1.84
CA PHE A 1409 -6.81 10.40 -1.78
C PHE A 1409 -6.45 9.28 -0.79
N THR A 1410 -6.49 9.57 0.51
CA THR A 1410 -6.61 8.53 1.56
C THR A 1410 -8.02 7.93 1.60
N PHE A 1411 -8.11 6.61 1.77
CA PHE A 1411 -9.32 5.88 2.13
C PHE A 1411 -9.14 5.23 3.49
#